data_AF-A0A8H3ZH56-F1
#
_entry.id   AF-A0A8H3ZH56-F1
#
_cell.length_a   1.000
_cell.length_b   1.000
_cell.length_c   1.000
_cell.angle_alpha   90.00
_cell.angle_beta   90.00
_cell.angle_gamma   90.00
#
_symmetry.space_group_name_H-M   'P 1'
#
loop_
_entity.id
_entity.type
_entity.pdbx_description
1 polymer ?
#
loop_
_entity_poly.entity_id
_entity_poly.type
_entity_poly.pdbx_seq_one_letter_code
_entity_poly.pdbx_strand_id
1 'polypeptide(L)'
;MAPSAVSPPPSTTGTLLVKPWSRPQETKEDLDWAPLTTIDLSRFDEPGGKQDLAKQLYDAITRVGFWVVTGTGIDDERILRQFSIGNTFFKEPLNEKRRFPCNFAEGEYFGYRENERWIGDTGIKENIEMLNIHKDIPAWGQVGRHRVVEENWDEIRNFHRDVWEVARKLFVLIAIILELPENYLADAHAYDQVSDDHLRYMIYNVRTDEEWDKAQAYSKGGHTDFGSLTLLFSQHVAGLQIRTPEGDWKYVKPVEGGITCNAADTLTFLTNGFIKSTIHRVVKPPRDQIDIPRLGLLYFSRPGDHTPMRTVPSPLLDRLGLIREEDKDLSKPVPSGTEYVRARVKDVHHKKVLDKREGTSFQFKGLQCTRLRETVTTMSVQHQTRISLPDGTAYDQPTGVFIDNGFHASKDGSTLESINPYTRQSICSFSRGSSDDINAAVASSKQAWRGWRKTTPNERGRLLNRLADLIERDADQLAKIESIDAGKPVKLAKVADVLACAACFRYYAGWADKIKGDSIETDPNMLNLTLGEPLGVCGLIIPWNFPILMCGWKLGPALAAGNVAVLKPAELTPLSALYLGKLIVEAEFPPGVVNIVPGLGNEAGAALSNHPDVAKVSFTGSTAVGKSILHASADSNLKKVTLELGGKSPSIVFGSANLDEVVEWVNGGIFYNMGQNCCASSRVFVHESVYESFMAKFVERARKNQLGDPFDDTTFLGPQISGSQHSKIMGMIEKAKAQGAICATGGRSPSDWFIEPTIFRDVKMDMEIVREEVFGPVVAVASFRDEEEALEMAHDTCYGLAAAVFTSDIKQGIKMAKELEAGTVWVNCYNKISHALPFGGYRQSGNGKDLGEDAIYGFTQLKTVGIMLYQFQHLIKIHTYLRLPNMVADINQLPPYTPPPPTKEDLDYVDLVNIDLAKFDDPEGRKQLAKDLYEAATGYGFLTLTNHGISDETYQRQMRIANAAMTLKPDEKAPYEVTPEEDARGLYEGYKPAGPLGHKGGFPKALDHYNMLVHDPKNRDHPEIIRPFMEETYEVMSYIRTNILVKLLRIVADILQVPEEAVLSTHAPGGSKTEYLRYMMCEPRTKEESEKYRQIFLAGHTDWGTWTFLFSQPVAALQVLCHHTGRYRYVKHQPHGIVVNFGEALERLTGGLFKATIHRVTTPPEDQRHLRRIGVIYFSRPADERELVPIENSPLLQKMGTDKPMDDRVFCMADYLDARKHGWKRYDFDMDRPREEGKHQDPFDGEYPDPEGHKSLGKFDNVPRLQYSLPTVKST
;
A
#
# COMPACT_ATOMS: atom_id res chain seq x y z
N MET A 1 -53.65 -40.76 -33.49
CA MET A 1 -53.29 -40.84 -34.93
C MET A 1 -52.05 -39.98 -35.15
N ALA A 2 -51.08 -40.60 -35.82
CA ALA A 2 -49.88 -40.09 -36.48
C ALA A 2 -50.13 -38.79 -37.32
N PRO A 3 -49.09 -38.05 -37.81
CA PRO A 3 -47.86 -38.64 -38.35
C PRO A 3 -46.50 -37.94 -38.16
N SER A 4 -45.48 -38.81 -38.24
CA SER A 4 -44.11 -38.55 -38.70
C SER A 4 -44.11 -37.96 -40.11
N ALA A 5 -43.23 -36.98 -40.40
CA ALA A 5 -42.63 -36.84 -41.72
C ALA A 5 -41.45 -35.83 -41.76
N VAL A 6 -40.28 -36.37 -42.09
CA VAL A 6 -39.38 -35.91 -43.17
C VAL A 6 -38.57 -34.62 -42.95
N SER A 7 -37.26 -34.82 -42.73
CA SER A 7 -36.20 -33.85 -43.05
C SER A 7 -36.13 -33.60 -44.57
N PRO A 8 -35.92 -32.36 -45.04
CA PRO A 8 -35.55 -32.08 -46.43
C PRO A 8 -34.04 -32.33 -46.68
N PRO A 9 -33.60 -32.49 -47.95
CA PRO A 9 -32.21 -32.72 -48.33
C PRO A 9 -31.37 -31.43 -48.27
N PRO A 10 -30.02 -31.52 -48.27
CA PRO A 10 -29.15 -30.36 -48.07
C PRO A 10 -29.11 -29.49 -49.33
N SER A 11 -29.49 -28.22 -49.22
CA SER A 11 -29.24 -27.23 -50.25
C SER A 11 -27.81 -26.68 -50.12
N THR A 12 -26.95 -27.05 -51.05
CA THR A 12 -25.65 -26.42 -51.29
C THR A 12 -25.82 -25.04 -51.91
N THR A 13 -26.02 -24.02 -51.08
CA THR A 13 -25.77 -22.56 -51.28
C THR A 13 -26.51 -21.80 -50.18
N GLY A 14 -26.05 -21.96 -48.93
CA GLY A 14 -26.58 -21.20 -47.80
C GLY A 14 -25.68 -20.01 -47.52
N THR A 15 -26.15 -18.80 -47.80
CA THR A 15 -25.57 -17.55 -47.30
C THR A 15 -25.33 -17.70 -45.80
N LEU A 16 -24.13 -17.33 -45.33
CA LEU A 16 -23.75 -17.51 -43.94
C LEU A 16 -24.69 -16.70 -43.02
N LEU A 17 -25.43 -17.40 -42.15
CA LEU A 17 -26.40 -16.77 -41.26
C LEU A 17 -25.69 -15.99 -40.14
N VAL A 18 -25.60 -14.66 -40.27
CA VAL A 18 -25.07 -13.75 -39.24
C VAL A 18 -26.16 -13.49 -38.19
N LYS A 19 -26.00 -14.08 -36.99
CA LYS A 19 -26.95 -13.90 -35.88
C LYS A 19 -26.79 -12.52 -35.24
N PRO A 20 -27.88 -11.79 -34.94
CA PRO A 20 -27.81 -10.50 -34.25
C PRO A 20 -27.07 -10.58 -32.91
N TRP A 21 -26.20 -9.60 -32.66
CA TRP A 21 -25.56 -9.36 -31.37
C TRP A 21 -26.37 -8.34 -30.57
N SER A 22 -26.59 -8.62 -29.29
CA SER A 22 -27.19 -7.68 -28.35
C SER A 22 -26.13 -7.20 -27.36
N ARG A 23 -26.17 -5.91 -27.01
CA ARG A 23 -25.28 -5.35 -25.99
C ARG A 23 -25.53 -6.07 -24.66
N PRO A 24 -24.47 -6.40 -23.90
CA PRO A 24 -24.63 -6.81 -22.51
C PRO A 24 -25.40 -5.78 -21.68
N GLN A 25 -25.95 -6.18 -20.54
CA GLN A 25 -26.51 -5.20 -19.60
C GLN A 25 -25.38 -4.35 -19.00
N GLU A 26 -25.67 -3.07 -18.75
CA GLU A 26 -24.75 -2.19 -18.01
C GLU A 26 -24.45 -2.80 -16.65
N THR A 27 -23.22 -2.57 -16.19
CA THR A 27 -22.84 -3.01 -14.85
C THR A 27 -23.67 -2.25 -13.82
N LYS A 28 -24.18 -2.99 -12.84
CA LYS A 28 -24.89 -2.46 -11.68
C LYS A 28 -23.92 -2.08 -10.55
N GLU A 29 -22.63 -2.38 -10.70
CA GLU A 29 -21.61 -1.97 -9.75
C GLU A 29 -21.28 -0.48 -9.89
N ASP A 30 -21.17 0.20 -8.74
CA ASP A 30 -20.71 1.59 -8.68
C ASP A 30 -19.18 1.63 -8.78
N LEU A 31 -18.68 1.92 -9.98
CA LEU A 31 -17.25 1.95 -10.28
C LEU A 31 -16.71 3.39 -10.32
N ASP A 32 -15.45 3.59 -9.94
CA ASP A 32 -14.79 4.90 -10.05
C ASP A 32 -14.48 5.24 -11.52
N TRP A 33 -15.40 5.96 -12.16
CA TRP A 33 -15.34 6.32 -13.57
C TRP A 33 -14.36 7.47 -13.84
N ALA A 34 -13.59 7.36 -14.93
CA ALA A 34 -12.74 8.42 -15.42
C ALA A 34 -13.59 9.58 -15.98
N PRO A 35 -13.25 10.85 -15.68
CA PRO A 35 -13.99 12.01 -16.17
C PRO A 35 -13.61 12.31 -17.63
N LEU A 36 -14.03 11.45 -18.56
CA LEU A 36 -13.72 11.62 -19.98
C LEU A 36 -14.56 12.73 -20.62
N THR A 37 -13.89 13.60 -21.37
CA THR A 37 -14.56 14.64 -22.16
C THR A 37 -15.30 14.00 -23.33
N THR A 38 -16.53 14.45 -23.58
CA THR A 38 -17.32 14.02 -24.72
C THR A 38 -17.30 15.11 -25.80
N ILE A 39 -16.92 14.74 -27.02
CA ILE A 39 -16.81 15.61 -28.19
C ILE A 39 -17.92 15.26 -29.18
N ASP A 40 -18.80 16.21 -29.48
CA ASP A 40 -19.89 16.01 -30.43
C ASP A 40 -19.46 16.44 -31.85
N LEU A 41 -19.23 15.45 -32.72
CA LEU A 41 -18.75 15.67 -34.08
C LEU A 41 -19.85 16.11 -35.06
N SER A 42 -21.13 16.14 -34.65
CA SER A 42 -22.20 16.72 -35.47
C SER A 42 -21.99 18.21 -35.70
N ARG A 43 -21.29 18.86 -34.77
CA ARG A 43 -20.93 20.29 -34.79
C ARG A 43 -19.70 20.62 -35.63
N PHE A 44 -19.05 19.62 -36.22
CA PHE A 44 -17.76 19.79 -36.89
C PHE A 44 -17.82 20.77 -38.07
N ASP A 45 -18.92 20.76 -38.82
CA ASP A 45 -19.10 21.60 -40.02
C ASP A 45 -19.86 22.91 -39.74
N GLU A 46 -20.21 23.19 -38.47
CA GLU A 46 -20.81 24.46 -38.06
C GLU A 46 -19.80 25.62 -38.19
N PRO A 47 -20.26 26.87 -38.47
CA PRO A 47 -19.39 28.04 -38.45
C PRO A 47 -18.66 28.18 -37.10
N GLY A 48 -17.34 28.07 -37.09
CA GLY A 48 -16.52 28.10 -35.86
C GLY A 48 -16.48 26.79 -35.05
N GLY A 49 -17.23 25.77 -35.48
CA GLY A 49 -17.36 24.49 -34.79
C GLY A 49 -16.03 23.75 -34.63
N LYS A 50 -15.18 23.74 -35.66
CA LYS A 50 -13.85 23.12 -35.60
C LYS A 50 -12.96 23.71 -34.50
N GLN A 51 -12.94 25.04 -34.35
CA GLN A 51 -12.12 25.71 -33.34
C GLN A 51 -12.61 25.41 -31.92
N ASP A 52 -13.93 25.37 -31.72
CA ASP A 52 -14.49 25.06 -30.41
C ASP A 52 -14.32 23.60 -30.01
N LEU A 53 -14.49 22.67 -30.97
CA LEU A 53 -14.21 21.25 -30.75
C LEU A 53 -12.71 20.99 -30.52
N ALA A 54 -11.83 21.71 -31.22
CA ALA A 54 -10.38 21.64 -31.01
C ALA A 54 -10.00 22.08 -29.59
N LYS A 55 -10.63 23.13 -29.04
CA LYS A 55 -10.41 23.54 -27.64
C LYS A 55 -10.87 22.48 -26.64
N GLN A 56 -12.01 21.83 -26.89
CA GLN A 56 -12.50 20.76 -26.02
C GLN A 56 -11.57 19.53 -26.09
N LEU A 57 -11.11 19.18 -27.30
CA LEU A 57 -10.20 18.06 -27.52
C LEU A 57 -8.83 18.32 -26.90
N TYR A 58 -8.34 19.56 -26.91
CA TYR A 58 -7.06 19.96 -26.32
C TYR A 58 -6.93 19.52 -24.86
N ASP A 59 -7.91 19.84 -24.01
CA ASP A 59 -7.89 19.43 -22.61
C ASP A 59 -7.91 17.90 -22.49
N ALA A 60 -8.74 17.24 -23.30
CA ALA A 60 -8.86 15.78 -23.26
C ALA A 60 -7.56 15.05 -23.63
N ILE A 61 -6.85 15.49 -24.68
CA ILE A 61 -5.61 14.84 -25.15
C ILE A 61 -4.36 15.22 -24.33
N THR A 62 -4.34 16.40 -23.70
CA THR A 62 -3.19 16.84 -22.89
C THR A 62 -3.31 16.41 -21.44
N ARG A 63 -4.54 16.22 -20.95
CA ARG A 63 -4.81 15.77 -19.59
C ARG A 63 -4.92 14.26 -19.53
N VAL A 64 -5.95 13.65 -20.11
CA VAL A 64 -6.28 12.23 -19.87
C VAL A 64 -5.83 11.30 -21.00
N GLY A 65 -5.65 11.83 -22.22
CA GLY A 65 -5.30 11.05 -23.43
C GLY A 65 -6.41 10.10 -23.92
N PHE A 66 -7.54 10.03 -23.20
CA PHE A 66 -8.79 9.36 -23.58
C PHE A 66 -9.94 10.35 -23.61
N TRP A 67 -10.86 10.16 -24.56
CA TRP A 67 -12.09 10.94 -24.69
C TRP A 67 -13.19 10.10 -25.34
N VAL A 68 -14.41 10.61 -25.37
CA VAL A 68 -15.53 9.98 -26.09
C VAL A 68 -15.95 10.91 -27.22
N VAL A 69 -16.27 10.36 -28.39
CA VAL A 69 -16.93 11.09 -29.47
C VAL A 69 -18.37 10.61 -29.66
N THR A 70 -19.26 11.56 -29.96
CA THR A 70 -20.67 11.33 -30.30
C THR A 70 -21.00 12.10 -31.59
N GLY A 71 -22.21 11.95 -32.14
CA GLY A 71 -22.59 12.64 -33.38
C GLY A 71 -21.73 12.24 -34.58
N THR A 72 -21.29 10.98 -34.63
CA THR A 72 -20.33 10.46 -35.64
C THR A 72 -20.94 10.27 -37.03
N GLY A 73 -22.27 10.25 -37.14
CA GLY A 73 -22.99 9.90 -38.37
C GLY A 73 -23.11 8.39 -38.62
N ILE A 74 -22.60 7.57 -37.70
CA ILE A 74 -22.76 6.11 -37.74
C ILE A 74 -23.86 5.73 -36.76
N ASP A 75 -24.95 5.15 -37.26
CA ASP A 75 -26.05 4.68 -36.42
C ASP A 75 -25.68 3.43 -35.60
N ASP A 76 -26.40 3.21 -34.49
CA ASP A 76 -26.11 2.11 -33.57
C ASP A 76 -26.40 0.74 -34.19
N GLU A 77 -27.37 0.65 -35.10
CA GLU A 77 -27.74 -0.59 -35.79
C GLU A 77 -26.58 -1.12 -36.63
N ARG A 78 -25.88 -0.24 -37.36
CA ARG A 78 -24.68 -0.56 -38.13
C ARG A 78 -23.53 -0.98 -37.23
N ILE A 79 -23.35 -0.34 -36.07
CA ILE A 79 -22.35 -0.76 -35.08
C ILE A 79 -22.66 -2.18 -34.56
N LEU A 80 -23.90 -2.45 -34.15
CA LEU A 80 -24.35 -3.78 -33.70
C LEU A 80 -24.26 -4.84 -34.80
N ARG A 81 -24.46 -4.44 -36.05
CA ARG A 81 -24.28 -5.31 -37.21
C ARG A 81 -22.82 -5.76 -37.35
N GLN A 82 -21.85 -4.87 -37.16
CA GLN A 82 -20.43 -5.25 -37.15
C GLN A 82 -20.08 -6.18 -35.97
N PHE A 83 -20.63 -5.95 -34.78
CA PHE A 83 -20.54 -6.91 -33.67
C PHE A 83 -21.16 -8.28 -34.02
N SER A 84 -22.27 -8.30 -34.75
CA SER A 84 -22.91 -9.54 -35.21
C SER A 84 -21.99 -10.33 -36.15
N ILE A 85 -21.31 -9.65 -37.08
CA ILE A 85 -20.34 -10.24 -38.01
C ILE A 85 -19.13 -10.78 -37.23
N GLY A 86 -18.56 -9.99 -36.31
CA GLY A 86 -17.43 -10.41 -35.47
C GLY A 86 -17.76 -11.63 -34.59
N ASN A 87 -18.92 -11.63 -33.93
CA ASN A 87 -19.40 -12.77 -33.15
C ASN A 87 -19.56 -14.03 -34.01
N THR A 88 -20.08 -13.86 -35.23
CA THR A 88 -20.24 -14.96 -36.18
C THR A 88 -18.88 -15.54 -36.56
N PHE A 89 -17.88 -14.68 -36.83
CA PHE A 89 -16.51 -15.12 -37.09
C PHE A 89 -15.91 -15.92 -35.92
N PHE A 90 -16.00 -15.44 -34.68
CA PHE A 90 -15.36 -16.13 -33.54
C PHE A 90 -15.96 -17.51 -33.23
N LYS A 91 -17.23 -17.74 -33.62
CA LYS A 91 -17.92 -19.02 -33.51
C LYS A 91 -17.56 -20.03 -34.61
N GLU A 92 -16.81 -19.63 -35.63
CA GLU A 92 -16.37 -20.53 -36.68
C GLU A 92 -15.31 -21.52 -36.14
N PRO A 93 -15.23 -22.73 -36.73
CA PRO A 93 -14.25 -23.73 -36.34
C PRO A 93 -12.81 -23.17 -36.37
N LEU A 94 -12.03 -23.50 -35.34
CA LEU A 94 -10.67 -22.98 -35.16
C LEU A 94 -9.75 -23.26 -36.37
N ASN A 95 -9.90 -24.43 -37.00
CA ASN A 95 -9.15 -24.81 -38.19
C ASN A 95 -9.47 -23.91 -39.40
N GLU A 96 -10.69 -23.38 -39.52
CA GLU A 96 -11.04 -22.42 -40.59
C GLU A 96 -10.48 -21.03 -40.29
N LYS A 97 -10.56 -20.57 -39.03
CA LYS A 97 -9.96 -19.29 -38.59
C LYS A 97 -8.43 -19.28 -38.83
N ARG A 98 -7.74 -20.38 -38.51
CA ARG A 98 -6.28 -20.56 -38.69
C ARG A 98 -5.79 -20.49 -40.14
N ARG A 99 -6.68 -20.55 -41.14
CA ARG A 99 -6.31 -20.43 -42.57
C ARG A 99 -5.94 -19.01 -42.97
N PHE A 100 -6.27 -18.02 -42.14
CA PHE A 100 -6.01 -16.61 -42.40
C PHE A 100 -5.24 -15.97 -41.22
N PRO A 101 -4.06 -16.47 -40.84
CA PRO A 101 -3.36 -16.00 -39.66
C PRO A 101 -2.72 -14.62 -39.89
N CYS A 102 -2.59 -13.82 -38.82
CA CYS A 102 -1.66 -12.68 -38.81
C CYS A 102 -0.36 -13.05 -38.08
N ASN A 103 0.77 -12.44 -38.47
CA ASN A 103 2.08 -12.70 -37.86
C ASN A 103 2.69 -11.44 -37.25
N PHE A 104 2.32 -11.15 -36.01
CA PHE A 104 2.84 -9.99 -35.27
C PHE A 104 4.35 -10.07 -35.02
N ALA A 105 4.94 -11.26 -34.97
CA ALA A 105 6.39 -11.44 -34.81
C ALA A 105 7.17 -11.00 -36.06
N GLU A 106 6.51 -10.93 -37.22
CA GLU A 106 7.05 -10.37 -38.46
C GLU A 106 6.46 -8.99 -38.80
N GLY A 107 5.65 -8.41 -37.90
CA GLY A 107 5.01 -7.12 -38.10
C GLY A 107 3.81 -7.14 -39.05
N GLU A 108 3.28 -8.32 -39.39
CA GLU A 108 2.12 -8.47 -40.28
C GLU A 108 0.81 -8.43 -39.49
N TYR A 109 -0.06 -7.48 -39.85
CA TYR A 109 -1.20 -7.12 -39.02
C TYR A 109 -2.52 -7.79 -39.37
N PHE A 110 -2.74 -8.13 -40.63
CA PHE A 110 -4.07 -8.54 -41.10
C PHE A 110 -4.28 -10.04 -40.95
N GLY A 111 -5.50 -10.42 -40.57
CA GLY A 111 -5.86 -11.81 -40.29
C GLY A 111 -6.14 -12.09 -38.81
N TYR A 112 -6.31 -13.38 -38.52
CA TYR A 112 -6.68 -13.96 -37.25
C TYR A 112 -5.46 -14.19 -36.37
N ARG A 113 -5.56 -13.84 -35.09
CA ARG A 113 -4.67 -14.28 -34.03
C ARG A 113 -5.45 -15.05 -32.97
N GLU A 114 -4.99 -16.26 -32.74
CA GLU A 114 -5.44 -17.11 -31.66
C GLU A 114 -4.81 -16.72 -30.32
N ASN A 115 -5.45 -17.13 -29.25
CA ASN A 115 -5.07 -16.90 -27.87
C ASN A 115 -3.96 -17.86 -27.36
N GLU A 116 -2.89 -18.04 -28.15
CA GLU A 116 -1.84 -19.04 -27.86
C GLU A 116 -0.73 -18.52 -26.93
N ARG A 117 -0.68 -17.21 -26.64
CA ARG A 117 0.38 -16.58 -25.84
C ARG A 117 0.20 -16.85 -24.34
N TRP A 118 1.28 -17.16 -23.63
CA TRP A 118 1.29 -17.26 -22.16
C TRP A 118 1.49 -15.90 -21.48
N ILE A 119 0.83 -15.69 -20.34
CA ILE A 119 0.90 -14.46 -19.53
C ILE A 119 2.04 -14.60 -18.51
N GLY A 120 3.24 -14.13 -18.83
CA GLY A 120 4.41 -14.24 -17.94
C GLY A 120 4.68 -15.69 -17.50
N ASP A 121 4.99 -15.88 -16.22
CA ASP A 121 5.19 -17.20 -15.59
C ASP A 121 3.94 -17.70 -14.83
N THR A 122 2.75 -17.12 -15.12
CA THR A 122 1.50 -17.41 -14.36
C THR A 122 0.90 -18.79 -14.65
N GLY A 123 1.37 -19.47 -15.70
CA GLY A 123 0.80 -20.73 -16.18
C GLY A 123 -0.60 -20.59 -16.80
N ILE A 124 -1.03 -19.36 -17.14
CA ILE A 124 -2.31 -19.07 -17.82
C ILE A 124 -2.07 -18.47 -19.21
N LYS A 125 -2.84 -18.89 -20.22
CA LYS A 125 -2.81 -18.30 -21.57
C LYS A 125 -3.60 -17.00 -21.64
N GLU A 126 -3.28 -16.15 -22.62
CA GLU A 126 -4.14 -15.05 -22.98
C GLU A 126 -5.54 -15.58 -23.34
N ASN A 127 -6.57 -14.82 -23.03
CA ASN A 127 -7.96 -15.18 -23.33
C ASN A 127 -8.49 -14.37 -24.52
N ILE A 128 -7.60 -13.77 -25.32
CA ILE A 128 -7.95 -12.82 -26.36
C ILE A 128 -7.73 -13.48 -27.72
N GLU A 129 -8.80 -13.56 -28.50
CA GLU A 129 -8.72 -13.80 -29.94
C GLU A 129 -8.99 -12.50 -30.68
N MET A 130 -8.39 -12.31 -31.84
CA MET A 130 -8.67 -11.14 -32.67
C MET A 130 -8.59 -11.43 -34.17
N LEU A 131 -9.32 -10.62 -34.94
CA LEU A 131 -9.31 -10.59 -36.39
C LEU A 131 -9.12 -9.13 -36.83
N ASN A 132 -8.01 -8.88 -37.54
CA ASN A 132 -7.71 -7.57 -38.10
C ASN A 132 -8.06 -7.54 -39.59
N ILE A 133 -8.89 -6.59 -39.97
CA ILE A 133 -9.42 -6.42 -41.31
C ILE A 133 -8.87 -5.11 -41.88
N HIS A 134 -8.13 -5.22 -42.99
CA HIS A 134 -7.53 -4.09 -43.68
C HIS A 134 -8.57 -3.19 -44.35
N LYS A 135 -8.17 -1.96 -44.68
CA LYS A 135 -8.94 -1.04 -45.53
C LYS A 135 -9.03 -1.50 -46.99
N ASP A 136 -10.12 -1.14 -47.67
CA ASP A 136 -10.35 -1.48 -49.08
C ASP A 136 -9.50 -0.61 -50.02
N ILE A 137 -8.25 -1.02 -50.25
CA ILE A 137 -7.34 -0.43 -51.23
C ILE A 137 -6.70 -1.51 -52.10
N PRO A 138 -6.30 -1.21 -53.36
CA PRO A 138 -5.73 -2.21 -54.27
C PRO A 138 -4.50 -2.95 -53.70
N ALA A 139 -3.68 -2.27 -52.89
CA ALA A 139 -2.48 -2.85 -52.28
C ALA A 139 -2.76 -4.05 -51.36
N TRP A 140 -3.96 -4.10 -50.76
CA TRP A 140 -4.38 -5.20 -49.88
C TRP A 140 -5.27 -6.24 -50.58
N GLY A 141 -5.49 -6.13 -51.90
CA GLY A 141 -6.35 -7.04 -52.65
C GLY A 141 -5.89 -8.51 -52.67
N GLN A 142 -4.64 -8.78 -52.30
CA GLN A 142 -4.08 -10.13 -52.18
C GLN A 142 -4.20 -10.73 -50.78
N VAL A 143 -4.63 -9.94 -49.78
CA VAL A 143 -4.81 -10.44 -48.41
C VAL A 143 -6.05 -11.33 -48.38
N GLY A 144 -5.85 -12.61 -48.07
CA GLY A 144 -6.93 -13.58 -47.99
C GLY A 144 -7.94 -13.22 -46.90
N ARG A 145 -9.23 -13.40 -47.18
CA ARG A 145 -10.32 -13.13 -46.24
C ARG A 145 -11.06 -14.40 -45.86
N HIS A 146 -11.37 -14.52 -44.58
CA HIS A 146 -12.25 -15.57 -44.10
C HIS A 146 -13.64 -15.42 -44.72
N ARG A 147 -14.34 -16.52 -45.01
CA ARG A 147 -15.67 -16.51 -45.68
C ARG A 147 -16.67 -15.54 -45.05
N VAL A 148 -16.68 -15.41 -43.72
CA VAL A 148 -17.53 -14.47 -42.97
C VAL A 148 -17.26 -13.02 -43.37
N VAL A 149 -15.99 -12.66 -43.55
CA VAL A 149 -15.59 -11.32 -43.98
C VAL A 149 -15.88 -11.14 -45.46
N GLU A 150 -15.59 -12.15 -46.28
CA GLU A 150 -15.78 -12.09 -47.74
C GLU A 150 -17.26 -11.92 -48.10
N GLU A 151 -18.15 -12.71 -47.50
CA GLU A 151 -19.60 -12.63 -47.74
C GLU A 151 -20.24 -11.32 -47.21
N ASN A 152 -19.56 -10.60 -46.30
CA ASN A 152 -20.02 -9.32 -45.76
C ASN A 152 -19.09 -8.16 -46.13
N TRP A 153 -18.22 -8.33 -47.14
CA TRP A 153 -17.13 -7.38 -47.43
C TRP A 153 -17.65 -5.99 -47.77
N ASP A 154 -18.72 -5.91 -48.57
CA ASP A 154 -19.35 -4.65 -48.95
C ASP A 154 -19.80 -3.81 -47.74
N GLU A 155 -20.32 -4.47 -46.71
CA GLU A 155 -20.76 -3.81 -45.50
C GLU A 155 -19.56 -3.34 -44.66
N ILE A 156 -18.57 -4.22 -44.49
CA ILE A 156 -17.37 -3.96 -43.70
C ILE A 156 -16.52 -2.85 -44.32
N ARG A 157 -16.34 -2.83 -45.65
CA ARG A 157 -15.55 -1.78 -46.32
C ARG A 157 -16.20 -0.41 -46.22
N ASN A 158 -17.53 -0.34 -46.30
CA ASN A 158 -18.27 0.91 -46.15
C ASN A 158 -18.20 1.41 -44.71
N PHE A 159 -18.39 0.50 -43.73
CA PHE A 159 -18.20 0.84 -42.32
C PHE A 159 -16.77 1.32 -42.04
N HIS A 160 -15.76 0.62 -42.55
CA HIS A 160 -14.35 1.01 -42.40
C HIS A 160 -14.08 2.43 -42.93
N ARG A 161 -14.71 2.83 -44.04
CA ARG A 161 -14.58 4.18 -44.60
C ARG A 161 -15.30 5.23 -43.75
N ASP A 162 -16.46 4.92 -43.20
CA ASP A 162 -17.18 5.82 -42.29
C ASP A 162 -16.44 6.04 -40.97
N VAL A 163 -15.83 4.99 -40.40
CA VAL A 163 -14.99 5.13 -39.21
C VAL A 163 -13.74 5.96 -39.49
N TRP A 164 -13.18 5.84 -40.69
CA TRP A 164 -12.08 6.72 -41.09
C TRP A 164 -12.51 8.18 -41.16
N GLU A 165 -13.72 8.51 -41.61
CA GLU A 165 -14.22 9.91 -41.59
C GLU A 165 -14.25 10.48 -40.16
N VAL A 166 -14.59 9.65 -39.16
CA VAL A 166 -14.49 10.03 -37.74
C VAL A 166 -13.04 10.33 -37.36
N ALA A 167 -12.11 9.43 -37.70
CA ALA A 167 -10.68 9.62 -37.43
C ALA A 167 -10.11 10.85 -38.15
N ARG A 168 -10.54 11.10 -39.40
CA ARG A 168 -10.15 12.27 -40.21
C ARG A 168 -10.55 13.56 -39.54
N LYS A 169 -11.81 13.66 -39.07
CA LYS A 169 -12.28 14.82 -38.30
C LYS A 169 -11.43 15.04 -37.05
N LEU A 170 -11.08 13.98 -36.31
CA LEU A 170 -10.19 14.08 -35.15
C LEU A 170 -8.78 14.56 -35.51
N PHE A 171 -8.19 14.05 -36.60
CA PHE A 171 -6.90 14.53 -37.09
C PHE A 171 -6.93 16.00 -37.49
N VAL A 172 -8.02 16.48 -38.08
CA VAL A 172 -8.20 17.91 -38.38
C VAL A 172 -8.21 18.73 -37.09
N LEU A 173 -8.94 18.30 -36.06
CA LEU A 173 -8.95 18.99 -34.77
C LEU A 173 -7.56 19.00 -34.12
N ILE A 174 -6.84 17.88 -34.17
CA ILE A 174 -5.47 17.78 -33.65
C ILE A 174 -4.50 18.65 -34.46
N ALA A 175 -4.65 18.74 -35.78
CA ALA A 175 -3.85 19.62 -36.63
C ALA A 175 -4.09 21.09 -36.28
N ILE A 176 -5.34 21.49 -36.02
CA ILE A 176 -5.68 22.84 -35.53
C ILE A 176 -5.01 23.11 -34.18
N ILE A 177 -5.07 22.16 -33.24
CA ILE A 177 -4.38 22.27 -31.94
C ILE A 177 -2.89 22.51 -32.14
N LEU A 178 -2.26 21.76 -33.05
CA LEU A 178 -0.83 21.86 -33.34
C LEU A 178 -0.49 23.03 -34.27
N GLU A 179 -1.45 23.87 -34.67
CA GLU A 179 -1.25 24.98 -35.61
C GLU A 179 -0.62 24.53 -36.95
N LEU A 180 -0.95 23.31 -37.37
CA LEU A 180 -0.58 22.76 -38.65
C LEU A 180 -1.65 23.11 -39.71
N PRO A 181 -1.33 22.98 -41.01
CA PRO A 181 -2.35 22.99 -42.06
C PRO A 181 -3.48 22.01 -41.71
N GLU A 182 -4.73 22.39 -41.98
CA GLU A 182 -5.93 21.70 -41.50
C GLU A 182 -5.89 20.18 -41.75
N ASN A 183 -5.46 19.76 -42.94
CA ASN A 183 -5.42 18.35 -43.33
C ASN A 183 -4.05 17.68 -43.09
N TYR A 184 -3.06 18.35 -42.47
CA TYR A 184 -1.71 17.83 -42.37
C TYR A 184 -1.64 16.40 -41.79
N LEU A 185 -2.32 16.17 -40.67
CA LEU A 185 -2.37 14.84 -40.05
C LEU A 185 -3.33 13.90 -40.79
N ALA A 186 -4.40 14.41 -41.38
CA ALA A 186 -5.33 13.61 -42.17
C ALA A 186 -4.67 13.05 -43.44
N ASP A 187 -3.84 13.85 -44.12
CA ASP A 187 -3.09 13.47 -45.31
C ASP A 187 -2.02 12.43 -44.98
N ALA A 188 -1.34 12.58 -43.82
CA ALA A 188 -0.40 11.59 -43.29
C ALA A 188 -1.05 10.23 -42.94
N HIS A 189 -2.39 10.20 -42.82
CA HIS A 189 -3.22 9.03 -42.50
C HIS A 189 -4.30 8.82 -43.58
N ALA A 190 -4.03 9.23 -44.82
CA ALA A 190 -5.02 9.18 -45.88
C ALA A 190 -5.49 7.75 -46.15
N TYR A 191 -6.80 7.57 -46.30
CA TYR A 191 -7.41 6.26 -46.47
C TYR A 191 -6.83 5.51 -47.67
N ASP A 192 -6.71 6.18 -48.82
CA ASP A 192 -6.33 5.53 -50.07
C ASP A 192 -4.81 5.27 -50.20
N GLN A 193 -4.02 5.61 -49.18
CA GLN A 193 -2.58 5.33 -49.09
C GLN A 193 -2.31 3.98 -48.41
N VAL A 194 -1.19 3.35 -48.74
CA VAL A 194 -0.76 2.12 -48.05
C VAL A 194 -0.45 2.45 -46.60
N SER A 195 -1.15 1.79 -45.67
CA SER A 195 -0.89 1.82 -44.23
C SER A 195 -1.47 0.58 -43.57
N ASP A 196 -1.08 0.33 -42.32
CA ASP A 196 -1.61 -0.78 -41.51
C ASP A 196 -2.91 -0.41 -40.75
N ASP A 197 -3.68 0.58 -41.23
CA ASP A 197 -5.03 0.89 -40.70
C ASP A 197 -5.92 -0.35 -40.76
N HIS A 198 -6.66 -0.60 -39.69
CA HIS A 198 -7.56 -1.75 -39.66
C HIS A 198 -8.71 -1.59 -38.68
N LEU A 199 -9.80 -2.30 -39.02
CA LEU A 199 -10.80 -2.73 -38.06
C LEU A 199 -10.30 -3.98 -37.33
N ARG A 200 -10.46 -4.01 -36.01
CA ARG A 200 -10.19 -5.18 -35.18
C ARG A 200 -11.49 -5.65 -34.56
N TYR A 201 -11.88 -6.88 -34.88
CA TYR A 201 -12.79 -7.64 -34.03
C TYR A 201 -11.95 -8.38 -33.01
N MET A 202 -12.36 -8.36 -31.74
CA MET A 202 -11.62 -8.99 -30.66
C MET A 202 -12.60 -9.62 -29.68
N ILE A 203 -12.36 -10.84 -29.22
CA ILE A 203 -13.17 -11.45 -28.17
C ILE A 203 -12.30 -11.80 -26.97
N TYR A 204 -12.71 -11.33 -25.79
CA TYR A 204 -12.18 -11.80 -24.52
C TYR A 204 -13.02 -12.98 -24.05
N ASN A 205 -12.41 -14.15 -24.09
CA ASN A 205 -12.98 -15.38 -23.56
C ASN A 205 -13.05 -15.33 -22.03
N VAL A 206 -14.07 -15.97 -21.45
CA VAL A 206 -14.27 -15.98 -20.00
C VAL A 206 -13.07 -16.67 -19.33
N ARG A 207 -12.63 -16.11 -18.19
CA ARG A 207 -11.62 -16.70 -17.31
C ARG A 207 -12.31 -17.05 -16.00
N THR A 208 -11.86 -18.12 -15.37
CA THR A 208 -12.18 -18.42 -13.97
C THR A 208 -11.64 -17.30 -13.05
N ASP A 209 -12.19 -17.17 -11.85
CA ASP A 209 -11.67 -16.23 -10.85
C ASP A 209 -10.18 -16.46 -10.54
N GLU A 210 -9.75 -17.72 -10.48
CA GLU A 210 -8.35 -18.08 -10.27
C GLU A 210 -7.46 -17.64 -11.43
N GLU A 211 -7.94 -17.79 -12.67
CA GLU A 211 -7.24 -17.29 -13.86
C GLU A 211 -7.21 -15.77 -13.91
N TRP A 212 -8.27 -15.09 -13.45
CA TRP A 212 -8.29 -13.65 -13.31
C TRP A 212 -7.29 -13.18 -12.26
N ASP A 213 -7.22 -13.81 -11.10
CA ASP A 213 -6.30 -13.42 -10.03
C ASP A 213 -4.82 -13.64 -10.45
N LYS A 214 -4.54 -14.77 -11.11
CA LYS A 214 -3.23 -15.07 -11.70
C LYS A 214 -2.85 -14.11 -12.82
N ALA A 215 -3.77 -13.83 -13.74
CA ALA A 215 -3.52 -12.92 -14.86
C ALA A 215 -3.48 -11.43 -14.43
N GLN A 216 -4.22 -11.04 -13.40
CA GLN A 216 -4.32 -9.66 -12.94
C GLN A 216 -3.07 -9.21 -12.18
N ALA A 217 -2.38 -10.13 -11.48
CA ALA A 217 -1.06 -9.87 -10.92
C ALA A 217 -0.06 -9.41 -11.99
N TYR A 218 -0.23 -9.93 -13.21
CA TYR A 218 0.59 -9.64 -14.37
C TYR A 218 0.16 -8.38 -15.14
N SER A 219 -1.14 -8.09 -15.22
CA SER A 219 -1.68 -6.92 -15.93
C SER A 219 -1.63 -5.60 -15.14
N LYS A 220 -1.08 -5.60 -13.92
CA LYS A 220 -0.99 -4.41 -13.04
C LYS A 220 -0.33 -3.19 -13.71
N GLY A 221 0.66 -3.40 -14.58
CA GLY A 221 1.45 -2.35 -15.22
C GLY A 221 0.76 -1.61 -16.38
N GLY A 222 -0.27 -2.20 -17.00
CA GLY A 222 -0.92 -1.64 -18.21
C GLY A 222 -0.02 -1.56 -19.45
N HIS A 223 -0.53 -0.95 -20.52
CA HIS A 223 0.17 -0.75 -21.80
C HIS A 223 -0.40 0.46 -22.57
N THR A 224 0.27 0.85 -23.65
CA THR A 224 -0.18 1.84 -24.63
C THR A 224 -0.43 1.18 -26.00
N ASP A 225 -1.22 1.83 -26.85
CA ASP A 225 -1.57 1.33 -28.18
C ASP A 225 -0.51 1.67 -29.24
N PHE A 226 -0.39 0.80 -30.25
CA PHE A 226 0.49 0.98 -31.41
C PHE A 226 -0.27 1.59 -32.59
N GLY A 227 -0.09 2.90 -32.78
CA GLY A 227 -0.69 3.68 -33.86
C GLY A 227 -0.84 5.13 -33.46
N SER A 228 -1.65 5.88 -34.20
CA SER A 228 -1.94 7.29 -33.95
C SER A 228 -3.20 7.47 -33.11
N LEU A 229 -4.29 6.85 -33.54
CA LEU A 229 -5.57 6.87 -32.82
C LEU A 229 -6.13 5.45 -32.70
N THR A 230 -6.68 5.14 -31.53
CA THR A 230 -7.53 3.97 -31.31
C THR A 230 -8.95 4.42 -31.05
N LEU A 231 -9.90 3.88 -31.79
CA LEU A 231 -11.33 4.12 -31.65
C LEU A 231 -11.98 2.82 -31.18
N LEU A 232 -12.43 2.78 -29.92
CA LEU A 232 -13.13 1.65 -29.30
C LEU A 232 -14.62 1.93 -29.30
N PHE A 233 -15.39 1.09 -30.00
CA PHE A 233 -16.83 1.21 -30.04
C PHE A 233 -17.42 0.74 -28.71
N SER A 234 -18.26 1.59 -28.12
CA SER A 234 -18.82 1.35 -26.80
C SER A 234 -19.60 0.04 -26.73
N GLN A 235 -19.34 -0.75 -25.69
CA GLN A 235 -20.16 -1.86 -25.22
C GLN A 235 -20.43 -1.61 -23.75
N HIS A 236 -21.58 -2.05 -23.23
CA HIS A 236 -21.93 -1.96 -21.81
C HIS A 236 -21.10 -2.94 -20.98
N VAL A 237 -19.78 -2.79 -21.00
CA VAL A 237 -18.82 -3.69 -20.40
C VAL A 237 -17.74 -2.87 -19.73
N ALA A 238 -17.67 -2.97 -18.41
CA ALA A 238 -16.64 -2.33 -17.61
C ALA A 238 -15.47 -3.30 -17.44
N GLY A 239 -14.45 -3.17 -18.29
CA GLY A 239 -13.24 -4.01 -18.21
C GLY A 239 -11.95 -3.24 -18.49
N LEU A 240 -12.06 -1.94 -18.76
CA LEU A 240 -10.96 -1.08 -19.14
C LEU A 240 -10.72 -0.05 -18.03
N GLN A 241 -9.51 -0.04 -17.49
CA GLN A 241 -9.03 1.05 -16.66
C GLN A 241 -7.95 1.83 -17.39
N ILE A 242 -7.99 3.15 -17.23
CA ILE A 242 -6.93 4.05 -17.67
C ILE A 242 -6.22 4.62 -16.44
N ARG A 243 -4.93 4.89 -16.60
CA ARG A 243 -4.14 5.58 -15.57
C ARG A 243 -4.28 7.08 -15.79
N THR A 244 -4.89 7.75 -14.84
CA THR A 244 -5.05 9.21 -14.83
C THR A 244 -3.70 9.91 -14.61
N PRO A 245 -3.56 11.21 -14.94
CA PRO A 245 -2.36 12.01 -14.65
C PRO A 245 -1.95 12.00 -13.19
N GLU A 246 -2.92 11.92 -12.30
CA GLU A 246 -2.73 11.85 -10.85
C GLU A 246 -2.16 10.48 -10.40
N GLY A 247 -2.08 9.51 -11.31
CA GLY A 247 -1.52 8.17 -11.08
C GLY A 247 -2.58 7.11 -10.74
N ASP A 248 -3.84 7.51 -10.58
CA ASP A 248 -4.95 6.64 -10.18
C ASP A 248 -5.48 5.82 -11.37
N TRP A 249 -5.90 4.58 -11.09
CA TRP A 249 -6.57 3.73 -12.07
C TRP A 249 -8.09 3.95 -12.01
N LYS A 250 -8.68 4.46 -13.11
CA LYS A 250 -10.12 4.72 -13.21
C LYS A 250 -10.75 3.95 -14.35
N TYR A 251 -11.99 3.51 -14.16
CA TYR A 251 -12.76 2.78 -15.16
C TYR A 251 -13.20 3.70 -16.29
N VAL A 252 -13.18 3.21 -17.52
CA VAL A 252 -13.73 3.94 -18.67
C VAL A 252 -15.22 3.64 -18.78
N LYS A 253 -16.05 4.68 -18.64
CA LYS A 253 -17.50 4.56 -18.72
C LYS A 253 -17.96 4.35 -20.18
N PRO A 254 -18.72 3.30 -20.49
CA PRO A 254 -19.40 3.17 -21.77
C PRO A 254 -20.37 4.33 -21.99
N VAL A 255 -20.37 4.90 -23.19
CA VAL A 255 -21.37 5.90 -23.61
C VAL A 255 -22.17 5.29 -24.76
N GLU A 256 -23.48 5.26 -24.63
CA GLU A 256 -24.37 4.72 -25.66
C GLU A 256 -24.24 5.53 -26.96
N GLY A 257 -24.09 4.86 -28.11
CA GLY A 257 -23.79 5.50 -29.39
C GLY A 257 -22.44 6.24 -29.47
N GLY A 258 -21.62 6.18 -28.41
CA GLY A 258 -20.31 6.81 -28.34
C GLY A 258 -19.16 5.92 -28.83
N ILE A 259 -18.08 6.56 -29.28
CA ILE A 259 -16.81 5.90 -29.58
C ILE A 259 -15.77 6.45 -28.61
N THR A 260 -15.18 5.57 -27.80
CA THR A 260 -14.07 5.94 -26.90
C THR A 260 -12.79 6.02 -27.72
N CYS A 261 -12.13 7.16 -27.70
CA CYS A 261 -10.91 7.44 -28.44
C CYS A 261 -9.70 7.53 -27.50
N ASN A 262 -8.55 7.07 -27.99
CA ASN A 262 -7.25 7.17 -27.32
C ASN A 262 -6.19 7.70 -28.30
N ALA A 263 -5.34 8.61 -27.82
CA ALA A 263 -4.12 8.99 -28.53
C ALA A 263 -3.01 7.98 -28.27
N ALA A 264 -2.44 7.42 -29.33
CA ALA A 264 -1.52 6.29 -29.25
C ALA A 264 -0.05 6.72 -29.46
N ASP A 265 0.87 5.75 -29.39
CA ASP A 265 2.33 6.01 -29.35
C ASP A 265 2.84 6.81 -30.56
N THR A 266 2.23 6.68 -31.74
CA THR A 266 2.64 7.42 -32.94
C THR A 266 2.36 8.91 -32.80
N LEU A 267 1.21 9.33 -32.25
CA LEU A 267 0.97 10.75 -32.00
C LEU A 267 1.92 11.29 -30.92
N THR A 268 2.25 10.47 -29.93
CA THR A 268 3.27 10.81 -28.92
C THR A 268 4.62 11.04 -29.57
N PHE A 269 5.01 10.17 -30.51
CA PHE A 269 6.24 10.32 -31.27
C PHE A 269 6.20 11.57 -32.18
N LEU A 270 5.16 11.72 -32.99
CA LEU A 270 5.01 12.81 -33.95
C LEU A 270 4.97 14.19 -33.28
N THR A 271 4.51 14.26 -32.03
CA THR A 271 4.38 15.52 -31.28
C THR A 271 5.42 15.70 -30.18
N ASN A 272 6.43 14.83 -30.11
CA ASN A 272 7.47 14.86 -29.08
C ASN A 272 6.94 14.87 -27.65
N GLY A 273 5.91 14.06 -27.39
CA GLY A 273 5.32 13.89 -26.07
C GLY A 273 4.35 14.98 -25.64
N PHE A 274 4.01 15.92 -26.53
CA PHE A 274 2.96 16.91 -26.28
C PHE A 274 1.59 16.24 -26.15
N ILE A 275 1.25 15.35 -27.09
CA ILE A 275 0.13 14.42 -26.95
C ILE A 275 0.69 13.15 -26.33
N LYS A 276 0.24 12.77 -25.14
CA LYS A 276 0.75 11.58 -24.45
C LYS A 276 -0.16 10.39 -24.68
N SER A 277 0.43 9.24 -24.98
CA SER A 277 -0.28 7.98 -24.92
C SER A 277 -0.56 7.62 -23.47
N THR A 278 -1.80 7.17 -23.23
CA THR A 278 -2.26 6.88 -21.87
C THR A 278 -2.19 5.39 -21.59
N ILE A 279 -1.56 5.08 -20.46
CA ILE A 279 -1.43 3.71 -19.97
C ILE A 279 -2.81 3.20 -19.62
N HIS A 280 -3.19 2.08 -20.19
CA HIS A 280 -4.47 1.44 -19.91
C HIS A 280 -4.28 -0.06 -19.73
N ARG A 281 -5.19 -0.64 -18.95
CA ARG A 281 -5.14 -2.07 -18.63
C ARG A 281 -6.53 -2.67 -18.69
N VAL A 282 -6.56 -3.93 -19.09
CA VAL A 282 -7.72 -4.78 -18.91
C VAL A 282 -7.66 -5.33 -17.49
N VAL A 283 -8.73 -5.08 -16.73
CA VAL A 283 -8.87 -5.56 -15.36
C VAL A 283 -9.88 -6.68 -15.26
N LYS A 284 -9.89 -7.35 -14.10
CA LYS A 284 -10.99 -8.20 -13.73
C LYS A 284 -12.29 -7.36 -13.82
N PRO A 285 -13.25 -7.78 -14.65
CA PRO A 285 -14.54 -7.11 -14.82
C PRO A 285 -15.34 -7.13 -13.50
N PRO A 286 -16.34 -6.26 -13.34
CA PRO A 286 -17.39 -6.39 -12.33
C PRO A 286 -17.98 -7.79 -12.29
N ARG A 287 -18.42 -8.20 -11.10
CA ARG A 287 -18.97 -9.53 -10.84
C ARG A 287 -20.18 -9.81 -11.72
N ASP A 288 -21.03 -8.81 -11.93
CA ASP A 288 -22.22 -8.93 -12.77
C ASP A 288 -21.92 -9.02 -14.27
N GLN A 289 -20.66 -8.86 -14.65
CA GLN A 289 -20.20 -8.97 -16.02
C GLN A 289 -19.12 -10.04 -16.22
N ILE A 290 -18.68 -10.76 -15.18
CA ILE A 290 -17.47 -11.59 -15.20
C ILE A 290 -17.54 -12.73 -16.22
N ASP A 291 -18.69 -13.39 -16.29
CA ASP A 291 -18.97 -14.55 -17.16
C ASP A 291 -19.43 -14.18 -18.57
N ILE A 292 -19.40 -12.90 -18.91
CA ILE A 292 -19.83 -12.41 -20.22
C ILE A 292 -18.61 -12.42 -21.16
N PRO A 293 -18.63 -13.19 -22.27
CA PRO A 293 -17.64 -13.05 -23.33
C PRO A 293 -17.73 -11.63 -23.92
N ARG A 294 -16.61 -10.92 -23.95
CA ARG A 294 -16.61 -9.50 -24.34
C ARG A 294 -16.15 -9.38 -25.76
N LEU A 295 -17.09 -9.07 -26.64
CA LEU A 295 -16.76 -8.71 -28.01
C LEU A 295 -16.39 -7.23 -28.06
N GLY A 296 -15.19 -6.93 -28.56
CA GLY A 296 -14.69 -5.59 -28.82
C GLY A 296 -14.61 -5.33 -30.31
N LEU A 297 -14.98 -4.11 -30.70
CA LEU A 297 -14.81 -3.57 -32.04
C LEU A 297 -13.93 -2.33 -31.91
N LEU A 298 -12.78 -2.34 -32.61
CA LEU A 298 -11.82 -1.25 -32.58
C LEU A 298 -11.43 -0.84 -33.99
N TYR A 299 -11.04 0.41 -34.14
CA TYR A 299 -10.39 0.92 -35.33
C TYR A 299 -9.06 1.55 -34.95
N PHE A 300 -7.98 1.08 -35.57
CA PHE A 300 -6.63 1.62 -35.36
C PHE A 300 -6.25 2.44 -36.59
N SER A 301 -5.99 3.73 -36.39
CA SER A 301 -5.42 4.61 -37.41
C SER A 301 -3.92 4.72 -37.26
N ARG A 302 -3.20 4.61 -38.38
CA ARG A 302 -1.74 4.52 -38.48
C ARG A 302 -1.23 5.32 -39.68
N PRO A 303 -0.02 5.88 -39.57
CA PRO A 303 0.58 6.66 -40.63
C PRO A 303 0.91 5.77 -41.83
N GLY A 304 0.78 6.33 -43.04
CA GLY A 304 1.07 5.59 -44.28
C GLY A 304 2.55 5.43 -44.62
N ASP A 305 2.83 4.64 -45.66
CA ASP A 305 4.17 4.35 -46.21
C ASP A 305 4.94 5.61 -46.65
N HIS A 306 4.23 6.68 -47.02
CA HIS A 306 4.85 7.93 -47.45
C HIS A 306 5.00 8.94 -46.30
N THR A 307 4.50 8.62 -45.11
CA THR A 307 4.60 9.50 -43.95
C THR A 307 5.96 9.32 -43.31
N PRO A 308 6.85 10.33 -43.33
CA PRO A 308 8.13 10.24 -42.65
C PRO A 308 7.90 10.27 -41.14
N MET A 309 8.44 9.29 -40.42
CA MET A 309 8.37 9.26 -38.97
C MET A 309 9.38 10.21 -38.36
N ARG A 310 8.99 11.48 -38.31
CA ARG A 310 9.70 12.58 -37.66
C ARG A 310 8.70 13.50 -36.94
N THR A 311 9.21 14.32 -36.03
CA THR A 311 8.42 15.35 -35.36
C THR A 311 7.73 16.24 -36.39
N VAL A 312 6.44 16.50 -36.21
CA VAL A 312 5.69 17.38 -37.11
C VAL A 312 6.20 18.83 -36.98
N PRO A 313 6.24 19.60 -38.07
CA PRO A 313 6.73 20.98 -38.10
C PRO A 313 5.66 21.94 -37.55
N SER A 314 5.21 21.68 -36.32
CA SER A 314 4.17 22.44 -35.65
C SER A 314 4.74 23.74 -35.07
N PRO A 315 4.17 24.91 -35.41
CA PRO A 315 4.54 26.17 -34.77
C PRO A 315 4.34 26.13 -33.25
N LEU A 316 3.29 25.46 -32.77
CA LEU A 316 3.07 25.28 -31.34
C LEU A 316 4.19 24.46 -30.69
N LEU A 317 4.57 23.32 -31.29
CA LEU A 317 5.65 22.49 -30.75
C LEU A 317 6.99 23.23 -30.77
N ASP A 318 7.26 24.03 -31.80
CA ASP A 318 8.47 24.86 -31.88
C ASP A 318 8.48 25.93 -30.77
N ARG A 319 7.36 26.63 -30.56
CA ARG A 319 7.22 27.60 -29.46
C ARG A 319 7.38 26.96 -28.08
N LEU A 320 6.98 25.70 -27.92
CA LEU A 320 7.15 24.93 -26.69
C LEU A 320 8.56 24.31 -26.56
N GLY A 321 9.46 24.54 -27.53
CA GLY A 321 10.81 23.99 -27.53
C GLY A 321 10.85 22.47 -27.72
N LEU A 322 9.78 21.88 -28.24
CA LEU A 322 9.66 20.43 -28.41
C LEU A 322 10.25 19.95 -29.73
N ILE A 323 10.45 20.81 -30.74
CA ILE A 323 11.15 20.45 -32.00
C ILE A 323 12.67 20.58 -31.80
N ARG A 324 13.42 19.48 -31.98
CA ARG A 324 14.89 19.52 -31.88
C ARG A 324 15.52 20.02 -33.18
N GLU A 325 16.76 20.53 -33.10
CA GLU A 325 17.55 20.88 -34.30
C GLU A 325 17.76 19.71 -35.26
N GLU A 326 17.84 18.48 -34.75
CA GLU A 326 17.90 17.27 -35.59
C GLU A 326 16.58 16.91 -36.27
N ASP A 327 15.43 17.32 -35.71
CA ASP A 327 14.12 17.17 -36.34
C ASP A 327 13.95 18.19 -37.49
N LYS A 328 14.69 19.29 -37.46
CA LYS A 328 14.71 20.34 -38.51
C LYS A 328 15.57 19.95 -39.71
N ASP A 329 16.49 19.00 -39.55
CA ASP A 329 17.34 18.48 -40.63
C ASP A 329 16.58 17.47 -41.50
N LEU A 330 15.94 17.98 -42.55
CA LEU A 330 15.13 17.15 -43.45
C LEU A 330 15.96 16.14 -44.27
N SER A 331 17.29 16.29 -44.31
CA SER A 331 18.19 15.43 -45.09
C SER A 331 18.45 14.07 -44.43
N LYS A 332 18.15 13.93 -43.13
CA LYS A 332 18.33 12.67 -42.40
C LYS A 332 17.29 11.62 -42.79
N PRO A 333 17.70 10.38 -43.09
CA PRO A 333 16.77 9.29 -43.38
C PRO A 333 15.99 8.91 -42.12
N VAL A 334 14.66 8.77 -42.26
CA VAL A 334 13.74 8.30 -41.20
C VAL A 334 12.88 7.17 -41.77
N PRO A 335 12.41 6.22 -40.93
CA PRO A 335 11.51 5.17 -41.40
C PRO A 335 10.18 5.78 -41.88
N SER A 336 9.51 5.09 -42.80
CA SER A 336 8.11 5.37 -43.11
C SER A 336 7.19 5.03 -41.93
N GLY A 337 5.96 5.54 -41.97
CA GLY A 337 4.91 5.27 -40.99
C GLY A 337 4.68 3.77 -40.79
N THR A 338 4.50 3.05 -41.88
CA THR A 338 4.30 1.60 -41.85
C THR A 338 5.55 0.85 -41.34
N GLU A 339 6.75 1.22 -41.79
CA GLU A 339 7.98 0.59 -41.27
C GLU A 339 8.11 0.78 -39.76
N TYR A 340 7.83 1.98 -39.24
CA TYR A 340 7.86 2.26 -37.81
C TYR A 340 6.86 1.40 -37.04
N VAL A 341 5.59 1.36 -37.48
CA VAL A 341 4.55 0.59 -36.81
C VAL A 341 4.90 -0.90 -36.80
N ARG A 342 5.31 -1.47 -37.93
CA ARG A 342 5.68 -2.90 -38.02
C ARG A 342 6.87 -3.24 -37.14
N ALA A 343 7.90 -2.40 -37.17
CA ALA A 343 9.10 -2.60 -36.38
C ALA A 343 8.82 -2.47 -34.87
N ARG A 344 7.98 -1.52 -34.48
CA ARG A 344 7.53 -1.36 -33.08
C ARG A 344 6.82 -2.60 -32.56
N VAL A 345 6.02 -3.21 -33.42
CA VAL A 345 5.14 -4.33 -33.07
C VAL A 345 5.95 -5.61 -32.95
N LYS A 346 6.88 -5.80 -33.90
CA LYS A 346 7.92 -6.80 -33.83
C LYS A 346 8.72 -6.68 -32.52
N ASP A 347 9.23 -5.51 -32.18
CA ASP A 347 10.01 -5.28 -30.95
C ASP A 347 9.26 -5.70 -29.67
N VAL A 348 7.98 -5.32 -29.53
CA VAL A 348 7.18 -5.67 -28.34
C VAL A 348 6.82 -7.16 -28.28
N HIS A 349 6.75 -7.84 -29.42
CA HIS A 349 6.33 -9.24 -29.51
C HIS A 349 7.51 -10.23 -29.50
N HIS A 350 8.74 -9.77 -29.76
CA HIS A 350 9.98 -10.53 -29.56
C HIS A 350 10.49 -10.52 -28.11
N LYS A 351 10.17 -9.47 -27.33
CA LYS A 351 10.56 -9.38 -25.90
C LYS A 351 9.66 -10.25 -25.02
N LYS A 352 10.25 -10.92 -24.01
CA LYS A 352 9.46 -11.64 -22.99
C LYS A 352 8.56 -10.64 -22.27
N VAL A 353 7.38 -11.11 -21.85
CA VAL A 353 6.36 -10.21 -21.31
C VAL A 353 6.90 -9.45 -20.08
N LEU A 354 7.69 -10.11 -19.22
CA LEU A 354 8.32 -9.52 -18.01
C LEU A 354 9.35 -8.42 -18.29
N ASP A 355 9.88 -8.36 -19.52
CA ASP A 355 10.86 -7.34 -19.96
C ASP A 355 10.18 -6.11 -20.56
N LYS A 356 8.84 -6.08 -20.61
CA LYS A 356 8.06 -4.94 -21.11
C LYS A 356 8.02 -3.82 -20.08
N ARG A 357 9.11 -3.06 -19.97
CA ARG A 357 9.07 -1.71 -19.40
C ARG A 357 8.70 -0.71 -20.49
N GLU A 358 7.94 0.32 -20.11
CA GLU A 358 7.54 1.41 -21.00
C GLU A 358 8.76 2.01 -21.70
N GLY A 359 8.69 2.09 -23.03
CA GLY A 359 9.80 2.52 -23.85
C GLY A 359 9.47 2.45 -25.34
N THR A 360 9.22 3.56 -26.04
CA THR A 360 9.09 3.61 -27.53
C THR A 360 10.45 3.45 -28.21
N SER A 361 11.49 3.08 -27.45
CA SER A 361 12.84 2.85 -27.94
C SER A 361 13.03 1.45 -28.49
N PHE A 362 13.24 1.36 -29.81
CA PHE A 362 13.67 0.14 -30.49
C PHE A 362 14.65 0.48 -31.62
N GLN A 363 15.48 -0.49 -32.03
CA GLN A 363 16.37 -0.30 -33.19
C GLN A 363 15.73 -0.90 -34.44
N PHE A 364 15.80 -0.17 -35.56
CA PHE A 364 15.31 -0.64 -36.85
C PHE A 364 16.25 -0.19 -37.97
N LYS A 365 16.77 -1.14 -38.77
CA LYS A 365 17.71 -0.89 -39.88
C LYS A 365 18.91 0.01 -39.52
N GLY A 366 19.46 -0.14 -38.32
CA GLY A 366 20.59 0.69 -37.84
C GLY A 366 20.19 2.09 -37.36
N LEU A 367 18.90 2.45 -37.40
CA LEU A 367 18.35 3.68 -36.84
C LEU A 367 17.79 3.39 -35.43
N GLN A 368 18.21 4.18 -34.45
CA GLN A 368 17.67 4.13 -33.10
C GLN A 368 16.33 4.89 -33.09
N CYS A 369 15.22 4.17 -33.11
CA CYS A 369 13.88 4.73 -32.95
C CYS A 369 13.60 4.88 -31.45
N THR A 370 14.24 5.83 -30.77
CA THR A 370 14.07 6.16 -29.34
C THR A 370 13.06 7.28 -29.13
N ARG A 371 12.03 7.12 -28.27
CA ARG A 371 11.52 8.23 -27.40
C ARG A 371 10.45 7.89 -26.34
N LEU A 372 10.83 7.22 -25.28
CA LEU A 372 10.13 7.38 -24.00
C LEU A 372 11.19 7.80 -22.99
N ARG A 373 11.14 9.07 -22.64
CA ARG A 373 11.36 9.47 -21.27
C ARG A 373 9.97 9.36 -20.62
N GLU A 374 9.77 8.43 -19.67
CA GLU A 374 9.03 8.82 -18.46
C GLU A 374 9.56 10.19 -18.10
N THR A 375 8.67 11.16 -17.85
CA THR A 375 8.96 12.60 -17.70
C THR A 375 10.08 12.92 -16.70
N VAL A 376 11.32 12.55 -16.97
CA VAL A 376 12.42 13.45 -16.84
C VAL A 376 12.15 14.37 -18.00
N THR A 377 11.61 15.55 -17.69
CA THR A 377 12.00 16.74 -18.41
C THR A 377 13.51 16.57 -18.60
N THR A 378 13.93 16.06 -19.76
CA THR A 378 15.12 16.62 -20.35
C THR A 378 14.68 18.01 -20.68
N MET A 379 14.64 18.84 -19.63
CA MET A 379 15.32 20.08 -19.75
C MET A 379 16.61 19.64 -20.45
N SER A 380 16.79 20.09 -21.69
CA SER A 380 18.00 20.86 -21.90
C SER A 380 18.11 21.67 -20.61
N VAL A 381 18.90 21.20 -19.65
CA VAL A 381 19.08 21.92 -18.41
C VAL A 381 19.69 23.20 -18.96
N GLN A 382 18.88 24.24 -19.17
CA GLN A 382 19.27 25.42 -19.93
C GLN A 382 20.39 26.16 -19.18
N HIS A 383 20.73 25.65 -18.00
CA HIS A 383 21.80 26.03 -17.12
C HIS A 383 22.51 24.76 -16.62
N GLN A 384 23.27 24.08 -17.50
CA GLN A 384 24.26 23.09 -17.10
C GLN A 384 25.57 23.31 -17.83
N THR A 385 26.66 22.87 -17.24
CA THR A 385 28.00 22.93 -17.82
C THR A 385 28.70 21.59 -17.65
N ARG A 386 29.55 21.23 -18.61
CA ARG A 386 30.33 20.00 -18.53
C ARG A 386 31.60 20.26 -17.72
N ILE A 387 31.75 19.56 -16.59
CA ILE A 387 32.91 19.67 -15.72
C ILE A 387 33.80 18.45 -15.95
N SER A 388 35.09 18.70 -16.21
CA SER A 388 36.14 17.68 -16.21
C SER A 388 36.73 17.56 -14.81
N LEU A 389 36.86 16.33 -14.33
CA LEU A 389 37.40 16.00 -13.01
C LEU A 389 38.90 15.62 -13.11
N PRO A 390 39.67 15.76 -12.01
CA PRO A 390 41.10 15.44 -12.00
C PRO A 390 41.46 14.00 -12.39
N ASP A 391 40.54 13.04 -12.20
CA ASP A 391 40.72 11.63 -12.55
C ASP A 391 40.43 11.32 -14.04
N GLY A 392 40.20 12.34 -14.86
CA GLY A 392 39.92 12.23 -16.29
C GLY A 392 38.45 11.94 -16.62
N THR A 393 37.57 11.78 -15.62
CA THR A 393 36.12 11.65 -15.84
C THR A 393 35.47 13.02 -16.05
N ALA A 394 34.27 13.06 -16.63
CA ALA A 394 33.52 14.30 -16.82
C ALA A 394 32.02 14.06 -16.67
N TYR A 395 31.29 15.10 -16.22
CA TYR A 395 29.85 15.03 -15.99
C TYR A 395 29.17 16.37 -16.28
N ASP A 396 27.86 16.34 -16.49
CA ASP A 396 27.07 17.56 -16.72
C ASP A 396 26.54 18.08 -15.37
N GLN A 397 27.10 19.19 -14.90
CA GLN A 397 26.72 19.86 -13.66
C GLN A 397 25.60 20.87 -13.92
N PRO A 398 24.44 20.73 -13.27
CA PRO A 398 23.43 21.80 -13.28
C PRO A 398 23.94 23.03 -12.51
N THR A 399 23.65 24.22 -13.06
CA THR A 399 24.14 25.53 -12.57
C THR A 399 23.02 26.54 -12.34
N GLY A 400 21.76 26.21 -12.66
CA GLY A 400 20.59 27.06 -12.42
C GLY A 400 20.05 26.99 -10.98
N VAL A 401 19.20 27.93 -10.60
CA VAL A 401 18.29 27.75 -9.44
C VAL A 401 17.30 26.63 -9.77
N PHE A 402 17.08 25.70 -8.84
CA PHE A 402 16.14 24.59 -9.03
C PHE A 402 14.79 24.96 -8.43
N ILE A 403 13.82 25.31 -9.27
CA ILE A 403 12.47 25.71 -8.87
C ILE A 403 11.45 24.94 -9.71
N ASP A 404 10.48 24.34 -9.04
CA ASP A 404 9.37 23.62 -9.68
C ASP A 404 9.85 22.47 -10.60
N ASN A 405 10.81 21.68 -10.10
CA ASN A 405 11.48 20.61 -10.86
C ASN A 405 12.24 21.06 -12.12
N GLY A 406 12.52 22.36 -12.26
CA GLY A 406 13.31 22.91 -13.35
C GLY A 406 14.51 23.73 -12.89
N PHE A 407 15.58 23.74 -13.69
CA PHE A 407 16.74 24.60 -13.48
C PHE A 407 16.61 25.87 -14.32
N HIS A 408 16.67 27.03 -13.68
CA HIS A 408 16.47 28.35 -14.28
C HIS A 408 17.66 29.26 -13.99
N ALA A 409 17.89 30.28 -14.81
CA ALA A 409 18.77 31.39 -14.41
C ALA A 409 18.18 32.10 -13.18
N SER A 410 19.03 32.78 -12.42
CA SER A 410 18.54 33.78 -11.45
C SER A 410 17.64 34.79 -12.16
N LYS A 411 16.59 35.25 -11.50
CA LYS A 411 15.68 36.28 -12.03
C LYS A 411 16.37 37.60 -12.38
N ASP A 412 17.45 37.96 -11.66
CA ASP A 412 18.27 39.13 -11.97
C ASP A 412 19.43 38.82 -12.94
N GLY A 413 19.55 37.58 -13.39
CA GLY A 413 20.60 37.10 -14.29
C GLY A 413 21.98 36.97 -13.66
N SER A 414 22.13 37.21 -12.35
CA SER A 414 23.43 37.20 -11.69
C SER A 414 23.97 35.79 -11.42
N THR A 415 25.30 35.67 -11.39
CA THR A 415 26.01 34.41 -11.15
C THR A 415 27.10 34.56 -10.10
N LEU A 416 27.57 33.43 -9.57
CA LEU A 416 28.72 33.27 -8.69
C LEU A 416 29.63 32.17 -9.25
N GLU A 417 30.91 32.22 -8.88
CA GLU A 417 31.89 31.19 -9.25
C GLU A 417 32.06 30.20 -8.10
N SER A 418 32.00 28.90 -8.41
CA SER A 418 32.50 27.85 -7.52
C SER A 418 34.00 27.68 -7.78
N ILE A 419 34.80 27.65 -6.72
CA ILE A 419 36.27 27.62 -6.80
C ILE A 419 36.76 26.31 -6.20
N ASN A 420 37.60 25.59 -6.93
CA ASN A 420 38.25 24.39 -6.42
C ASN A 420 39.25 24.78 -5.32
N PRO A 421 39.09 24.33 -4.06
CA PRO A 421 39.98 24.73 -2.98
C PRO A 421 41.43 24.25 -3.15
N TYR A 422 41.66 23.18 -3.91
CA TYR A 422 42.98 22.60 -4.16
C TYR A 422 43.74 23.37 -5.24
N THR A 423 43.09 23.63 -6.38
CA THR A 423 43.74 24.31 -7.52
C THR A 423 43.59 25.83 -7.48
N ARG A 424 42.60 26.33 -6.73
CA ARG A 424 42.16 27.74 -6.64
C ARG A 424 41.62 28.30 -7.95
N GLN A 425 41.29 27.43 -8.89
CA GLN A 425 40.70 27.79 -10.18
C GLN A 425 39.18 27.67 -10.10
N SER A 426 38.49 28.47 -10.92
CA SER A 426 37.04 28.30 -11.09
C SER A 426 36.73 26.90 -11.63
N ILE A 427 35.77 26.24 -10.99
CA ILE A 427 35.16 25.00 -11.46
C ILE A 427 34.10 25.34 -12.51
N CYS A 428 33.15 26.21 -12.12
CA CYS A 428 32.11 26.74 -12.99
C CYS A 428 31.40 27.96 -12.38
N SER A 429 30.66 28.67 -13.24
CA SER A 429 29.69 29.69 -12.85
C SER A 429 28.32 29.06 -12.58
N PHE A 430 27.64 29.49 -11.51
CA PHE A 430 26.29 29.08 -11.15
C PHE A 430 25.40 30.28 -10.81
N SER A 431 24.08 30.11 -10.92
CA SER A 431 23.11 31.17 -10.67
C SER A 431 23.15 31.62 -9.22
N ARG A 432 23.19 32.93 -9.01
CA ARG A 432 23.10 33.55 -7.69
C ARG A 432 21.65 33.91 -7.43
N GLY A 433 20.93 33.07 -6.71
CA GLY A 433 19.54 33.30 -6.35
C GLY A 433 19.36 34.63 -5.61
N SER A 434 18.44 35.44 -6.12
CA SER A 434 18.01 36.71 -5.56
C SER A 434 16.86 36.53 -4.56
N SER A 435 16.42 37.62 -3.94
CA SER A 435 15.18 37.62 -3.15
C SER A 435 13.96 37.23 -3.99
N ASP A 436 13.93 37.55 -5.28
CA ASP A 436 12.81 37.24 -6.16
C ASP A 436 12.76 35.76 -6.55
N ASP A 437 13.91 35.08 -6.56
CA ASP A 437 14.01 33.64 -6.73
C ASP A 437 13.53 32.92 -5.46
N ILE A 438 13.89 33.43 -4.28
CA ILE A 438 13.34 32.93 -3.00
C ILE A 438 11.81 33.07 -2.97
N ASN A 439 11.28 34.23 -3.36
CA ASN A 439 9.83 34.46 -3.43
C ASN A 439 9.16 33.46 -4.40
N ALA A 440 9.77 33.20 -5.55
CA ALA A 440 9.28 32.22 -6.51
C ALA A 440 9.31 30.79 -5.96
N ALA A 441 10.40 30.39 -5.33
CA ALA A 441 10.56 29.08 -4.71
C ALA A 441 9.54 28.86 -3.59
N VAL A 442 9.34 29.86 -2.71
CA VAL A 442 8.34 29.78 -1.64
C VAL A 442 6.93 29.70 -2.20
N ALA A 443 6.60 30.46 -3.24
CA ALA A 443 5.30 30.39 -3.91
C ALA A 443 5.03 29.01 -4.53
N SER A 444 6.02 28.45 -5.24
CA SER A 444 5.95 27.10 -5.82
C SER A 444 5.76 26.05 -4.71
N SER A 445 6.55 26.10 -3.63
CA SER A 445 6.39 25.21 -2.49
C SER A 445 5.01 25.31 -1.85
N LYS A 446 4.51 26.54 -1.61
CA LYS A 446 3.19 26.77 -1.02
C LYS A 446 2.05 26.18 -1.88
N GLN A 447 2.19 26.22 -3.20
CA GLN A 447 1.27 25.58 -4.13
C GLN A 447 1.36 24.05 -4.03
N ALA A 448 2.57 23.48 -4.11
CA ALA A 448 2.82 22.05 -4.04
C ALA A 448 2.33 21.42 -2.73
N TRP A 449 2.46 22.14 -1.61
CA TRP A 449 2.09 21.64 -0.29
C TRP A 449 0.62 21.22 -0.19
N ARG A 450 -0.28 21.87 -0.94
CA ARG A 450 -1.72 21.55 -0.94
C ARG A 450 -2.00 20.11 -1.37
N GLY A 451 -1.23 19.60 -2.33
CA GLY A 451 -1.25 18.21 -2.78
C GLY A 451 -0.38 17.32 -1.91
N TRP A 452 0.88 17.71 -1.70
CA TRP A 452 1.87 16.90 -0.98
C TRP A 452 1.45 16.51 0.44
N ARG A 453 0.79 17.42 1.18
CA ARG A 453 0.30 17.13 2.53
C ARG A 453 -0.80 16.06 2.57
N LYS A 454 -1.46 15.79 1.44
CA LYS A 454 -2.51 14.76 1.29
C LYS A 454 -1.95 13.44 0.76
N THR A 455 -0.71 13.44 0.24
CA THR A 455 -0.02 12.21 -0.16
C THR A 455 0.08 11.27 1.03
N THR A 456 -0.21 9.99 0.83
CA THR A 456 -0.16 9.02 1.92
C THR A 456 1.26 8.94 2.51
N PRO A 457 1.39 8.69 3.82
CA PRO A 457 2.69 8.47 4.44
C PRO A 457 3.58 7.45 3.72
N ASN A 458 2.99 6.33 3.28
CA ASN A 458 3.70 5.27 2.55
C ASN A 458 4.27 5.77 1.22
N GLU A 459 3.53 6.61 0.50
CA GLU A 459 3.99 7.15 -0.78
C GLU A 459 5.13 8.17 -0.58
N ARG A 460 5.07 9.00 0.46
CA ARG A 460 6.22 9.85 0.84
C ARG A 460 7.45 9.01 1.18
N GLY A 461 7.27 7.92 1.94
CA GLY A 461 8.32 6.96 2.25
C GLY A 461 8.90 6.30 0.98
N ARG A 462 8.06 5.91 0.02
CA ARG A 462 8.51 5.34 -1.28
C ARG A 462 9.43 6.30 -2.04
N LEU A 463 9.05 7.56 -2.15
CA LEU A 463 9.83 8.59 -2.87
C LEU A 463 11.18 8.86 -2.17
N LEU A 464 11.19 8.92 -0.83
CA LEU A 464 12.42 9.08 -0.06
C LEU A 464 13.37 7.87 -0.21
N ASN A 465 12.84 6.65 -0.20
CA ASN A 465 13.64 5.45 -0.48
C ASN A 465 14.22 5.48 -1.90
N ARG A 466 13.41 5.88 -2.89
CA ARG A 466 13.90 5.98 -4.28
C ARG A 466 15.01 7.02 -4.42
N LEU A 467 14.89 8.17 -3.75
CA LEU A 467 15.97 9.17 -3.73
C LEU A 467 17.24 8.61 -3.08
N ALA A 468 17.12 7.85 -1.98
CA ALA A 468 18.26 7.20 -1.36
C ALA A 468 18.95 6.21 -2.31
N ASP A 469 18.18 5.39 -3.04
CA ASP A 469 18.72 4.44 -4.02
C ASP A 469 19.47 5.16 -5.16
N LEU A 470 18.97 6.32 -5.61
CA LEU A 470 19.63 7.12 -6.64
C LEU A 470 20.91 7.79 -6.13
N ILE A 471 20.93 8.26 -4.87
CA ILE A 471 22.14 8.79 -4.24
C ILE A 471 23.21 7.69 -4.15
N GLU A 472 22.83 6.46 -3.81
CA GLU A 472 23.78 5.34 -3.77
C GLU A 472 24.28 4.92 -5.14
N ARG A 473 23.40 4.89 -6.14
CA ARG A 473 23.77 4.65 -7.54
C ARG A 473 24.85 5.64 -7.98
N ASP A 474 24.66 6.91 -7.65
CA ASP A 474 25.56 8.00 -8.06
C ASP A 474 26.61 8.34 -6.99
N ALA A 475 26.85 7.44 -6.03
CA ALA A 475 27.69 7.74 -4.87
C ALA A 475 29.12 8.13 -5.24
N ASP A 476 29.71 7.47 -6.25
CA ASP A 476 31.04 7.80 -6.76
C ASP A 476 31.08 9.18 -7.42
N GLN A 477 30.04 9.54 -8.17
CA GLN A 477 29.95 10.84 -8.82
C GLN A 477 29.77 11.95 -7.78
N LEU A 478 28.82 11.80 -6.86
CA LEU A 478 28.57 12.76 -5.78
C LEU A 478 29.80 12.96 -4.88
N ALA A 479 30.57 11.90 -4.60
CA ALA A 479 31.79 12.00 -3.80
C ALA A 479 32.88 12.84 -4.49
N LYS A 480 33.00 12.73 -5.82
CA LYS A 480 33.92 13.56 -6.61
C LYS A 480 33.46 15.01 -6.68
N ILE A 481 32.15 15.25 -6.77
CA ILE A 481 31.56 16.60 -6.72
C ILE A 481 31.85 17.25 -5.36
N GLU A 482 31.59 16.53 -4.27
CA GLU A 482 31.92 16.98 -2.91
C GLU A 482 33.41 17.28 -2.76
N SER A 483 34.28 16.41 -3.27
CA SER A 483 35.73 16.57 -3.16
C SER A 483 36.25 17.79 -3.91
N ILE A 484 35.81 17.99 -5.17
CA ILE A 484 36.29 19.11 -5.97
C ILE A 484 35.77 20.47 -5.47
N ASP A 485 34.55 20.51 -4.96
CA ASP A 485 33.87 21.73 -4.48
C ASP A 485 34.28 22.08 -3.04
N ALA A 486 34.45 21.08 -2.15
CA ALA A 486 34.75 21.30 -0.73
C ALA A 486 36.20 21.01 -0.31
N GLY A 487 37.03 20.42 -1.19
CA GLY A 487 38.43 20.10 -0.93
C GLY A 487 38.66 18.91 -0.01
N LYS A 488 37.64 18.08 0.27
CA LYS A 488 37.76 16.88 1.13
C LYS A 488 38.17 15.64 0.33
N PRO A 489 38.95 14.70 0.89
CA PRO A 489 39.34 13.49 0.15
C PRO A 489 38.14 12.69 -0.38
N VAL A 490 38.18 12.27 -1.65
CA VAL A 490 37.06 11.57 -2.34
C VAL A 490 36.59 10.35 -1.55
N LYS A 491 37.53 9.54 -1.06
CA LYS A 491 37.22 8.34 -0.29
C LYS A 491 36.44 8.64 0.98
N LEU A 492 36.81 9.71 1.69
CA LEU A 492 36.10 10.15 2.91
C LEU A 492 34.72 10.71 2.55
N ALA A 493 34.61 11.54 1.51
CA ALA A 493 33.34 12.07 1.03
C ALA A 493 32.34 10.96 0.69
N LYS A 494 32.80 9.90 0.00
CA LYS A 494 31.94 8.77 -0.36
C LYS A 494 31.37 8.09 0.88
N VAL A 495 32.24 7.67 1.81
CA VAL A 495 31.82 6.82 2.94
C VAL A 495 31.12 7.58 4.05
N ALA A 496 31.54 8.83 4.32
CA ALA A 496 31.09 9.58 5.48
C ALA A 496 30.02 10.64 5.16
N ASP A 497 29.91 11.08 3.90
CA ASP A 497 28.98 12.13 3.50
C ASP A 497 27.86 11.56 2.63
N VAL A 498 28.22 10.95 1.49
CA VAL A 498 27.25 10.54 0.47
C VAL A 498 26.44 9.34 0.93
N LEU A 499 27.10 8.27 1.38
CA LEU A 499 26.40 7.08 1.89
C LEU A 499 25.63 7.39 3.18
N ALA A 500 26.15 8.27 4.03
CA ALA A 500 25.44 8.74 5.22
C ALA A 500 24.20 9.56 4.85
N CYS A 501 24.25 10.36 3.78
CA CYS A 501 23.09 11.08 3.23
C CYS A 501 22.01 10.10 2.75
N ALA A 502 22.37 9.09 1.96
CA ALA A 502 21.44 8.06 1.51
C ALA A 502 20.81 7.31 2.70
N ALA A 503 21.62 6.91 3.69
CA ALA A 503 21.15 6.27 4.90
C ALA A 503 20.17 7.16 5.69
N CYS A 504 20.44 8.47 5.76
CA CYS A 504 19.54 9.44 6.38
C CYS A 504 18.18 9.50 5.67
N PHE A 505 18.16 9.56 4.33
CA PHE A 505 16.90 9.51 3.58
C PHE A 505 16.14 8.19 3.79
N ARG A 506 16.83 7.04 3.83
CA ARG A 506 16.17 5.75 4.14
C ARG A 506 15.60 5.69 5.54
N TYR A 507 16.33 6.21 6.52
CA TYR A 507 15.85 6.26 7.90
C TYR A 507 14.54 7.04 7.99
N TYR A 508 14.49 8.24 7.39
CA TYR A 508 13.28 9.06 7.42
C TYR A 508 12.17 8.56 6.48
N ALA A 509 12.50 7.85 5.41
CA ALA A 509 11.53 7.11 4.63
C ALA A 509 10.76 6.11 5.52
N GLY A 510 11.48 5.42 6.41
CA GLY A 510 10.91 4.52 7.41
C GLY A 510 10.08 5.22 8.49
N TRP A 511 10.26 6.53 8.70
CA TRP A 511 9.46 7.31 9.66
C TRP A 511 8.19 7.91 9.09
N ALA A 512 8.06 8.04 7.77
CA ALA A 512 6.98 8.77 7.14
C ALA A 512 5.59 8.34 7.64
N ASP A 513 5.39 7.03 7.86
CA ASP A 513 4.17 6.36 8.36
C ASP A 513 4.16 6.10 9.89
N LYS A 514 5.16 6.57 10.62
CA LYS A 514 5.35 6.34 12.06
C LYS A 514 5.32 7.62 12.90
N ILE A 515 4.99 8.76 12.29
CA ILE A 515 4.75 10.01 12.99
C ILE A 515 3.42 9.88 13.73
N LYS A 516 3.48 9.81 15.05
CA LYS A 516 2.30 9.58 15.90
C LYS A 516 1.90 10.86 16.62
N GLY A 517 0.65 10.87 17.08
CA GLY A 517 0.25 11.65 18.23
C GLY A 517 -0.30 10.73 19.31
N ASP A 518 -0.93 11.30 20.31
CA ASP A 518 -1.35 10.64 21.54
C ASP A 518 -2.86 10.69 21.72
N SER A 519 -3.41 9.67 22.39
CA SER A 519 -4.72 9.77 23.04
C SER A 519 -4.48 10.13 24.50
N ILE A 520 -5.07 11.24 24.96
CA ILE A 520 -4.83 11.77 26.31
C ILE A 520 -6.12 11.73 27.12
N GLU A 521 -6.14 10.86 28.13
CA GLU A 521 -7.26 10.76 29.06
C GLU A 521 -7.24 11.93 30.04
N THR A 522 -8.30 12.74 30.01
CA THR A 522 -8.49 13.84 30.98
C THR A 522 -9.85 13.77 31.67
N ASP A 523 -10.92 13.49 30.89
CA ASP A 523 -12.30 13.43 31.36
C ASP A 523 -13.02 12.29 30.60
N PRO A 524 -13.87 11.49 31.28
CA PRO A 524 -14.57 10.36 30.65
C PRO A 524 -15.52 10.75 29.51
N ASN A 525 -15.94 12.02 29.42
CA ASN A 525 -16.81 12.53 28.37
C ASN A 525 -16.04 13.25 27.25
N MET A 526 -14.71 13.17 27.23
CA MET A 526 -13.86 13.84 26.24
C MET A 526 -12.88 12.84 25.63
N LEU A 527 -12.89 12.72 24.31
CA LEU A 527 -11.78 12.11 23.58
C LEU A 527 -10.80 13.22 23.22
N ASN A 528 -9.61 13.22 23.81
CA ASN A 528 -8.54 14.13 23.41
C ASN A 528 -7.50 13.39 22.59
N LEU A 529 -7.22 13.93 21.40
CA LEU A 529 -6.18 13.45 20.51
C LEU A 529 -5.15 14.54 20.32
N THR A 530 -3.88 14.18 20.20
CA THR A 530 -2.88 15.05 19.60
C THR A 530 -2.57 14.55 18.18
N LEU A 531 -2.34 15.48 17.26
CA LEU A 531 -2.02 15.19 15.86
C LEU A 531 -0.73 15.91 15.49
N GLY A 532 0.26 15.20 14.95
CA GLY A 532 1.48 15.79 14.41
C GLY A 532 1.28 16.21 12.95
N GLU A 533 0.89 17.45 12.70
CA GLU A 533 0.67 17.96 11.33
C GLU A 533 1.95 18.55 10.73
N PRO A 534 2.19 18.46 9.41
CA PRO A 534 3.26 19.22 8.76
C PRO A 534 3.09 20.73 8.98
N LEU A 535 4.20 21.43 9.18
CA LEU A 535 4.27 22.88 9.34
C LEU A 535 3.94 23.65 8.05
N GLY A 536 4.32 23.14 6.89
CA GLY A 536 4.14 23.81 5.59
C GLY A 536 5.45 24.03 4.86
N VAL A 537 5.73 25.28 4.46
CA VAL A 537 6.98 25.63 3.76
C VAL A 537 8.12 25.79 4.77
N CYS A 538 9.18 25.01 4.61
CA CYS A 538 10.37 25.04 5.44
C CYS A 538 11.57 25.60 4.67
N GLY A 539 12.19 26.65 5.20
CA GLY A 539 13.47 27.17 4.73
C GLY A 539 14.62 26.39 5.34
N LEU A 540 15.44 25.75 4.52
CA LEU A 540 16.56 24.92 4.97
C LEU A 540 17.86 25.58 4.51
N ILE A 541 18.72 26.00 5.44
CA ILE A 541 19.96 26.70 5.12
C ILE A 541 21.13 25.86 5.64
N ILE A 542 22.01 25.43 4.74
CA ILE A 542 23.09 24.47 5.06
C ILE A 542 24.48 25.07 4.84
N PRO A 543 25.50 24.62 5.62
CA PRO A 543 26.88 25.08 5.54
C PRO A 543 27.64 24.36 4.41
N TRP A 544 28.91 24.72 4.26
CA TRP A 544 29.80 24.23 3.21
C TRP A 544 30.67 23.04 3.60
N ASN A 545 30.72 22.65 4.87
CA ASN A 545 31.67 21.64 5.34
C ASN A 545 31.23 20.20 5.08
N PHE A 546 29.93 19.91 5.15
CA PHE A 546 29.32 18.62 4.76
C PHE A 546 28.08 18.81 3.85
N PRO A 547 28.22 19.42 2.66
CA PRO A 547 27.10 19.94 1.88
C PRO A 547 26.03 18.88 1.56
N ILE A 548 26.38 17.75 0.94
CA ILE A 548 25.40 16.71 0.60
C ILE A 548 24.80 16.02 1.83
N LEU A 549 25.58 15.81 2.89
CA LEU A 549 25.10 15.20 4.13
C LEU A 549 24.06 16.09 4.83
N MET A 550 24.32 17.40 4.87
CA MET A 550 23.38 18.38 5.43
C MET A 550 22.09 18.47 4.62
N CYS A 551 22.12 18.19 3.31
CA CYS A 551 20.89 18.01 2.53
C CYS A 551 20.04 16.88 3.11
N GLY A 552 20.63 15.72 3.38
CA GLY A 552 19.94 14.58 3.99
C GLY A 552 19.38 14.87 5.38
N TRP A 553 20.18 15.55 6.24
CA TRP A 553 19.77 15.92 7.60
C TRP A 553 18.55 16.82 7.63
N LYS A 554 18.41 17.72 6.65
CA LYS A 554 17.33 18.71 6.64
C LYS A 554 16.14 18.29 5.76
N LEU A 555 16.38 17.77 4.56
CA LEU A 555 15.31 17.35 3.65
C LEU A 555 14.62 16.08 4.14
N GLY A 556 15.38 15.09 4.63
CA GLY A 556 14.84 13.81 5.09
C GLY A 556 13.67 13.95 6.07
N PRO A 557 13.86 14.55 7.26
CA PRO A 557 12.79 14.68 8.24
C PRO A 557 11.68 15.65 7.79
N ALA A 558 12.03 16.74 7.08
CA ALA A 558 11.05 17.70 6.60
C ALA A 558 10.05 17.05 5.63
N LEU A 559 10.55 16.30 4.65
CA LEU A 559 9.74 15.64 3.62
C LEU A 559 8.95 14.46 4.19
N ALA A 560 9.55 13.66 5.08
CA ALA A 560 8.85 12.56 5.75
C ALA A 560 7.62 13.05 6.53
N ALA A 561 7.75 14.18 7.22
CA ALA A 561 6.67 14.87 7.93
C ALA A 561 5.58 15.45 7.02
N GLY A 562 5.79 15.52 5.70
CA GLY A 562 4.82 16.08 4.74
C GLY A 562 4.98 17.58 4.52
N ASN A 563 6.13 18.16 4.87
CA ASN A 563 6.47 19.54 4.53
C ASN A 563 6.99 19.64 3.10
N VAL A 564 7.03 20.86 2.59
CA VAL A 564 7.73 21.25 1.37
C VAL A 564 8.92 22.13 1.73
N ALA A 565 9.99 22.10 0.93
CA ALA A 565 11.26 22.70 1.32
C ALA A 565 11.82 23.67 0.27
N VAL A 566 12.36 24.78 0.76
CA VAL A 566 13.27 25.66 0.00
C VAL A 566 14.66 25.55 0.63
N LEU A 567 15.57 24.88 -0.05
CA LEU A 567 16.95 24.64 0.38
C LEU A 567 17.88 25.72 -0.18
N LYS A 568 18.66 26.37 0.68
CA LYS A 568 19.75 27.27 0.32
C LYS A 568 21.08 26.60 0.68
N PRO A 569 21.84 26.07 -0.31
CA PRO A 569 23.20 25.59 -0.07
C PRO A 569 24.17 26.76 0.14
N ALA A 570 25.30 26.50 0.81
CA ALA A 570 26.37 27.47 0.93
C ALA A 570 26.93 27.86 -0.45
N GLU A 571 27.25 29.14 -0.63
CA GLU A 571 27.81 29.69 -1.87
C GLU A 571 29.18 29.10 -2.24
N LEU A 572 29.91 28.58 -1.26
CA LEU A 572 31.21 27.94 -1.46
C LEU A 572 31.08 26.51 -2.00
N THR A 573 29.93 25.84 -1.80
CA THR A 573 29.76 24.43 -2.16
C THR A 573 28.33 24.10 -2.66
N PRO A 574 27.85 24.72 -3.75
CA PRO A 574 26.49 24.52 -4.22
C PRO A 574 26.32 23.25 -5.08
N LEU A 575 27.41 22.66 -5.58
CA LEU A 575 27.34 21.77 -6.74
C LEU A 575 26.65 20.44 -6.45
N SER A 576 26.93 19.83 -5.29
CA SER A 576 26.31 18.56 -4.89
C SER A 576 24.81 18.71 -4.59
N ALA A 577 24.39 19.83 -3.98
CA ALA A 577 22.98 20.14 -3.76
C ALA A 577 22.24 20.38 -5.09
N LEU A 578 22.84 21.09 -6.04
CA LEU A 578 22.26 21.26 -7.38
C LEU A 578 22.17 19.93 -8.14
N TYR A 579 23.19 19.07 -8.02
CA TYR A 579 23.16 17.72 -8.60
C TYR A 579 22.04 16.86 -7.98
N LEU A 580 21.83 16.96 -6.66
CA LEU A 580 20.71 16.31 -5.98
C LEU A 580 19.35 16.74 -6.57
N GLY A 581 19.21 17.98 -7.06
CA GLY A 581 18.03 18.43 -7.81
C GLY A 581 17.69 17.53 -9.01
N LYS A 582 18.69 17.03 -9.76
CA LYS A 582 18.47 16.05 -10.84
C LYS A 582 17.91 14.74 -10.31
N LEU A 583 18.46 14.26 -9.18
CA LEU A 583 18.02 13.00 -8.55
C LEU A 583 16.62 13.13 -7.94
N ILE A 584 16.24 14.31 -7.45
CA ILE A 584 14.88 14.59 -6.94
C ILE A 584 13.84 14.46 -8.05
N VAL A 585 14.14 14.98 -9.25
CA VAL A 585 13.27 14.81 -10.42
C VAL A 585 13.21 13.34 -10.82
N GLU A 586 14.34 12.64 -10.87
CA GLU A 586 14.40 11.21 -11.21
C GLU A 586 13.73 10.30 -10.16
N ALA A 587 13.69 10.74 -8.90
CA ALA A 587 12.96 10.12 -7.80
C ALA A 587 11.45 10.39 -7.86
N GLU A 588 10.98 11.20 -8.82
CA GLU A 588 9.57 11.51 -9.06
C GLU A 588 8.91 12.35 -7.95
N PHE A 589 9.67 13.17 -7.24
CA PHE A 589 9.06 14.14 -6.32
C PHE A 589 8.20 15.14 -7.11
N PRO A 590 6.98 15.46 -6.63
CA PRO A 590 6.14 16.45 -7.31
C PRO A 590 6.82 17.83 -7.41
N PRO A 591 6.58 18.59 -8.50
CA PRO A 591 7.12 19.94 -8.65
C PRO A 591 6.82 20.84 -7.44
N GLY A 592 7.82 21.58 -7.01
CA GLY A 592 7.75 22.53 -5.88
C GLY A 592 7.86 21.90 -4.49
N VAL A 593 7.83 20.57 -4.37
CA VAL A 593 8.05 19.90 -3.07
C VAL A 593 9.45 20.16 -2.53
N VAL A 594 10.45 20.19 -3.41
CA VAL A 594 11.80 20.64 -3.10
C VAL A 594 12.20 21.71 -4.12
N ASN A 595 12.66 22.85 -3.62
CA ASN A 595 13.30 23.90 -4.41
C ASN A 595 14.71 24.15 -3.85
N ILE A 596 15.71 24.38 -4.71
CA ILE A 596 17.11 24.62 -4.32
C ILE A 596 17.58 25.94 -4.91
N VAL A 597 17.85 26.92 -4.05
CA VAL A 597 18.22 28.28 -4.46
C VAL A 597 19.62 28.59 -3.92
N PRO A 598 20.70 28.30 -4.67
CA PRO A 598 22.05 28.73 -4.31
C PRO A 598 22.14 30.26 -4.33
N GLY A 599 22.97 30.86 -3.48
CA GLY A 599 23.10 32.32 -3.39
C GLY A 599 23.89 32.76 -2.17
N LEU A 600 24.02 34.06 -1.93
CA LEU A 600 24.75 34.59 -0.77
C LEU A 600 23.92 34.50 0.52
N GLY A 601 24.60 34.31 1.66
CA GLY A 601 23.93 34.23 2.97
C GLY A 601 23.17 35.49 3.37
N ASN A 602 23.75 36.68 3.13
CA ASN A 602 23.15 37.99 3.43
C ASN A 602 22.05 38.43 2.44
N GLU A 603 21.81 37.65 1.38
CA GLU A 603 20.79 37.95 0.36
C GLU A 603 19.76 36.84 0.30
N ALA A 604 20.06 35.72 -0.36
CA ALA A 604 19.15 34.57 -0.46
C ALA A 604 18.82 33.99 0.92
N GLY A 605 19.83 33.83 1.78
CA GLY A 605 19.65 33.32 3.15
C GLY A 605 18.80 34.26 4.01
N ALA A 606 19.08 35.57 3.96
CA ALA A 606 18.34 36.60 4.67
C ALA A 606 16.89 36.75 4.15
N ALA A 607 16.68 36.68 2.84
CA ALA A 607 15.34 36.71 2.25
C ALA A 607 14.53 35.49 2.70
N LEU A 608 15.12 34.29 2.68
CA LEU A 608 14.46 33.06 3.10
C LEU A 608 14.10 33.08 4.59
N SER A 609 15.00 33.58 5.44
CA SER A 609 14.77 33.64 6.88
C SER A 609 13.72 34.68 7.29
N ASN A 610 13.61 35.79 6.55
CA ASN A 610 12.61 36.83 6.79
C ASN A 610 11.27 36.59 6.08
N HIS A 611 11.17 35.59 5.19
CA HIS A 611 9.98 35.40 4.36
C HIS A 611 8.73 35.10 5.23
N PRO A 612 7.60 35.80 5.02
CA PRO A 612 6.40 35.67 5.88
C PRO A 612 5.67 34.34 5.71
N ASP A 613 5.75 33.71 4.53
CA ASP A 613 5.11 32.42 4.24
C ASP A 613 5.96 31.18 4.62
N VAL A 614 7.17 31.38 5.16
CA VAL A 614 8.00 30.28 5.65
C VAL A 614 7.61 29.97 7.09
N ALA A 615 7.16 28.74 7.35
CA ALA A 615 6.66 28.29 8.64
C ALA A 615 7.79 27.88 9.61
N LYS A 616 8.93 27.46 9.07
CA LYS A 616 10.12 27.05 9.83
C LYS A 616 11.40 27.37 9.07
N VAL A 617 12.43 27.78 9.81
CA VAL A 617 13.82 27.78 9.32
C VAL A 617 14.65 26.75 10.08
N SER A 618 15.34 25.86 9.37
CA SER A 618 16.39 25.02 9.94
C SER A 618 17.73 25.46 9.38
N PHE A 619 18.60 25.98 10.23
CA PHE A 619 19.88 26.56 9.87
C PHE A 619 21.03 25.80 10.53
N THR A 620 22.06 25.50 9.75
CA THR A 620 23.34 25.03 10.28
C THR A 620 24.46 25.99 9.84
N GLY A 621 25.29 26.45 10.78
CA GLY A 621 26.39 27.38 10.47
C GLY A 621 26.91 28.15 11.68
N SER A 622 27.45 29.35 11.47
CA SER A 622 28.07 30.10 12.56
C SER A 622 27.08 30.60 13.61
N THR A 623 27.50 30.66 14.87
CA THR A 623 26.68 31.18 15.98
C THR A 623 26.21 32.61 15.75
N ALA A 624 27.03 33.47 15.13
CA ALA A 624 26.65 34.85 14.81
C ALA A 624 25.46 34.89 13.84
N VAL A 625 25.49 34.09 12.77
CA VAL A 625 24.37 34.02 11.81
C VAL A 625 23.15 33.35 12.46
N GLY A 626 23.33 32.32 13.29
CA GLY A 626 22.24 31.71 14.05
C GLY A 626 21.45 32.71 14.89
N LYS A 627 22.14 33.66 15.55
CA LYS A 627 21.49 34.77 16.26
C LYS A 627 20.69 35.67 15.31
N SER A 628 21.25 36.00 14.15
CA SER A 628 20.52 36.78 13.12
C SER A 628 19.27 36.04 12.60
N ILE A 629 19.28 34.71 12.50
CA ILE A 629 18.09 33.92 12.12
C ILE A 629 17.00 33.99 13.19
N LEU A 630 17.37 34.00 14.48
CA LEU A 630 16.40 34.20 15.57
C LEU A 630 15.78 35.59 15.51
N HIS A 631 16.59 36.63 15.25
CA HIS A 631 16.08 37.98 15.03
C HIS A 631 15.12 38.03 13.83
N ALA A 632 15.51 37.46 12.69
CA ALA A 632 14.63 37.39 11.51
C ALA A 632 13.30 36.68 11.80
N SER A 633 13.31 35.59 12.57
CA SER A 633 12.06 34.93 13.00
C SER A 633 11.20 35.85 13.88
N ALA A 634 11.81 36.45 14.90
CA ALA A 634 11.16 37.36 15.83
C ALA A 634 10.52 38.56 15.12
N ASP A 635 11.25 39.15 14.17
CA ASP A 635 10.86 40.37 13.47
C ASP A 635 9.82 40.13 12.37
N SER A 636 9.77 38.90 11.80
CA SER A 636 8.89 38.63 10.65
C SER A 636 7.54 37.98 11.01
N ASN A 637 7.54 36.78 11.60
CA ASN A 637 6.33 35.94 11.68
C ASN A 637 6.38 34.86 12.78
N LEU A 638 7.37 34.91 13.69
CA LEU A 638 7.54 33.93 14.77
C LEU A 638 7.65 32.47 14.28
N LYS A 639 8.19 32.26 13.07
CA LYS A 639 8.44 30.92 12.52
C LYS A 639 9.31 30.08 13.45
N LYS A 640 9.08 28.76 13.48
CA LYS A 640 9.92 27.84 14.26
C LYS A 640 11.36 27.89 13.74
N VAL A 641 12.33 27.86 14.65
CA VAL A 641 13.76 27.86 14.28
C VAL A 641 14.45 26.65 14.90
N THR A 642 15.20 25.91 14.08
CA THR A 642 16.20 24.94 14.55
C THR A 642 17.58 25.46 14.16
N LEU A 643 18.50 25.49 15.12
CA LEU A 643 19.87 25.96 14.94
C LEU A 643 20.86 24.87 15.33
N GLU A 644 21.72 24.49 14.39
CA GLU A 644 22.91 23.69 14.64
C GLU A 644 24.14 24.56 14.40
N LEU A 645 24.87 24.91 15.45
CA LEU A 645 25.90 25.94 15.42
C LEU A 645 27.29 25.38 15.73
N GLY A 646 28.26 26.28 15.83
CA GLY A 646 29.65 25.92 16.13
C GLY A 646 29.84 25.33 17.52
N GLY A 647 31.05 24.80 17.74
CA GLY A 647 31.41 24.15 19.00
C GLY A 647 32.88 24.32 19.38
N LYS A 648 33.15 23.98 20.65
CA LYS A 648 34.51 23.87 21.19
C LYS A 648 34.63 22.61 22.05
N SER A 649 34.30 21.50 21.43
CA SER A 649 34.06 20.21 22.08
C SER A 649 35.30 19.69 22.83
N PRO A 650 35.16 19.33 24.13
CA PRO A 650 36.25 18.77 24.92
C PRO A 650 36.34 17.24 24.77
N SER A 651 37.56 16.73 24.68
CA SER A 651 37.89 15.31 24.89
C SER A 651 38.67 15.17 26.20
N ILE A 652 38.12 14.42 27.16
CA ILE A 652 38.70 14.21 28.49
C ILE A 652 39.35 12.83 28.53
N VAL A 653 40.65 12.77 28.76
CA VAL A 653 41.45 11.55 28.78
C VAL A 653 41.94 11.26 30.20
N PHE A 654 41.35 10.26 30.84
CA PHE A 654 41.75 9.84 32.19
C PHE A 654 42.99 8.93 32.17
N GLY A 655 43.67 8.84 33.32
CA GLY A 655 44.89 8.04 33.47
C GLY A 655 44.70 6.53 33.21
N SER A 656 43.47 6.03 33.27
CA SER A 656 43.12 4.63 33.02
C SER A 656 42.86 4.29 31.54
N ALA A 657 42.86 5.29 30.66
CA ALA A 657 42.50 5.13 29.25
C ALA A 657 43.61 4.44 28.43
N ASN A 658 43.21 3.69 27.40
CA ASN A 658 44.15 3.11 26.44
C ASN A 658 44.69 4.18 25.49
N LEU A 659 45.87 4.74 25.79
CA LEU A 659 46.42 5.87 25.04
C LEU A 659 46.62 5.60 23.55
N ASP A 660 46.90 4.35 23.15
CA ASP A 660 47.10 4.02 21.73
C ASP A 660 45.80 4.17 20.93
N GLU A 661 44.67 3.73 21.49
CA GLU A 661 43.35 3.91 20.87
C GLU A 661 42.87 5.37 20.96
N VAL A 662 43.07 6.01 22.12
CA VAL A 662 42.63 7.39 22.35
C VAL A 662 43.29 8.35 21.36
N VAL A 663 44.57 8.17 21.05
CA VAL A 663 45.28 9.03 20.09
C VAL A 663 44.67 8.93 18.69
N GLU A 664 44.23 7.75 18.24
CA GLU A 664 43.53 7.61 16.97
C GLU A 664 42.17 8.32 16.99
N TRP A 665 41.41 8.18 18.08
CA TRP A 665 40.11 8.85 18.24
C TRP A 665 40.24 10.38 18.28
N VAL A 666 41.22 10.90 19.02
CA VAL A 666 41.47 12.34 19.08
C VAL A 666 41.98 12.85 17.73
N ASN A 667 42.90 12.14 17.07
CA ASN A 667 43.38 12.49 15.73
C ASN A 667 42.23 12.57 14.72
N GLY A 668 41.38 11.54 14.66
CA GLY A 668 40.17 11.54 13.82
C GLY A 668 39.15 12.58 14.27
N GLY A 669 39.09 12.92 15.56
CA GLY A 669 38.16 13.90 16.11
C GLY A 669 38.48 15.35 15.76
N ILE A 670 39.77 15.73 15.64
CA ILE A 670 40.15 17.10 15.25
C ILE A 670 40.54 17.23 13.77
N PHE A 671 41.29 16.28 13.21
CA PHE A 671 41.85 16.49 11.87
C PHE A 671 40.94 16.03 10.74
N TYR A 672 39.92 15.20 11.02
CA TYR A 672 38.92 14.82 10.02
C TYR A 672 38.25 16.06 9.39
N ASN A 673 38.06 16.02 8.07
CA ASN A 673 37.58 17.14 7.27
C ASN A 673 38.38 18.45 7.49
N MET A 674 39.70 18.31 7.71
CA MET A 674 40.63 19.40 7.97
C MET A 674 40.23 20.26 9.18
N GLY A 675 39.53 19.66 10.16
CA GLY A 675 39.00 20.36 11.33
C GLY A 675 37.86 21.33 11.05
N GLN A 676 37.32 21.32 9.84
CA GLN A 676 36.13 22.07 9.44
C GLN A 676 34.87 21.28 9.88
N ASN A 677 34.76 21.05 11.19
CA ASN A 677 33.68 20.28 11.81
C ASN A 677 33.23 20.98 13.09
N CYS A 678 31.93 21.24 13.24
CA CYS A 678 31.37 21.93 14.40
C CYS A 678 31.59 21.15 15.70
N CYS A 679 31.62 19.81 15.64
CA CYS A 679 31.88 18.97 16.80
C CYS A 679 33.33 18.51 16.91
N ALA A 680 34.29 19.18 16.25
CA ALA A 680 35.69 18.82 16.29
C ALA A 680 36.24 18.77 17.73
N SER A 681 37.08 17.77 18.02
CA SER A 681 37.77 17.56 19.31
C SER A 681 38.86 18.61 19.54
N SER A 682 38.45 19.87 19.65
CA SER A 682 39.34 21.04 19.57
C SER A 682 39.95 21.44 20.92
N ARG A 683 39.42 20.90 22.03
CA ARG A 683 40.05 20.94 23.35
C ARG A 683 40.29 19.50 23.80
N VAL A 684 41.51 19.19 24.22
CA VAL A 684 41.83 17.87 24.77
C VAL A 684 42.40 18.08 26.17
N PHE A 685 41.72 17.54 27.17
CA PHE A 685 42.14 17.59 28.56
C PHE A 685 42.64 16.22 28.94
N VAL A 686 43.88 16.15 29.44
CA VAL A 686 44.55 14.87 29.71
C VAL A 686 45.01 14.85 31.15
N HIS A 687 44.68 13.77 31.86
CA HIS A 687 45.05 13.61 33.25
C HIS A 687 46.58 13.67 33.39
N GLU A 688 47.06 14.41 34.39
CA GLU A 688 48.50 14.69 34.57
C GLU A 688 49.39 13.44 34.58
N SER A 689 48.87 12.32 35.10
CA SER A 689 49.60 11.05 35.20
C SER A 689 49.96 10.42 33.84
N VAL A 690 49.29 10.81 32.76
CA VAL A 690 49.51 10.26 31.40
C VAL A 690 49.79 11.35 30.35
N TYR A 691 49.84 12.62 30.75
CA TYR A 691 49.94 13.77 29.86
C TYR A 691 51.13 13.70 28.90
N GLU A 692 52.35 13.50 29.40
CA GLU A 692 53.54 13.46 28.54
C GLU A 692 53.53 12.26 27.58
N SER A 693 53.08 11.09 28.04
CA SER A 693 52.97 9.89 27.20
C SER A 693 51.93 10.07 26.09
N PHE A 694 50.79 10.67 26.41
CA PHE A 694 49.76 11.01 25.43
C PHE A 694 50.29 12.02 24.41
N MET A 695 50.92 13.11 24.88
CA MET A 695 51.45 14.17 24.01
C MET A 695 52.49 13.64 23.02
N ALA A 696 53.42 12.79 23.48
CA ALA A 696 54.41 12.17 22.61
C ALA A 696 53.77 11.34 21.50
N LYS A 697 52.82 10.46 21.84
CA LYS A 697 52.09 9.61 20.89
C LYS A 697 51.22 10.44 19.94
N PHE A 698 50.53 11.45 20.45
CA PHE A 698 49.63 12.28 19.65
C PHE A 698 50.39 13.13 18.63
N VAL A 699 51.52 13.71 19.01
CA VAL A 699 52.40 14.44 18.08
C VAL A 699 52.94 13.51 17.00
N GLU A 700 53.40 12.32 17.36
CA GLU A 700 53.86 11.33 16.38
C GLU A 700 52.75 10.96 15.40
N ARG A 701 51.54 10.71 15.90
CA ARG A 701 50.40 10.33 15.07
C ARG A 701 49.93 11.46 14.14
N ALA A 702 49.89 12.70 14.64
CA ALA A 702 49.46 13.86 13.87
C ALA A 702 50.40 14.12 12.67
N ARG A 703 51.71 13.91 12.84
CA ARG A 703 52.70 14.03 11.76
C ARG A 703 52.54 13.02 10.63
N LYS A 704 51.83 11.91 10.87
CA LYS A 704 51.53 10.88 9.86
C LYS A 704 50.31 11.23 8.98
N ASN A 705 49.56 12.29 9.30
CA ASN A 705 48.45 12.72 8.45
C ASN A 705 48.99 13.33 7.15
N GLN A 706 48.69 12.69 6.03
CA GLN A 706 49.17 13.12 4.72
C GLN A 706 48.29 14.23 4.15
N LEU A 707 48.93 15.35 3.81
CA LEU A 707 48.33 16.46 3.08
C LEU A 707 48.53 16.23 1.58
N GLY A 708 47.53 16.55 0.76
CA GLY A 708 47.67 16.35 -0.68
C GLY A 708 46.42 16.66 -1.49
N ASP A 709 46.45 16.19 -2.73
CA ASP A 709 45.32 16.24 -3.65
C ASP A 709 44.15 15.44 -3.06
N PRO A 710 42.96 16.02 -2.91
CA PRO A 710 41.76 15.30 -2.48
C PRO A 710 41.40 14.07 -3.33
N PHE A 711 41.91 13.97 -4.58
CA PHE A 711 41.71 12.82 -5.48
C PHE A 711 42.78 11.72 -5.33
N ASP A 712 43.84 11.94 -4.55
CA ASP A 712 44.82 10.91 -4.23
C ASP A 712 44.32 10.03 -3.06
N ASP A 713 44.31 8.71 -3.25
CA ASP A 713 43.84 7.72 -2.26
C ASP A 713 44.64 7.71 -0.95
N THR A 714 45.84 8.30 -0.94
CA THR A 714 46.70 8.41 0.25
C THR A 714 46.44 9.68 1.06
N THR A 715 45.75 10.68 0.48
CA THR A 715 45.47 11.96 1.15
C THR A 715 44.47 11.78 2.28
N PHE A 716 44.83 12.25 3.48
CA PHE A 716 43.93 12.37 4.61
C PHE A 716 43.40 13.80 4.79
N LEU A 717 44.21 14.81 4.45
CA LEU A 717 43.91 16.23 4.62
C LEU A 717 44.04 16.97 3.29
N GLY A 718 42.93 17.51 2.82
CA GLY A 718 42.92 18.49 1.73
C GLY A 718 43.18 19.92 2.22
N PRO A 719 42.93 20.92 1.35
CA PRO A 719 43.00 22.34 1.71
C PRO A 719 41.80 22.80 2.56
N GLN A 720 41.91 23.99 3.17
CA GLN A 720 40.77 24.73 3.70
C GLN A 720 39.87 25.22 2.56
N ILE A 721 38.57 25.39 2.83
CA ILE A 721 37.57 25.71 1.79
C ILE A 721 37.86 27.00 1.01
N SER A 722 38.52 28.00 1.63
CA SER A 722 38.81 29.28 0.99
C SER A 722 39.99 30.00 1.63
N GLY A 723 40.54 30.98 0.91
CA GLY A 723 41.59 31.85 1.44
C GLY A 723 41.18 32.67 2.66
N SER A 724 39.90 33.03 2.77
CA SER A 724 39.38 33.75 3.95
C SER A 724 39.39 32.86 5.19
N GLN A 725 38.96 31.60 5.05
CA GLN A 725 38.96 30.63 6.14
C GLN A 725 40.40 30.26 6.54
N HIS A 726 41.28 30.05 5.56
CA HIS A 726 42.71 29.84 5.79
C HIS A 726 43.34 31.00 6.57
N SER A 727 43.13 32.24 6.12
CA SER A 727 43.68 33.43 6.77
C SER A 727 43.18 33.59 8.20
N LYS A 728 41.89 33.28 8.46
CA LYS A 728 41.31 33.29 9.80
C LYS A 728 42.03 32.28 10.71
N ILE A 729 42.18 31.04 10.27
CA ILE A 729 42.82 29.98 11.06
C ILE A 729 44.30 30.32 11.32
N MET A 730 45.04 30.75 10.30
CA MET A 730 46.43 31.15 10.46
C MET A 730 46.59 32.34 11.41
N GLY A 731 45.67 33.31 11.36
CA GLY A 731 45.62 34.41 12.33
C GLY A 731 45.42 33.92 13.76
N MET A 732 44.55 32.94 14.00
CA MET A 732 44.36 32.34 15.33
C MET A 732 45.59 31.55 15.81
N ILE A 733 46.29 30.85 14.91
CA ILE A 733 47.55 30.17 15.21
C ILE A 733 48.62 31.17 15.66
N GLU A 734 48.80 32.28 14.94
CA GLU A 734 49.79 33.31 15.29
C GLU A 734 49.44 34.00 16.62
N LYS A 735 48.17 34.29 16.86
CA LYS A 735 47.72 34.81 18.16
C LYS A 735 47.98 33.83 19.30
N ALA A 736 47.75 32.53 19.11
CA ALA A 736 48.01 31.52 20.13
C ALA A 736 49.50 31.49 20.52
N LYS A 737 50.40 31.55 19.53
CA LYS A 737 51.85 31.69 19.77
C LYS A 737 52.18 32.98 20.52
N ALA A 738 51.58 34.11 20.14
CA ALA A 738 51.77 35.40 20.81
C ALA A 738 51.23 35.42 22.25
N GLN A 739 50.17 34.66 22.55
CA GLN A 739 49.64 34.44 23.91
C GLN A 739 50.50 33.49 24.75
N GLY A 740 51.54 32.89 24.17
CA GLY A 740 52.50 32.02 24.86
C GLY A 740 52.15 30.53 24.80
N ALA A 741 51.22 30.10 23.95
CA ALA A 741 50.95 28.67 23.74
C ALA A 741 52.13 27.98 23.04
N ILE A 742 52.47 26.76 23.48
CA ILE A 742 53.59 26.00 22.94
C ILE A 742 53.10 25.15 21.76
N CYS A 743 53.56 25.47 20.54
CA CYS A 743 53.25 24.69 19.34
C CYS A 743 54.11 23.41 19.30
N ALA A 744 53.52 22.25 19.63
CA ALA A 744 54.22 20.97 19.68
C ALA A 744 54.50 20.36 18.28
N THR A 745 53.62 20.64 17.32
CA THR A 745 53.80 20.28 15.90
C THR A 745 52.89 21.15 15.04
N GLY A 746 53.21 21.28 13.74
CA GLY A 746 52.45 22.10 12.80
C GLY A 746 52.67 23.60 12.98
N GLY A 747 51.57 24.36 12.95
CA GLY A 747 51.57 25.81 13.14
C GLY A 747 52.06 26.59 11.92
N ARG A 748 52.04 25.98 10.74
CA ARG A 748 52.52 26.53 9.48
C ARG A 748 51.56 26.21 8.33
N SER A 749 51.67 26.99 7.26
CA SER A 749 51.01 26.77 5.99
C SER A 749 52.04 26.17 5.02
N PRO A 750 51.94 24.90 4.61
CA PRO A 750 52.92 24.29 3.71
C PRO A 750 52.75 24.79 2.26
N SER A 751 51.54 25.24 1.91
CA SER A 751 51.18 25.87 0.64
C SER A 751 49.90 26.68 0.81
N ASP A 752 49.45 27.34 -0.26
CA ASP A 752 48.23 28.15 -0.23
C ASP A 752 46.99 27.34 0.13
N TRP A 753 46.25 27.83 1.13
CA TRP A 753 45.02 27.23 1.69
C TRP A 753 45.21 25.91 2.45
N PHE A 754 46.42 25.35 2.51
CA PHE A 754 46.73 24.22 3.38
C PHE A 754 47.20 24.67 4.75
N ILE A 755 46.92 23.87 5.78
CA ILE A 755 47.38 24.10 7.15
C ILE A 755 47.86 22.77 7.73
N GLU A 756 49.07 22.74 8.29
CA GLU A 756 49.60 21.54 8.94
C GLU A 756 48.76 21.15 10.17
N PRO A 757 48.63 19.85 10.50
CA PRO A 757 48.04 19.39 11.75
C PRO A 757 48.74 20.05 12.93
N THR A 758 48.03 20.95 13.62
CA THR A 758 48.63 21.83 14.62
C THR A 758 48.17 21.44 16.02
N ILE A 759 49.13 21.18 16.90
CA ILE A 759 48.87 20.86 18.31
C ILE A 759 49.52 21.94 19.17
N PHE A 760 48.71 22.66 19.95
CA PHE A 760 49.19 23.50 21.04
C PHE A 760 49.09 22.74 22.35
N ARG A 761 50.19 22.66 23.09
CA ARG A 761 50.27 22.05 24.41
C ARG A 761 50.44 23.10 25.49
N ASP A 762 50.11 22.72 26.72
CA ASP A 762 50.26 23.52 27.93
C ASP A 762 49.52 24.88 27.81
N VAL A 763 48.34 24.84 27.19
CA VAL A 763 47.50 26.02 26.96
C VAL A 763 46.84 26.51 28.24
N LYS A 764 46.62 27.82 28.36
CA LYS A 764 45.84 28.42 29.45
C LYS A 764 44.39 28.57 29.01
N MET A 765 43.46 28.39 29.94
CA MET A 765 42.01 28.36 29.66
C MET A 765 41.44 29.70 29.17
N ASP A 766 42.11 30.82 29.44
CA ASP A 766 41.74 32.16 28.99
C ASP A 766 42.22 32.49 27.57
N MET A 767 43.03 31.64 26.93
CA MET A 767 43.53 31.86 25.58
C MET A 767 42.41 31.78 24.53
N GLU A 768 42.51 32.61 23.49
CA GLU A 768 41.52 32.68 22.40
C GLU A 768 41.38 31.31 21.70
N ILE A 769 42.50 30.60 21.50
CA ILE A 769 42.52 29.27 20.87
C ILE A 769 41.78 28.20 21.68
N VAL A 770 41.60 28.40 22.99
CA VAL A 770 40.83 27.51 23.86
C VAL A 770 39.35 27.90 23.85
N ARG A 771 39.00 29.18 23.78
CA ARG A 771 37.61 29.66 23.91
C ARG A 771 36.84 29.70 22.59
N GLU A 772 37.51 30.06 21.50
CA GLU A 772 36.88 30.33 20.19
C GLU A 772 36.98 29.15 19.22
N GLU A 773 35.94 28.97 18.39
CA GLU A 773 35.94 27.99 17.31
C GLU A 773 36.92 28.39 16.20
N VAL A 774 37.92 27.53 15.98
CA VAL A 774 38.96 27.73 14.95
C VAL A 774 38.45 27.28 13.58
N PHE A 775 37.75 26.14 13.57
CA PHE A 775 37.23 25.50 12.35
C PHE A 775 38.33 25.18 11.34
N GLY A 776 39.41 24.59 11.84
CA GLY A 776 40.63 24.19 11.11
C GLY A 776 41.37 23.10 11.89
N PRO A 777 42.49 22.57 11.36
CA PRO A 777 43.17 21.40 11.91
C PRO A 777 44.07 21.80 13.09
N VAL A 778 43.47 22.37 14.14
CA VAL A 778 44.16 22.97 15.29
C VAL A 778 43.50 22.53 16.61
N VAL A 779 44.28 21.92 17.49
CA VAL A 779 43.84 21.45 18.82
C VAL A 779 44.61 22.14 19.93
N ALA A 780 43.91 22.45 21.02
CA ALA A 780 44.47 22.99 22.25
C ALA A 780 44.45 21.89 23.34
N VAL A 781 45.61 21.58 23.92
CA VAL A 781 45.78 20.49 24.90
C VAL A 781 46.25 21.04 26.24
N ALA A 782 45.55 20.68 27.31
CA ALA A 782 45.88 21.05 28.70
C ALA A 782 45.79 19.83 29.63
N SER A 783 46.46 19.90 30.78
CA SER A 783 46.39 18.87 31.82
C SER A 783 45.32 19.18 32.87
N PHE A 784 44.84 18.14 33.56
CA PHE A 784 43.97 18.25 34.74
C PHE A 784 44.36 17.20 35.79
N ARG A 785 43.92 17.39 37.05
CA ARG A 785 44.27 16.55 38.21
C ARG A 785 43.18 15.59 38.63
N ASP A 786 41.92 16.00 38.55
CA ASP A 786 40.78 15.18 38.97
C ASP A 786 39.52 15.44 38.12
N GLU A 787 38.47 14.66 38.39
CA GLU A 787 37.20 14.76 37.65
C GLU A 787 36.53 16.12 37.78
N GLU A 788 36.67 16.79 38.93
CA GLU A 788 36.03 18.08 39.21
C GLU A 788 36.69 19.18 38.38
N GLU A 789 38.02 19.24 38.38
CA GLU A 789 38.79 20.16 37.54
C GLU A 789 38.54 19.90 36.04
N ALA A 790 38.44 18.63 35.61
CA ALA A 790 38.13 18.30 34.23
C ALA A 790 36.76 18.81 33.79
N LEU A 791 35.74 18.72 34.66
CA LEU A 791 34.39 19.24 34.41
C LEU A 791 34.39 20.76 34.35
N GLU A 792 35.04 21.43 35.31
CA GLU A 792 35.16 22.90 35.32
C GLU A 792 35.79 23.41 34.02
N MET A 793 36.91 22.81 33.60
CA MET A 793 37.58 23.13 32.34
C MET A 793 36.69 22.85 31.12
N ALA A 794 35.97 21.72 31.12
CA ALA A 794 35.05 21.37 30.03
C ALA A 794 33.90 22.37 29.91
N HIS A 795 33.37 22.85 31.02
CA HIS A 795 32.24 23.78 31.08
C HIS A 795 32.61 25.25 30.90
N ASP A 796 33.88 25.67 31.02
CA ASP A 796 34.33 27.04 30.70
C ASP A 796 34.32 27.31 29.19
N THR A 797 33.11 27.39 28.63
CA THR A 797 32.84 27.70 27.24
C THR A 797 31.38 28.15 27.08
N CYS A 798 31.09 28.99 26.09
CA CYS A 798 29.71 29.33 25.73
C CYS A 798 29.03 28.25 24.86
N TYR A 799 29.80 27.27 24.37
CA TYR A 799 29.36 26.18 23.51
C TYR A 799 28.92 24.95 24.30
N GLY A 800 28.31 23.98 23.61
CA GLY A 800 27.86 22.72 24.20
C GLY A 800 27.44 21.69 23.15
N LEU A 801 28.14 21.61 22.02
CA LEU A 801 27.73 20.73 20.92
C LEU A 801 27.98 19.25 21.22
N ALA A 802 29.24 18.89 21.46
CA ALA A 802 29.64 17.52 21.76
C ALA A 802 30.76 17.48 22.79
N ALA A 803 31.01 16.31 23.38
CA ALA A 803 32.14 16.01 24.22
C ALA A 803 32.54 14.54 24.10
N ALA A 804 33.73 14.18 24.59
CA ALA A 804 34.10 12.79 24.75
C ALA A 804 34.86 12.53 26.04
N VAL A 805 34.74 11.30 26.53
CA VAL A 805 35.40 10.81 27.74
C VAL A 805 36.11 9.51 27.42
N PHE A 806 37.40 9.43 27.75
CA PHE A 806 38.22 8.24 27.57
C PHE A 806 38.67 7.71 28.92
N THR A 807 38.23 6.51 29.27
CA THR A 807 38.51 5.83 30.54
C THR A 807 38.19 4.34 30.43
N SER A 808 38.91 3.49 31.15
CA SER A 808 38.54 2.07 31.32
C SER A 808 37.60 1.84 32.51
N ASP A 809 37.33 2.86 33.33
CA ASP A 809 36.36 2.79 34.42
C ASP A 809 34.96 3.17 33.92
N ILE A 810 34.06 2.19 33.85
CA ILE A 810 32.67 2.38 33.43
C ILE A 810 31.89 3.35 34.33
N LYS A 811 32.17 3.38 35.64
CA LYS A 811 31.49 4.29 36.57
C LYS A 811 31.90 5.73 36.29
N GLN A 812 33.20 5.97 36.08
CA GLN A 812 33.72 7.27 35.68
C GLN A 812 33.15 7.69 34.32
N GLY A 813 33.13 6.80 33.33
CA GLY A 813 32.56 7.07 32.01
C GLY A 813 31.10 7.50 32.08
N ILE A 814 30.25 6.76 32.79
CA ILE A 814 28.83 7.08 32.97
C ILE A 814 28.64 8.38 33.76
N LYS A 815 29.41 8.58 34.83
CA LYS A 815 29.35 9.80 35.65
C LYS A 815 29.67 11.03 34.81
N MET A 816 30.83 11.04 34.16
CA MET A 816 31.25 12.16 33.31
C MET A 816 30.27 12.43 32.17
N ALA A 817 29.71 11.38 31.55
CA ALA A 817 28.72 11.55 30.49
C ALA A 817 27.41 12.21 30.96
N LYS A 818 27.04 12.07 32.24
CA LYS A 818 25.87 12.74 32.82
C LYS A 818 26.14 14.19 33.21
N GLU A 819 27.36 14.50 33.64
CA GLU A 819 27.74 15.83 34.14
C GLU A 819 28.17 16.79 33.01
N LEU A 820 28.59 16.28 31.85
CA LEU A 820 28.99 17.10 30.72
C LEU A 820 27.77 17.78 30.05
N GLU A 821 27.78 19.12 30.00
CA GLU A 821 26.75 19.90 29.31
C GLU A 821 27.01 19.95 27.79
N ALA A 822 26.80 18.81 27.14
CA ALA A 822 26.95 18.67 25.70
C ALA A 822 25.77 17.92 25.07
N GLY A 823 25.45 18.29 23.82
CA GLY A 823 24.40 17.65 23.02
C GLY A 823 24.60 16.17 22.76
N THR A 824 25.86 15.76 22.60
CA THR A 824 26.28 14.38 22.40
C THR A 824 27.56 14.13 23.19
N VAL A 825 27.58 13.05 23.98
CA VAL A 825 28.80 12.62 24.70
C VAL A 825 29.18 11.22 24.24
N TRP A 826 30.40 11.09 23.73
CA TRP A 826 30.97 9.79 23.37
C TRP A 826 31.87 9.26 24.49
N VAL A 827 31.72 7.99 24.86
CA VAL A 827 32.63 7.31 25.79
C VAL A 827 33.49 6.33 25.01
N ASN A 828 34.82 6.47 25.09
CA ASN A 828 35.81 5.66 24.40
C ASN A 828 35.71 5.63 22.86
N CYS A 829 35.09 6.65 22.26
CA CYS A 829 35.09 6.90 20.83
C CYS A 829 34.87 8.39 20.55
N TYR A 830 34.92 8.79 19.28
CA TYR A 830 34.64 10.17 18.86
C TYR A 830 34.02 10.20 17.46
N ASN A 831 33.17 11.19 17.19
CA ASN A 831 32.56 11.45 15.88
C ASN A 831 31.76 10.27 15.28
N LYS A 832 31.20 9.41 16.14
CA LYS A 832 30.32 8.31 15.73
C LYS A 832 28.87 8.80 15.69
N ILE A 833 28.50 9.43 14.58
CA ILE A 833 27.16 9.94 14.33
C ILE A 833 26.32 8.87 13.63
N SER A 834 25.06 8.74 14.04
CA SER A 834 24.07 7.86 13.41
C SER A 834 22.82 8.66 13.10
N HIS A 835 22.22 8.44 11.93
CA HIS A 835 20.95 9.06 11.55
C HIS A 835 19.81 8.74 12.53
N ALA A 836 19.93 7.66 13.31
CA ALA A 836 18.95 7.26 14.31
C ALA A 836 19.11 7.94 15.68
N LEU A 837 20.18 8.69 15.91
CA LEU A 837 20.44 9.37 17.19
C LEU A 837 20.30 10.88 17.01
N PRO A 838 19.57 11.58 17.90
CA PRO A 838 19.44 13.03 17.81
C PRO A 838 20.81 13.70 18.03
N PHE A 839 21.10 14.69 17.21
CA PHE A 839 22.32 15.48 17.27
C PHE A 839 21.94 16.96 17.38
N GLY A 840 22.54 17.67 18.34
CA GLY A 840 22.37 19.11 18.45
C GLY A 840 22.79 19.72 19.76
N GLY A 841 23.18 20.98 19.74
CA GLY A 841 23.95 21.59 20.84
C GLY A 841 23.15 22.09 22.04
N TYR A 842 23.83 22.13 23.19
CA TYR A 842 23.47 22.90 24.36
C TYR A 842 23.96 24.36 24.20
N ARG A 843 23.50 25.26 25.08
CA ARG A 843 23.99 26.64 25.19
C ARG A 843 23.97 27.38 23.83
N GLN A 844 25.07 28.02 23.43
CA GLN A 844 25.15 28.73 22.14
C GLN A 844 25.52 27.83 20.94
N SER A 845 25.61 26.51 21.14
CA SER A 845 25.84 25.55 20.05
C SER A 845 24.56 25.15 19.30
N GLY A 846 23.37 25.52 19.79
CA GLY A 846 22.16 25.24 19.03
C GLY A 846 20.86 25.44 19.78
N ASN A 847 19.76 25.23 19.06
CA ASN A 847 18.40 25.15 19.58
C ASN A 847 17.61 24.16 18.72
N GLY A 848 17.13 23.07 19.33
CA GLY A 848 16.54 21.93 18.63
C GLY A 848 17.55 20.81 18.38
N LYS A 849 17.16 19.85 17.54
CA LYS A 849 17.96 18.69 17.14
C LYS A 849 17.77 18.43 15.65
N ASP A 850 18.85 18.07 14.95
CA ASP A 850 18.81 17.32 13.70
C ASP A 850 18.97 15.82 14.02
N LEU A 851 18.65 14.94 13.05
CA LEU A 851 18.69 13.46 13.20
C LEU A 851 17.71 12.87 14.24
N GLY A 852 17.59 11.53 14.24
CA GLY A 852 16.75 10.78 15.16
C GLY A 852 15.26 11.08 15.03
N GLU A 853 14.51 10.64 16.03
CA GLU A 853 13.08 10.91 16.15
C GLU A 853 12.80 12.40 16.44
N ASP A 854 13.61 13.05 17.28
CA ASP A 854 13.42 14.45 17.69
C ASP A 854 13.34 15.43 16.50
N ALA A 855 14.18 15.22 15.48
CA ALA A 855 14.18 16.06 14.30
C ALA A 855 12.82 16.04 13.58
N ILE A 856 12.16 14.88 13.47
CA ILE A 856 10.88 14.78 12.75
C ILE A 856 9.79 15.59 13.44
N TYR A 857 9.72 15.55 14.77
CA TYR A 857 8.77 16.36 15.54
C TYR A 857 9.13 17.85 15.54
N GLY A 858 10.41 18.19 15.36
CA GLY A 858 10.84 19.56 15.05
C GLY A 858 10.23 20.12 13.76
N PHE A 859 9.75 19.25 12.85
CA PHE A 859 9.07 19.58 11.60
C PHE A 859 7.55 19.40 11.64
N THR A 860 6.95 19.17 12.81
CA THR A 860 5.50 19.09 12.97
C THR A 860 4.93 20.20 13.85
N GLN A 861 3.63 20.42 13.71
CA GLN A 861 2.80 21.18 14.63
C GLN A 861 1.91 20.20 15.38
N LEU A 862 2.11 20.11 16.69
CA LEU A 862 1.20 19.36 17.53
C LEU A 862 -0.12 20.12 17.64
N LYS A 863 -1.22 19.46 17.26
CA LYS A 863 -2.58 19.97 17.40
C LYS A 863 -3.36 19.09 18.37
N THR A 864 -3.88 19.69 19.43
CA THR A 864 -4.82 19.01 20.33
C THR A 864 -6.23 19.15 19.80
N VAL A 865 -6.93 18.02 19.68
CA VAL A 865 -8.34 17.94 19.29
C VAL A 865 -9.09 17.35 20.47
N GLY A 866 -9.90 18.17 21.14
CA GLY A 866 -10.83 17.73 22.18
C GLY A 866 -12.21 17.50 21.58
N ILE A 867 -12.73 16.28 21.72
CA ILE A 867 -14.02 15.86 21.17
C ILE A 867 -14.94 15.53 22.34
N MET A 868 -15.94 16.38 22.55
CA MET A 868 -16.92 16.23 23.61
C MET A 868 -17.92 15.12 23.30
N LEU A 869 -17.70 13.95 23.88
CA LEU A 869 -18.40 12.71 23.56
C LEU A 869 -19.89 12.74 23.86
N TYR A 870 -20.39 13.60 24.78
CA TYR A 870 -21.84 13.68 25.04
C TYR A 870 -22.62 14.41 23.92
N GLN A 871 -22.01 15.35 23.20
CA GLN A 871 -22.64 15.90 21.98
C GLN A 871 -22.63 14.86 20.87
N PHE A 872 -21.68 13.93 20.94
CA PHE A 872 -21.72 12.71 20.17
C PHE A 872 -22.49 11.58 20.86
N GLN A 873 -23.18 11.72 22.00
CA GLN A 873 -24.00 10.59 22.50
C GLN A 873 -25.20 10.35 21.57
N HIS A 874 -25.72 11.40 20.95
CA HIS A 874 -26.61 11.26 19.81
C HIS A 874 -25.86 10.77 18.57
N LEU A 875 -24.64 11.24 18.27
CA LEU A 875 -23.82 10.81 17.11
C LEU A 875 -23.15 9.42 17.22
N ILE A 876 -23.07 8.84 18.42
CA ILE A 876 -22.54 7.52 18.80
C ILE A 876 -23.73 6.56 18.85
N LYS A 877 -24.91 7.01 19.32
CA LYS A 877 -26.18 6.35 18.98
C LYS A 877 -26.46 6.38 17.47
N ILE A 878 -26.01 7.41 16.77
CA ILE A 878 -26.15 7.58 15.31
C ILE A 878 -24.99 6.94 14.54
N HIS A 879 -23.82 6.63 15.12
CA HIS A 879 -22.82 5.79 14.45
C HIS A 879 -23.24 4.31 14.47
N THR A 880 -24.22 3.96 15.30
CA THR A 880 -25.01 2.73 15.18
C THR A 880 -26.21 2.89 14.24
N TYR A 881 -26.52 4.09 13.71
CA TYR A 881 -27.76 4.38 12.96
C TYR A 881 -27.63 5.20 11.66
N LEU A 882 -26.45 5.68 11.26
CA LEU A 882 -26.21 6.43 10.01
C LEU A 882 -24.90 5.98 9.35
N ARG A 883 -24.92 4.76 8.80
CA ARG A 883 -24.40 4.56 7.44
C ARG A 883 -25.48 5.05 6.46
N LEU A 884 -25.05 5.60 5.34
CA LEU A 884 -25.80 6.46 4.42
C LEU A 884 -27.25 6.00 4.10
N PRO A 885 -28.25 6.90 4.19
CA PRO A 885 -29.65 6.62 3.89
C PRO A 885 -29.93 6.74 2.39
N ASN A 886 -29.44 5.79 1.59
CA ASN A 886 -29.98 5.51 0.27
C ASN A 886 -29.72 4.04 -0.08
N MET A 887 -30.82 3.31 -0.28
CA MET A 887 -30.95 1.86 -0.49
C MET A 887 -30.90 0.95 0.75
N VAL A 888 -31.72 1.22 1.78
CA VAL A 888 -32.30 0.08 2.51
C VAL A 888 -33.18 -0.66 1.51
N ALA A 889 -32.72 -1.81 1.01
CA ALA A 889 -33.56 -2.68 0.21
C ALA A 889 -34.88 -2.90 0.95
N ASP A 890 -36.00 -2.67 0.28
CA ASP A 890 -37.30 -2.79 0.91
C ASP A 890 -37.51 -4.25 1.32
N ILE A 891 -37.40 -4.54 2.62
CA ILE A 891 -37.59 -5.88 3.18
C ILE A 891 -38.96 -6.44 2.80
N ASN A 892 -39.92 -5.60 2.41
CA ASN A 892 -41.22 -6.02 1.93
C ASN A 892 -41.21 -6.76 0.59
N GLN A 893 -40.10 -6.67 -0.16
CA GLN A 893 -39.86 -7.43 -1.38
C GLN A 893 -39.57 -8.92 -1.09
N LEU A 894 -39.12 -9.25 0.12
CA LEU A 894 -38.92 -10.64 0.55
C LEU A 894 -40.25 -11.30 0.92
N PRO A 895 -40.42 -12.62 0.71
CA PRO A 895 -41.61 -13.33 1.17
C PRO A 895 -41.80 -13.14 2.70
N PRO A 896 -43.00 -12.74 3.15
CA PRO A 896 -43.23 -12.50 4.57
C PRO A 896 -43.02 -13.78 5.37
N TYR A 897 -42.45 -13.64 6.56
CA TYR A 897 -42.38 -14.71 7.54
C TYR A 897 -43.39 -14.43 8.65
N THR A 898 -44.29 -15.38 8.91
CA THR A 898 -45.22 -15.31 10.04
C THR A 898 -44.80 -16.38 11.05
N PRO A 899 -44.36 -16.00 12.27
CA PRO A 899 -44.07 -16.96 13.31
C PRO A 899 -45.30 -17.85 13.58
N PRO A 900 -45.11 -19.17 13.75
CA PRO A 900 -46.21 -20.06 14.08
C PRO A 900 -46.80 -19.76 15.47
N PRO A 901 -48.06 -20.11 15.75
CA PRO A 901 -48.61 -19.95 17.09
C PRO A 901 -47.89 -20.89 18.08
N PRO A 902 -47.68 -20.47 19.35
CA PRO A 902 -47.22 -21.36 20.41
C PRO A 902 -48.13 -22.59 20.54
N THR A 903 -47.55 -23.73 20.90
CA THR A 903 -48.32 -24.95 21.11
C THR A 903 -49.32 -24.77 22.24
N LYS A 904 -50.48 -25.40 22.10
CA LYS A 904 -51.50 -25.51 23.14
C LYS A 904 -51.30 -26.75 24.02
N GLU A 905 -50.37 -27.64 23.66
CA GLU A 905 -50.03 -28.82 24.45
C GLU A 905 -49.21 -28.40 25.68
N ASP A 906 -49.55 -28.98 26.83
CA ASP A 906 -48.79 -28.81 28.06
C ASP A 906 -47.57 -29.75 28.05
N LEU A 907 -46.38 -29.19 27.79
CA LEU A 907 -45.14 -29.95 27.69
C LEU A 907 -44.32 -29.80 28.97
N ASP A 908 -43.50 -30.81 29.28
CA ASP A 908 -42.53 -30.73 30.37
C ASP A 908 -41.36 -29.80 29.99
N TYR A 909 -41.49 -28.52 30.31
CA TYR A 909 -40.51 -27.48 30.00
C TYR A 909 -39.37 -27.42 31.01
N VAL A 910 -38.15 -27.14 30.53
CA VAL A 910 -37.01 -26.76 31.37
C VAL A 910 -37.06 -25.28 31.75
N ASP A 911 -36.77 -24.98 33.01
CA ASP A 911 -36.53 -23.63 33.49
C ASP A 911 -35.05 -23.27 33.25
N LEU A 912 -34.78 -22.70 32.07
CA LEU A 912 -33.44 -22.25 31.73
C LEU A 912 -33.09 -20.96 32.48
N VAL A 913 -31.84 -20.86 32.93
CA VAL A 913 -31.31 -19.62 33.50
C VAL A 913 -31.36 -18.52 32.43
N ASN A 914 -31.83 -17.34 32.82
CA ASN A 914 -31.88 -16.18 31.95
C ASN A 914 -30.76 -15.20 32.31
N ILE A 915 -29.85 -14.96 31.37
CA ILE A 915 -28.78 -13.97 31.47
C ILE A 915 -29.29 -12.66 30.87
N ASP A 916 -29.53 -11.70 31.75
CA ASP A 916 -29.96 -10.35 31.42
C ASP A 916 -28.73 -9.47 31.17
N LEU A 917 -28.36 -9.28 29.89
CA LEU A 917 -27.14 -8.59 29.52
C LEU A 917 -27.15 -7.07 29.80
N ALA A 918 -28.31 -6.49 30.13
CA ALA A 918 -28.37 -5.11 30.61
C ALA A 918 -27.67 -4.92 31.97
N LYS A 919 -27.49 -5.99 32.74
CA LYS A 919 -26.80 -5.96 34.04
C LYS A 919 -25.28 -6.03 33.94
N PHE A 920 -24.74 -6.22 32.74
CA PHE A 920 -23.30 -6.46 32.56
C PHE A 920 -22.42 -5.29 33.00
N ASP A 921 -22.85 -4.06 32.75
CA ASP A 921 -22.07 -2.86 33.01
C ASP A 921 -22.15 -2.40 34.49
N ASP A 922 -23.05 -3.01 35.28
CA ASP A 922 -23.14 -2.82 36.73
C ASP A 922 -22.23 -3.84 37.46
N PRO A 923 -21.29 -3.44 38.34
CA PRO A 923 -20.36 -4.37 38.99
C PRO A 923 -21.02 -5.48 39.83
N GLU A 924 -22.11 -5.17 40.55
CA GLU A 924 -22.86 -6.19 41.31
C GLU A 924 -23.72 -7.04 40.37
N GLY A 925 -24.30 -6.43 39.34
CA GLY A 925 -24.95 -7.10 38.22
C GLY A 925 -24.02 -8.11 37.53
N ARG A 926 -22.77 -7.73 37.24
CA ARG A 926 -21.76 -8.59 36.60
C ARG A 926 -21.40 -9.80 37.46
N LYS A 927 -21.26 -9.62 38.79
CA LYS A 927 -21.08 -10.75 39.72
C LYS A 927 -22.28 -11.68 39.73
N GLN A 928 -23.49 -11.13 39.70
CA GLN A 928 -24.72 -11.92 39.62
C GLN A 928 -24.79 -12.68 38.29
N LEU A 929 -24.45 -12.06 37.15
CA LEU A 929 -24.39 -12.74 35.85
C LEU A 929 -23.35 -13.86 35.81
N ALA A 930 -22.20 -13.69 36.49
CA ALA A 930 -21.21 -14.77 36.65
C ALA A 930 -21.78 -15.96 37.44
N LYS A 931 -22.56 -15.70 38.50
CA LYS A 931 -23.25 -16.74 39.24
C LYS A 931 -24.33 -17.44 38.39
N ASP A 932 -25.12 -16.66 37.67
CA ASP A 932 -26.18 -17.17 36.80
C ASP A 932 -25.59 -18.03 35.65
N LEU A 933 -24.50 -17.57 35.03
CA LEU A 933 -23.82 -18.32 33.97
C LEU A 933 -23.18 -19.60 34.50
N TYR A 934 -22.61 -19.56 35.71
CA TYR A 934 -22.10 -20.76 36.39
C TYR A 934 -23.22 -21.77 36.72
N GLU A 935 -24.38 -21.29 37.19
CA GLU A 935 -25.57 -22.11 37.41
C GLU A 935 -26.08 -22.75 36.11
N ALA A 936 -26.10 -21.98 35.02
CA ALA A 936 -26.45 -22.51 33.70
C ALA A 936 -25.49 -23.63 33.26
N ALA A 937 -24.17 -23.41 33.42
CA ALA A 937 -23.12 -24.35 33.04
C ALA A 937 -23.17 -25.65 33.83
N THR A 938 -23.53 -25.57 35.11
CA THR A 938 -23.64 -26.71 36.01
C THR A 938 -25.02 -27.35 36.02
N GLY A 939 -26.06 -26.70 35.52
CA GLY A 939 -27.43 -27.22 35.48
C GLY A 939 -27.75 -27.99 34.20
N TYR A 940 -28.44 -27.33 33.27
CA TYR A 940 -28.89 -27.91 32.00
C TYR A 940 -27.94 -27.61 30.84
N GLY A 941 -26.91 -26.78 31.04
CA GLY A 941 -25.96 -26.33 30.03
C GLY A 941 -26.59 -25.65 28.79
N PHE A 942 -27.80 -25.14 28.99
CA PHE A 942 -28.52 -24.22 28.14
C PHE A 942 -28.92 -23.01 28.98
N LEU A 943 -29.06 -21.86 28.32
CA LEU A 943 -29.51 -20.63 28.92
C LEU A 943 -30.32 -19.81 27.92
N THR A 944 -30.93 -18.75 28.41
CA THR A 944 -31.63 -17.76 27.61
C THR A 944 -30.98 -16.41 27.80
N LEU A 945 -30.88 -15.62 26.74
CA LEU A 945 -30.42 -14.23 26.78
C LEU A 945 -31.61 -13.31 26.57
N THR A 946 -31.70 -12.30 27.42
CA THR A 946 -32.63 -11.18 27.29
C THR A 946 -31.88 -9.86 27.44
N ASN A 947 -32.51 -8.77 26.98
CA ASN A 947 -31.90 -7.43 26.95
C ASN A 947 -30.50 -7.43 26.30
N HIS A 948 -30.32 -8.29 25.30
CA HIS A 948 -29.07 -8.46 24.55
C HIS A 948 -28.84 -7.35 23.51
N GLY A 949 -29.86 -6.53 23.26
CA GLY A 949 -29.81 -5.32 22.44
C GLY A 949 -30.10 -5.50 20.95
N ILE A 950 -30.40 -6.72 20.49
CA ILE A 950 -31.00 -6.94 19.16
C ILE A 950 -32.49 -6.59 19.24
N SER A 951 -32.94 -5.66 18.38
CA SER A 951 -34.33 -5.19 18.38
C SER A 951 -35.31 -6.24 17.82
N ASP A 952 -36.59 -6.12 18.18
CA ASP A 952 -37.65 -6.97 17.63
C ASP A 952 -37.76 -6.85 16.11
N GLU A 953 -37.54 -5.64 15.58
CA GLU A 953 -37.52 -5.39 14.14
C GLU A 953 -36.38 -6.16 13.47
N THR A 954 -35.15 -6.02 13.97
CA THR A 954 -33.97 -6.75 13.47
C THR A 954 -34.20 -8.26 13.56
N TYR A 955 -34.78 -8.73 14.66
CA TYR A 955 -35.13 -10.13 14.85
C TYR A 955 -36.08 -10.63 13.74
N GLN A 956 -37.17 -9.91 13.48
CA GLN A 956 -38.15 -10.28 12.45
C GLN A 956 -37.57 -10.19 11.04
N ARG A 957 -36.74 -9.18 10.77
CA ARG A 957 -36.07 -9.01 9.47
C ARG A 957 -35.13 -10.17 9.17
N GLN A 958 -34.30 -10.60 10.13
CA GLN A 958 -33.43 -11.76 9.98
C GLN A 958 -34.23 -13.05 9.74
N MET A 959 -35.35 -13.26 10.43
CA MET A 959 -36.25 -14.39 10.16
C MET A 959 -36.85 -14.34 8.75
N ARG A 960 -37.14 -13.14 8.24
CA ARG A 960 -37.66 -12.94 6.87
C ARG A 960 -36.59 -13.19 5.81
N ILE A 961 -35.36 -12.74 6.02
CA ILE A 961 -34.20 -13.01 5.16
C ILE A 961 -33.93 -14.51 5.12
N ALA A 962 -33.91 -15.17 6.28
CA ALA A 962 -33.79 -16.63 6.36
C ALA A 962 -34.91 -17.34 5.61
N ASN A 963 -36.17 -16.92 5.78
CA ASN A 963 -37.30 -17.49 5.04
C ASN A 963 -37.13 -17.33 3.51
N ALA A 964 -36.68 -16.17 3.05
CA ALA A 964 -36.41 -15.92 1.64
C ALA A 964 -35.31 -16.83 1.08
N ALA A 965 -34.17 -16.93 1.78
CA ALA A 965 -33.08 -17.82 1.39
C ALA A 965 -33.52 -19.28 1.35
N MET A 966 -34.23 -19.74 2.38
CA MET A 966 -34.52 -21.16 2.50
C MET A 966 -35.65 -21.63 1.59
N THR A 967 -36.52 -20.73 1.10
CA THR A 967 -37.65 -21.06 0.22
C THR A 967 -37.35 -20.98 -1.27
N LEU A 968 -36.12 -20.66 -1.66
CA LEU A 968 -35.65 -20.73 -3.04
C LEU A 968 -35.84 -22.14 -3.65
N LYS A 969 -36.10 -22.18 -4.96
CA LYS A 969 -36.21 -23.45 -5.69
C LYS A 969 -34.84 -24.16 -5.74
N PRO A 970 -34.81 -25.50 -5.89
CA PRO A 970 -33.56 -26.24 -5.97
C PRO A 970 -32.54 -25.67 -6.97
N ASP A 971 -32.98 -25.28 -8.17
CA ASP A 971 -32.10 -24.71 -9.20
C ASP A 971 -31.50 -23.35 -8.81
N GLU A 972 -32.19 -22.59 -7.95
CA GLU A 972 -31.71 -21.29 -7.41
C GLU A 972 -30.77 -21.48 -6.21
N LYS A 973 -30.86 -22.63 -5.52
CA LYS A 973 -29.94 -23.02 -4.45
C LYS A 973 -28.64 -23.62 -5.00
N ALA A 974 -28.73 -24.39 -6.09
CA ALA A 974 -27.64 -25.16 -6.69
C ALA A 974 -26.32 -24.38 -6.87
N PRO A 975 -26.31 -23.11 -7.34
CA PRO A 975 -25.05 -22.36 -7.52
C PRO A 975 -24.31 -22.07 -6.22
N TYR A 976 -25.03 -22.06 -5.10
CA TYR A 976 -24.47 -21.76 -3.78
C TYR A 976 -24.36 -23.02 -2.91
N GLU A 977 -24.54 -24.21 -3.47
CA GLU A 977 -24.37 -25.46 -2.75
C GLU A 977 -22.90 -25.74 -2.41
N VAL A 978 -22.66 -26.25 -1.21
CA VAL A 978 -21.32 -26.67 -0.76
C VAL A 978 -20.86 -27.86 -1.60
N THR A 979 -19.65 -27.82 -2.14
CA THR A 979 -19.13 -28.95 -2.91
C THR A 979 -18.88 -30.17 -2.01
N PRO A 980 -18.87 -31.41 -2.55
CA PRO A 980 -18.54 -32.60 -1.76
C PRO A 980 -17.18 -32.50 -1.05
N GLU A 981 -16.19 -31.87 -1.67
CA GLU A 981 -14.85 -31.67 -1.09
C GLU A 981 -14.86 -30.64 0.05
N GLU A 982 -15.67 -29.57 -0.08
CA GLU A 982 -15.83 -28.55 0.96
C GLU A 982 -16.61 -29.10 2.16
N ASP A 983 -17.65 -29.90 1.89
CA ASP A 983 -18.40 -30.61 2.92
C ASP A 983 -17.54 -31.69 3.59
N ALA A 984 -16.63 -32.36 2.87
CA ALA A 984 -15.68 -33.29 3.46
C ALA A 984 -14.70 -32.59 4.42
N ARG A 985 -14.18 -31.42 4.04
CA ARG A 985 -13.17 -30.65 4.82
C ARG A 985 -13.72 -29.88 6.02
N GLY A 986 -15.04 -29.82 6.23
CA GLY A 986 -15.58 -29.06 7.37
C GLY A 986 -15.62 -27.56 7.18
N LEU A 987 -15.55 -27.11 5.93
CA LEU A 987 -15.79 -25.72 5.57
C LEU A 987 -17.29 -25.54 5.39
N TYR A 988 -17.92 -24.89 6.37
CA TYR A 988 -19.37 -24.74 6.50
C TYR A 988 -19.85 -23.46 5.82
N GLU A 989 -19.77 -23.34 4.50
CA GLU A 989 -20.14 -22.10 3.82
C GLU A 989 -20.93 -22.37 2.53
N GLY A 990 -22.19 -21.92 2.46
CA GLY A 990 -23.13 -22.21 1.36
C GLY A 990 -24.32 -23.10 1.75
N TYR A 991 -25.14 -23.49 0.76
CA TYR A 991 -26.29 -24.38 0.92
C TYR A 991 -25.86 -25.83 1.08
N LYS A 992 -26.47 -26.50 2.04
CA LYS A 992 -26.40 -27.94 2.19
C LYS A 992 -27.82 -28.50 2.05
N PRO A 993 -28.24 -28.91 0.84
CA PRO A 993 -29.61 -29.32 0.60
C PRO A 993 -29.95 -30.62 1.34
N ALA A 994 -31.25 -30.82 1.49
CA ALA A 994 -31.89 -32.09 1.75
C ALA A 994 -31.57 -33.10 0.65
N GLY A 995 -30.72 -34.09 0.93
CA GLY A 995 -30.37 -35.16 -0.02
C GLY A 995 -31.27 -36.40 0.10
N PRO A 996 -31.36 -37.24 -0.94
CA PRO A 996 -32.20 -38.45 -0.98
C PRO A 996 -31.73 -39.58 -0.05
N LEU A 997 -30.49 -39.55 0.46
CA LEU A 997 -29.95 -40.59 1.34
C LEU A 997 -29.15 -39.98 2.50
N GLY A 998 -29.73 -39.99 3.71
CA GLY A 998 -28.96 -39.81 4.95
C GLY A 998 -28.04 -41.01 5.19
N HIS A 999 -26.78 -40.77 5.58
CA HIS A 999 -25.69 -41.75 5.66
C HIS A 999 -25.91 -42.97 6.59
N LYS A 1000 -27.04 -43.03 7.30
CA LYS A 1000 -27.54 -44.19 8.06
C LYS A 1000 -29.07 -44.22 7.97
N GLY A 1001 -29.64 -45.19 7.23
CA GLY A 1001 -31.07 -45.52 7.31
C GLY A 1001 -31.93 -45.28 6.05
N GLY A 1002 -31.40 -44.74 4.95
CA GLY A 1002 -32.15 -44.69 3.68
C GLY A 1002 -33.35 -43.72 3.63
N PHE A 1003 -33.34 -42.69 4.48
CA PHE A 1003 -34.38 -41.64 4.49
C PHE A 1003 -33.89 -40.34 3.83
N PRO A 1004 -34.80 -39.53 3.25
CA PRO A 1004 -34.49 -38.18 2.81
C PRO A 1004 -34.09 -37.29 3.99
N LYS A 1005 -33.00 -36.54 3.85
CA LYS A 1005 -32.56 -35.60 4.87
C LYS A 1005 -33.48 -34.36 4.84
N ALA A 1006 -34.53 -34.29 5.66
CA ALA A 1006 -35.52 -33.19 5.64
C ALA A 1006 -35.04 -31.82 6.21
N LEU A 1007 -33.73 -31.54 6.20
CA LEU A 1007 -33.14 -30.35 6.82
C LEU A 1007 -32.15 -29.68 5.86
N ASP A 1008 -32.53 -28.49 5.40
CA ASP A 1008 -31.70 -27.60 4.59
C ASP A 1008 -30.96 -26.61 5.51
N HIS A 1009 -29.68 -26.37 5.24
CA HIS A 1009 -28.90 -25.31 5.88
C HIS A 1009 -28.28 -24.37 4.85
N TYR A 1010 -28.11 -23.10 5.21
CA TYR A 1010 -27.31 -22.13 4.50
C TYR A 1010 -26.38 -21.43 5.49
N ASN A 1011 -25.06 -21.52 5.31
CA ASN A 1011 -24.09 -20.97 6.25
C ASN A 1011 -23.32 -19.80 5.63
N MET A 1012 -23.09 -18.74 6.42
CA MET A 1012 -22.38 -17.51 6.03
C MET A 1012 -21.28 -17.22 7.05
N LEU A 1013 -20.02 -17.15 6.61
CA LEU A 1013 -18.89 -16.92 7.52
C LEU A 1013 -18.87 -15.48 8.05
N VAL A 1014 -18.43 -15.30 9.30
CA VAL A 1014 -18.17 -13.97 9.89
C VAL A 1014 -17.00 -13.29 9.20
N HIS A 1015 -16.00 -14.08 8.82
CA HIS A 1015 -14.88 -13.66 8.01
C HIS A 1015 -14.79 -14.59 6.81
N ASP A 1016 -15.34 -14.15 5.67
CA ASP A 1016 -15.27 -14.86 4.40
C ASP A 1016 -14.09 -14.32 3.56
N PRO A 1017 -12.93 -15.00 3.55
CA PRO A 1017 -11.78 -14.56 2.76
C PRO A 1017 -11.98 -14.75 1.25
N LYS A 1018 -12.96 -15.56 0.84
CA LYS A 1018 -13.26 -15.84 -0.57
C LYS A 1018 -14.33 -14.91 -1.13
N ASN A 1019 -15.04 -14.19 -0.25
CA ASN A 1019 -16.18 -13.33 -0.57
C ASN A 1019 -17.17 -14.05 -1.51
N ARG A 1020 -17.58 -15.26 -1.12
CA ARG A 1020 -18.54 -16.08 -1.84
C ARG A 1020 -19.81 -15.29 -2.11
N ASP A 1021 -20.39 -15.56 -3.27
CA ASP A 1021 -21.64 -14.93 -3.64
C ASP A 1021 -22.80 -15.53 -2.82
N HIS A 1022 -23.81 -14.71 -2.56
CA HIS A 1022 -25.04 -15.09 -1.87
C HIS A 1022 -26.21 -15.09 -2.87
N PRO A 1023 -27.28 -15.87 -2.59
CA PRO A 1023 -28.48 -15.89 -3.42
C PRO A 1023 -29.01 -14.49 -3.69
N GLU A 1024 -29.35 -14.23 -4.94
CA GLU A 1024 -29.78 -12.90 -5.40
C GLU A 1024 -30.88 -12.29 -4.53
N ILE A 1025 -31.82 -13.12 -4.05
CA ILE A 1025 -32.93 -12.68 -3.20
C ILE A 1025 -32.48 -12.11 -1.86
N ILE A 1026 -31.38 -12.61 -1.28
CA ILE A 1026 -30.87 -12.14 0.02
C ILE A 1026 -29.66 -11.21 -0.10
N ARG A 1027 -29.01 -11.15 -1.27
CA ARG A 1027 -27.81 -10.33 -1.52
C ARG A 1027 -27.95 -8.87 -1.05
N PRO A 1028 -29.08 -8.16 -1.30
CA PRO A 1028 -29.26 -6.78 -0.83
C PRO A 1028 -29.33 -6.63 0.69
N PHE A 1029 -29.54 -7.73 1.43
CA PHE A 1029 -29.69 -7.78 2.88
C PHE A 1029 -28.46 -8.38 3.59
N MET A 1030 -27.40 -8.67 2.83
CA MET A 1030 -26.19 -9.29 3.39
C MET A 1030 -25.43 -8.33 4.30
N GLU A 1031 -25.40 -7.02 4.00
CA GLU A 1031 -24.79 -6.05 4.92
C GLU A 1031 -25.52 -6.04 6.27
N GLU A 1032 -26.86 -6.02 6.29
CA GLU A 1032 -27.66 -6.14 7.52
C GLU A 1032 -27.37 -7.46 8.27
N THR A 1033 -27.23 -8.57 7.53
CA THR A 1033 -26.90 -9.88 8.11
C THR A 1033 -25.51 -9.86 8.77
N TYR A 1034 -24.50 -9.28 8.11
CA TYR A 1034 -23.15 -9.14 8.67
C TYR A 1034 -23.11 -8.17 9.85
N GLU A 1035 -23.92 -7.12 9.85
CA GLU A 1035 -24.08 -6.22 11.00
C GLU A 1035 -24.63 -6.97 12.22
N VAL A 1036 -25.63 -7.83 12.04
CA VAL A 1036 -26.15 -8.69 13.12
C VAL A 1036 -25.08 -9.64 13.64
N MET A 1037 -24.31 -10.26 12.75
CA MET A 1037 -23.19 -11.15 13.13
C MET A 1037 -22.12 -10.39 13.92
N SER A 1038 -21.73 -9.21 13.45
CA SER A 1038 -20.79 -8.31 14.12
C SER A 1038 -21.32 -7.87 15.49
N TYR A 1039 -22.62 -7.58 15.59
CA TYR A 1039 -23.28 -7.20 16.84
C TYR A 1039 -23.25 -8.35 17.87
N ILE A 1040 -23.64 -9.56 17.46
CA ILE A 1040 -23.57 -10.76 18.31
C ILE A 1040 -22.14 -10.94 18.82
N ARG A 1041 -21.14 -10.82 17.95
CA ARG A 1041 -19.73 -10.96 18.32
C ARG A 1041 -19.29 -9.90 19.34
N THR A 1042 -19.52 -8.63 19.03
CA THR A 1042 -18.96 -7.49 19.80
C THR A 1042 -19.73 -7.18 21.08
N ASN A 1043 -21.05 -7.40 21.10
CA ASN A 1043 -21.92 -7.00 22.21
C ASN A 1043 -22.45 -8.17 23.04
N ILE A 1044 -22.49 -9.39 22.50
CA ILE A 1044 -23.01 -10.57 23.21
C ILE A 1044 -21.87 -11.52 23.57
N LEU A 1045 -21.15 -12.05 22.58
CA LEU A 1045 -20.07 -13.03 22.76
C LEU A 1045 -18.95 -12.49 23.65
N VAL A 1046 -18.44 -11.27 23.39
CA VAL A 1046 -17.40 -10.65 24.22
C VAL A 1046 -17.83 -10.48 25.67
N LYS A 1047 -19.07 -10.04 25.94
CA LYS A 1047 -19.60 -9.89 27.30
C LYS A 1047 -19.64 -11.24 28.02
N LEU A 1048 -20.16 -12.27 27.36
CA LEU A 1048 -20.20 -13.61 27.93
C LEU A 1048 -18.79 -14.18 28.16
N LEU A 1049 -17.81 -13.96 27.26
CA LEU A 1049 -16.42 -14.41 27.44
C LEU A 1049 -15.74 -13.72 28.64
N ARG A 1050 -16.04 -12.44 28.86
CA ARG A 1050 -15.61 -11.71 30.07
C ARG A 1050 -16.20 -12.30 31.34
N ILE A 1051 -17.48 -12.68 31.32
CA ILE A 1051 -18.11 -13.39 32.44
C ILE A 1051 -17.42 -14.75 32.68
N VAL A 1052 -17.04 -15.47 31.62
CA VAL A 1052 -16.25 -16.72 31.75
C VAL A 1052 -14.89 -16.45 32.42
N ALA A 1053 -14.20 -15.36 32.05
CA ALA A 1053 -12.95 -14.97 32.71
C ALA A 1053 -13.14 -14.68 34.21
N ASP A 1054 -14.24 -14.01 34.57
CA ASP A 1054 -14.60 -13.74 35.98
C ASP A 1054 -14.81 -15.05 36.75
N ILE A 1055 -15.51 -16.03 36.16
CA ILE A 1055 -15.74 -17.35 36.76
C ILE A 1055 -14.42 -18.10 36.95
N LEU A 1056 -13.56 -18.12 35.92
CA LEU A 1056 -12.27 -18.79 35.94
C LEU A 1056 -11.21 -18.08 36.80
N GLN A 1057 -11.48 -16.84 37.24
CA GLN A 1057 -10.58 -16.00 38.02
C GLN A 1057 -9.24 -15.73 37.30
N VAL A 1058 -9.33 -15.42 36.00
CA VAL A 1058 -8.18 -15.09 35.14
C VAL A 1058 -8.35 -13.70 34.53
N PRO A 1059 -7.28 -13.05 34.05
CA PRO A 1059 -7.40 -11.81 33.28
C PRO A 1059 -8.34 -12.00 32.08
N GLU A 1060 -9.19 -11.00 31.77
CA GLU A 1060 -10.14 -11.07 30.64
C GLU A 1060 -9.47 -11.48 29.32
N GLU A 1061 -8.26 -10.96 29.07
CA GLU A 1061 -7.46 -11.24 27.87
C GLU A 1061 -7.11 -12.73 27.70
N ALA A 1062 -7.01 -13.49 28.79
CA ALA A 1062 -6.74 -14.93 28.72
C ALA A 1062 -7.88 -15.70 28.06
N VAL A 1063 -9.12 -15.23 28.21
CA VAL A 1063 -10.30 -15.83 27.58
C VAL A 1063 -10.61 -15.13 26.24
N LEU A 1064 -10.51 -13.81 26.15
CA LEU A 1064 -10.78 -13.05 24.92
C LEU A 1064 -9.83 -13.43 23.78
N SER A 1065 -8.55 -13.68 24.07
CA SER A 1065 -7.57 -14.12 23.07
C SER A 1065 -7.92 -15.43 22.38
N THR A 1066 -8.74 -16.29 23.01
CA THR A 1066 -9.19 -17.54 22.38
C THR A 1066 -10.11 -17.30 21.17
N HIS A 1067 -10.69 -16.10 21.05
CA HIS A 1067 -11.62 -15.69 19.99
C HIS A 1067 -11.18 -14.37 19.34
N ALA A 1068 -9.89 -14.16 19.05
CA ALA A 1068 -9.36 -12.88 18.55
C ALA A 1068 -10.00 -12.37 17.22
N PRO A 1069 -10.21 -11.04 17.03
CA PRO A 1069 -10.77 -10.47 15.79
C PRO A 1069 -9.87 -10.67 14.56
N GLY A 1070 -10.47 -11.06 13.42
CA GLY A 1070 -9.79 -11.08 12.12
C GLY A 1070 -9.00 -12.36 11.78
N GLY A 1071 -9.04 -13.38 12.65
CA GLY A 1071 -8.26 -14.62 12.45
C GLY A 1071 -9.06 -15.92 12.23
N SER A 1072 -10.37 -15.97 12.51
CA SER A 1072 -11.15 -17.23 12.46
C SER A 1072 -11.93 -17.37 11.15
N LYS A 1073 -11.70 -18.48 10.42
CA LYS A 1073 -12.48 -18.85 9.22
C LYS A 1073 -13.66 -19.76 9.56
N THR A 1074 -13.94 -19.97 10.85
CA THR A 1074 -14.86 -21.04 11.30
C THR A 1074 -16.11 -20.55 12.05
N GLU A 1075 -16.20 -19.27 12.41
CA GLU A 1075 -17.46 -18.66 12.89
C GLU A 1075 -18.42 -18.36 11.75
N TYR A 1076 -19.71 -18.68 11.94
CA TYR A 1076 -20.73 -18.45 10.91
C TYR A 1076 -22.14 -18.27 11.47
N LEU A 1077 -22.98 -17.60 10.69
CA LEU A 1077 -24.43 -17.58 10.83
C LEU A 1077 -25.05 -18.63 9.92
N ARG A 1078 -26.01 -19.39 10.43
CA ARG A 1078 -26.74 -20.43 9.72
C ARG A 1078 -28.21 -20.07 9.63
N TYR A 1079 -28.73 -20.08 8.41
CA TYR A 1079 -30.17 -20.24 8.17
C TYR A 1079 -30.50 -21.71 8.00
N MET A 1080 -31.62 -22.14 8.57
CA MET A 1080 -32.08 -23.52 8.48
C MET A 1080 -33.56 -23.58 8.17
N MET A 1081 -33.95 -24.61 7.42
CA MET A 1081 -35.35 -24.93 7.18
C MET A 1081 -35.58 -26.42 7.35
N CYS A 1082 -36.57 -26.75 8.17
CA CYS A 1082 -37.03 -28.11 8.36
C CYS A 1082 -38.46 -28.22 7.80
N GLU A 1083 -38.60 -29.07 6.78
CA GLU A 1083 -39.91 -29.34 6.17
C GLU A 1083 -40.71 -30.35 7.01
N PRO A 1084 -42.05 -30.25 7.03
CA PRO A 1084 -42.91 -31.22 7.70
C PRO A 1084 -42.67 -32.64 7.18
N ARG A 1085 -42.54 -33.60 8.10
CA ARG A 1085 -42.43 -35.02 7.77
C ARG A 1085 -43.80 -35.68 7.81
N THR A 1086 -44.02 -36.69 6.99
CA THR A 1086 -45.18 -37.57 7.15
C THR A 1086 -45.13 -38.29 8.51
N LYS A 1087 -46.28 -38.81 8.97
CA LYS A 1087 -46.36 -39.57 10.22
C LYS A 1087 -45.43 -40.80 10.21
N GLU A 1088 -45.32 -41.46 9.06
CA GLU A 1088 -44.46 -42.63 8.88
C GLU A 1088 -42.96 -42.27 8.90
N GLU A 1089 -42.55 -41.20 8.19
CA GLU A 1089 -41.17 -40.70 8.24
C GLU A 1089 -40.80 -40.20 9.64
N SER A 1090 -41.74 -39.58 10.36
CA SER A 1090 -41.52 -39.12 11.73
C SER A 1090 -41.27 -40.30 12.68
N GLU A 1091 -42.02 -41.39 12.56
CA GLU A 1091 -41.84 -42.59 13.40
C GLU A 1091 -40.54 -43.34 13.07
N LYS A 1092 -40.14 -43.39 11.80
CA LYS A 1092 -38.85 -43.98 11.38
C LYS A 1092 -37.66 -43.11 11.78
N TYR A 1093 -37.76 -41.78 11.63
CA TYR A 1093 -36.74 -40.82 12.06
C TYR A 1093 -36.56 -40.83 13.59
N ARG A 1094 -37.63 -41.11 14.34
CA ARG A 1094 -37.62 -41.27 15.80
C ARG A 1094 -36.56 -42.27 16.26
N GLN A 1095 -36.35 -43.38 15.54
CA GLN A 1095 -35.38 -44.42 15.96
C GLN A 1095 -33.90 -44.00 15.79
N ILE A 1096 -33.59 -43.01 14.93
CA ILE A 1096 -32.20 -42.63 14.59
C ILE A 1096 -31.69 -41.43 15.42
N PHE A 1097 -32.56 -40.48 15.76
CA PHE A 1097 -32.17 -39.20 16.40
C PHE A 1097 -32.66 -39.01 17.85
N LEU A 1098 -33.27 -40.04 18.47
CA LEU A 1098 -33.58 -40.01 19.91
C LEU A 1098 -32.34 -40.00 20.82
N ALA A 1099 -31.16 -40.34 20.29
CA ALA A 1099 -29.90 -40.44 21.04
C ALA A 1099 -29.34 -39.08 21.51
N GLY A 1100 -29.78 -37.96 20.93
CA GLY A 1100 -29.26 -36.62 21.22
C GLY A 1100 -27.83 -36.40 20.72
N HIS A 1101 -27.41 -35.13 20.68
CA HIS A 1101 -26.08 -34.72 20.22
C HIS A 1101 -25.61 -33.45 20.93
N THR A 1102 -24.33 -33.13 20.74
CA THR A 1102 -23.66 -31.94 21.25
C THR A 1102 -23.09 -31.10 20.11
N ASP A 1103 -23.08 -29.79 20.31
CA ASP A 1103 -22.49 -28.85 19.36
C ASP A 1103 -20.98 -28.74 19.58
N TRP A 1104 -20.24 -28.56 18.48
CA TRP A 1104 -18.77 -28.63 18.51
C TRP A 1104 -18.08 -27.30 18.84
N GLY A 1105 -18.79 -26.17 18.73
CA GLY A 1105 -18.23 -24.83 18.94
C GLY A 1105 -18.09 -24.44 20.42
N THR A 1106 -17.90 -23.14 20.67
CA THR A 1106 -17.90 -22.56 22.01
C THR A 1106 -19.33 -22.36 22.49
N TRP A 1107 -20.13 -21.65 21.69
CA TRP A 1107 -21.55 -21.38 21.92
C TRP A 1107 -22.34 -21.44 20.62
N THR A 1108 -23.56 -21.94 20.71
CA THR A 1108 -24.57 -21.83 19.66
C THR A 1108 -25.69 -20.91 20.14
N PHE A 1109 -25.98 -19.87 19.37
CA PHE A 1109 -27.01 -18.87 19.65
C PHE A 1109 -28.19 -19.06 18.71
N LEU A 1110 -29.28 -19.62 19.21
CA LEU A 1110 -30.51 -19.86 18.45
C LEU A 1110 -31.53 -18.76 18.72
N PHE A 1111 -32.02 -18.13 17.66
CA PHE A 1111 -33.11 -17.16 17.73
C PHE A 1111 -34.39 -17.89 18.15
N SER A 1112 -34.97 -17.54 19.32
CA SER A 1112 -36.04 -18.33 19.93
C SER A 1112 -37.38 -18.25 19.17
N GLN A 1113 -37.87 -19.38 18.67
CA GLN A 1113 -39.13 -19.45 17.92
C GLN A 1113 -40.23 -20.15 18.73
N PRO A 1114 -41.51 -19.80 18.51
CA PRO A 1114 -42.67 -20.40 19.19
C PRO A 1114 -42.99 -21.83 18.71
N VAL A 1115 -41.97 -22.62 18.36
CA VAL A 1115 -42.10 -24.03 17.96
C VAL A 1115 -41.41 -24.92 18.97
N ALA A 1116 -42.19 -25.76 19.64
CA ALA A 1116 -41.67 -26.67 20.65
C ALA A 1116 -41.16 -27.96 19.99
N ALA A 1117 -39.88 -28.01 19.66
CA ALA A 1117 -39.25 -29.22 19.13
C ALA A 1117 -37.91 -29.56 19.79
N LEU A 1118 -37.32 -28.62 20.53
CA LEU A 1118 -36.02 -28.79 21.16
C LEU A 1118 -36.18 -29.37 22.56
N GLN A 1119 -35.53 -30.50 22.82
CA GLN A 1119 -35.36 -31.05 24.15
C GLN A 1119 -33.89 -31.05 24.57
N VAL A 1120 -33.63 -30.75 25.84
CA VAL A 1120 -32.31 -30.81 26.46
C VAL A 1120 -32.28 -31.93 27.49
N LEU A 1121 -31.17 -32.67 27.52
CA LEU A 1121 -30.96 -33.72 28.51
C LEU A 1121 -30.46 -33.10 29.80
N CYS A 1122 -31.18 -33.32 30.90
CA CYS A 1122 -30.67 -32.98 32.22
C CYS A 1122 -29.56 -33.97 32.61
N HIS A 1123 -28.33 -33.47 32.79
CA HIS A 1123 -27.20 -34.32 33.19
C HIS A 1123 -27.40 -34.99 34.56
N HIS A 1124 -28.20 -34.40 35.45
CA HIS A 1124 -28.47 -34.92 36.79
C HIS A 1124 -29.55 -36.02 36.81
N THR A 1125 -30.60 -35.85 36.00
CA THR A 1125 -31.77 -36.75 36.05
C THR A 1125 -31.83 -37.73 34.88
N GLY A 1126 -31.02 -37.52 33.84
CA GLY A 1126 -31.06 -38.31 32.61
C GLY A 1126 -32.36 -38.15 31.81
N ARG A 1127 -33.22 -37.20 32.17
CA ARG A 1127 -34.50 -36.93 31.49
C ARG A 1127 -34.37 -35.78 30.49
N TYR A 1128 -35.04 -35.93 29.36
CA TYR A 1128 -35.18 -34.88 28.35
C TYR A 1128 -36.36 -33.97 28.69
N ARG A 1129 -36.15 -32.66 28.68
CA ARG A 1129 -37.19 -31.63 28.91
C ARG A 1129 -37.22 -30.64 27.75
N TYR A 1130 -38.39 -30.11 27.44
CA TYR A 1130 -38.60 -29.17 26.33
C TYR A 1130 -38.04 -27.78 26.65
N VAL A 1131 -37.40 -27.13 25.69
CA VAL A 1131 -37.01 -25.72 25.82
C VAL A 1131 -38.22 -24.84 25.56
N LYS A 1132 -38.56 -24.00 26.54
CA LYS A 1132 -39.67 -23.05 26.41
C LYS A 1132 -39.29 -21.91 25.47
N HIS A 1133 -40.24 -21.50 24.62
CA HIS A 1133 -40.09 -20.31 23.81
C HIS A 1133 -39.94 -19.07 24.71
N GLN A 1134 -38.92 -18.27 24.43
CA GLN A 1134 -38.72 -16.96 25.03
C GLN A 1134 -38.94 -15.91 23.95
N PRO A 1135 -40.03 -15.14 24.01
CA PRO A 1135 -40.29 -14.07 23.05
C PRO A 1135 -39.07 -13.16 22.93
N HIS A 1136 -38.57 -13.00 21.70
CA HIS A 1136 -37.44 -12.12 21.37
C HIS A 1136 -36.12 -12.45 22.11
N GLY A 1137 -36.05 -13.64 22.72
CA GLY A 1137 -34.87 -14.16 23.39
C GLY A 1137 -33.95 -14.95 22.46
N ILE A 1138 -32.71 -15.13 22.89
CA ILE A 1138 -31.76 -16.04 22.26
C ILE A 1138 -31.57 -17.24 23.18
N VAL A 1139 -31.79 -18.45 22.67
CA VAL A 1139 -31.47 -19.70 23.38
C VAL A 1139 -30.01 -20.02 23.09
N VAL A 1140 -29.20 -20.19 24.14
CA VAL A 1140 -27.76 -20.43 24.01
C VAL A 1140 -27.39 -21.77 24.64
N ASN A 1141 -26.51 -22.51 23.99
CA ASN A 1141 -25.93 -23.74 24.56
C ASN A 1141 -24.41 -23.64 24.73
N PHE A 1142 -23.87 -24.49 25.61
CA PHE A 1142 -22.43 -24.72 25.69
C PHE A 1142 -22.02 -25.85 24.74
N GLY A 1143 -20.97 -25.60 23.95
CA GLY A 1143 -20.40 -26.58 23.02
C GLY A 1143 -19.10 -27.22 23.51
N GLU A 1144 -18.66 -28.24 22.78
CA GLU A 1144 -17.49 -29.08 23.11
C GLU A 1144 -16.17 -28.29 23.16
N ALA A 1145 -16.03 -27.19 22.41
CA ALA A 1145 -14.82 -26.37 22.46
C ALA A 1145 -14.70 -25.62 23.80
N LEU A 1146 -15.80 -25.08 24.33
CA LEU A 1146 -15.79 -24.41 25.63
C LEU A 1146 -15.56 -25.42 26.76
N GLU A 1147 -16.13 -26.61 26.65
CA GLU A 1147 -15.88 -27.71 27.59
C GLU A 1147 -14.38 -28.01 27.71
N ARG A 1148 -13.69 -28.14 26.57
CA ARG A 1148 -12.23 -28.37 26.52
C ARG A 1148 -11.42 -27.20 27.06
N LEU A 1149 -11.76 -25.97 26.66
CA LEU A 1149 -11.11 -24.76 27.15
C LEU A 1149 -11.28 -24.54 28.66
N THR A 1150 -12.27 -25.19 29.28
CA THR A 1150 -12.55 -25.03 30.71
C THR A 1150 -12.35 -26.31 31.50
N GLY A 1151 -11.65 -27.31 30.94
CA GLY A 1151 -11.36 -28.57 31.64
C GLY A 1151 -12.60 -29.37 32.05
N GLY A 1152 -13.71 -29.20 31.35
CA GLY A 1152 -14.98 -29.87 31.66
C GLY A 1152 -15.89 -29.10 32.62
N LEU A 1153 -15.54 -27.87 33.03
CA LEU A 1153 -16.40 -27.04 33.88
C LEU A 1153 -17.68 -26.63 33.15
N PHE A 1154 -17.57 -26.16 31.90
CA PHE A 1154 -18.72 -25.83 31.05
C PHE A 1154 -19.07 -27.02 30.16
N LYS A 1155 -19.90 -27.93 30.67
CA LYS A 1155 -20.19 -29.20 29.98
C LYS A 1155 -21.00 -28.98 28.70
N ALA A 1156 -20.54 -29.59 27.60
CA ALA A 1156 -21.29 -29.59 26.36
C ALA A 1156 -22.57 -30.42 26.52
N THR A 1157 -23.72 -29.80 26.23
CA THR A 1157 -25.01 -30.38 26.56
C THR A 1157 -25.60 -31.22 25.45
N ILE A 1158 -26.07 -32.40 25.82
CA ILE A 1158 -26.81 -33.29 24.92
C ILE A 1158 -28.22 -32.74 24.72
N HIS A 1159 -28.55 -32.44 23.48
CA HIS A 1159 -29.86 -31.97 23.08
C HIS A 1159 -30.33 -32.69 21.83
N ARG A 1160 -31.65 -32.70 21.62
CA ARG A 1160 -32.27 -33.35 20.47
C ARG A 1160 -33.43 -32.53 19.93
N VAL A 1161 -33.59 -32.59 18.62
CA VAL A 1161 -34.79 -32.10 17.95
C VAL A 1161 -35.76 -33.27 17.84
N THR A 1162 -36.90 -33.14 18.50
CA THR A 1162 -37.97 -34.15 18.56
C THR A 1162 -39.09 -33.82 17.59
N THR A 1163 -40.00 -34.78 17.42
CA THR A 1163 -41.29 -34.53 16.76
C THR A 1163 -42.04 -33.44 17.53
N PRO A 1164 -42.50 -32.36 16.88
CA PRO A 1164 -43.29 -31.34 17.54
C PRO A 1164 -44.60 -31.91 18.13
N PRO A 1165 -45.21 -31.17 19.06
CA PRO A 1165 -46.64 -31.25 19.38
C PRO A 1165 -47.50 -31.44 18.14
N GLU A 1166 -48.53 -32.26 18.26
CA GLU A 1166 -49.49 -32.58 17.20
C GLU A 1166 -50.03 -31.31 16.54
N ASP A 1167 -50.32 -30.28 17.33
CA ASP A 1167 -50.81 -28.99 16.83
C ASP A 1167 -49.77 -28.18 16.03
N GLN A 1168 -48.50 -28.57 16.05
CA GLN A 1168 -47.40 -27.93 15.32
C GLN A 1168 -46.74 -28.81 14.25
N ARG A 1169 -47.06 -30.12 14.16
CA ARG A 1169 -46.38 -31.07 13.24
C ARG A 1169 -46.44 -30.70 11.77
N HIS A 1170 -47.51 -30.05 11.35
CA HIS A 1170 -47.77 -29.65 9.97
C HIS A 1170 -47.07 -28.33 9.60
N LEU A 1171 -46.43 -27.66 10.56
CA LEU A 1171 -45.83 -26.35 10.36
C LEU A 1171 -44.37 -26.48 9.88
N ARG A 1172 -44.06 -25.72 8.84
CA ARG A 1172 -42.68 -25.48 8.40
C ARG A 1172 -41.92 -24.69 9.47
N ARG A 1173 -40.64 -25.02 9.65
CA ARG A 1173 -39.77 -24.38 10.64
C ARG A 1173 -38.60 -23.68 9.96
N ILE A 1174 -38.38 -22.41 10.31
CA ILE A 1174 -37.21 -21.63 9.95
C ILE A 1174 -36.41 -21.37 11.23
N GLY A 1175 -35.09 -21.43 11.14
CA GLY A 1175 -34.19 -21.10 12.25
C GLY A 1175 -33.03 -20.22 11.79
N VAL A 1176 -32.59 -19.35 12.70
CA VAL A 1176 -31.39 -18.51 12.55
C VAL A 1176 -30.48 -18.82 13.72
N ILE A 1177 -29.25 -19.25 13.42
CA ILE A 1177 -28.30 -19.73 14.41
C ILE A 1177 -26.91 -19.14 14.19
N TYR A 1178 -26.34 -18.48 15.20
CA TYR A 1178 -24.94 -18.07 15.19
C TYR A 1178 -24.07 -19.11 15.91
N PHE A 1179 -23.00 -19.58 15.27
CA PHE A 1179 -22.04 -20.52 15.86
C PHE A 1179 -20.72 -19.79 16.17
N SER A 1180 -20.39 -19.68 17.46
CA SER A 1180 -19.12 -19.16 17.94
C SER A 1180 -18.08 -20.27 18.05
N ARG A 1181 -16.83 -19.98 17.66
CA ARG A 1181 -15.71 -20.92 17.71
C ARG A 1181 -14.41 -20.20 18.07
N PRO A 1182 -13.45 -20.89 18.70
CA PRO A 1182 -12.12 -20.32 18.93
C PRO A 1182 -11.43 -20.00 17.59
N ALA A 1183 -10.35 -19.20 17.65
CA ALA A 1183 -9.48 -18.98 16.49
C ALA A 1183 -8.96 -20.33 15.94
N ASP A 1184 -8.79 -20.42 14.62
CA ASP A 1184 -8.58 -21.72 13.96
C ASP A 1184 -7.34 -22.48 14.49
N GLU A 1185 -6.27 -21.75 14.82
CA GLU A 1185 -5.01 -22.27 15.36
C GLU A 1185 -5.00 -22.40 16.90
N ARG A 1186 -6.10 -22.04 17.58
CA ARG A 1186 -6.17 -22.11 19.04
C ARG A 1186 -6.27 -23.58 19.48
N GLU A 1187 -5.27 -24.02 20.22
CA GLU A 1187 -5.29 -25.30 20.91
C GLU A 1187 -6.42 -25.36 21.95
N LEU A 1188 -7.22 -26.43 21.89
CA LEU A 1188 -8.33 -26.70 22.79
C LEU A 1188 -7.85 -27.31 24.11
N VAL A 1189 -7.05 -26.54 24.85
CA VAL A 1189 -6.55 -26.87 26.20
C VAL A 1189 -7.20 -25.99 27.27
N PRO A 1190 -7.30 -26.44 28.53
CA PRO A 1190 -7.81 -25.62 29.62
C PRO A 1190 -7.09 -24.27 29.72
N ILE A 1191 -7.83 -23.20 30.03
CA ILE A 1191 -7.24 -21.87 30.21
C ILE A 1191 -6.20 -21.91 31.32
N GLU A 1192 -4.97 -21.56 30.96
CA GLU A 1192 -3.81 -21.59 31.84
C GLU A 1192 -3.99 -20.64 33.04
N ASN A 1193 -3.32 -20.98 34.14
CA ASN A 1193 -3.26 -20.17 35.35
C ASN A 1193 -4.62 -19.86 36.00
N SER A 1194 -5.70 -20.58 35.65
CA SER A 1194 -6.98 -20.46 36.36
C SER A 1194 -6.87 -21.05 37.76
N PRO A 1195 -6.99 -20.22 38.83
CA PRO A 1195 -7.00 -20.72 40.20
C PRO A 1195 -8.17 -21.68 40.47
N LEU A 1196 -9.30 -21.45 39.80
CA LEU A 1196 -10.48 -22.29 39.92
C LEU A 1196 -10.23 -23.69 39.32
N LEU A 1197 -9.70 -23.77 38.10
CA LEU A 1197 -9.44 -25.07 37.46
C LEU A 1197 -8.35 -25.86 38.21
N GLN A 1198 -7.32 -25.19 38.70
CA GLN A 1198 -6.30 -25.82 39.56
C GLN A 1198 -6.91 -26.38 40.85
N LYS A 1199 -7.81 -25.63 41.49
CA LYS A 1199 -8.53 -26.08 42.69
C LYS A 1199 -9.44 -27.27 42.40
N MET A 1200 -10.01 -27.34 41.20
CA MET A 1200 -10.85 -28.44 40.73
C MET A 1200 -10.05 -29.65 40.21
N GLY A 1201 -8.73 -29.51 40.00
CA GLY A 1201 -7.89 -30.54 39.40
C GLY A 1201 -8.16 -30.76 37.90
N THR A 1202 -8.72 -29.76 37.23
CA THR A 1202 -9.13 -29.79 35.81
C THR A 1202 -8.32 -28.83 34.94
N ASP A 1203 -7.13 -28.45 35.39
CA ASP A 1203 -6.17 -27.58 34.70
C ASP A 1203 -5.34 -28.32 33.63
N LYS A 1204 -5.64 -29.60 33.38
CA LYS A 1204 -5.00 -30.44 32.38
C LYS A 1204 -5.98 -30.82 31.26
N PRO A 1205 -5.48 -31.02 30.03
CA PRO A 1205 -6.32 -31.48 28.92
C PRO A 1205 -7.14 -32.73 29.28
N MET A 1206 -8.40 -32.77 28.85
CA MET A 1206 -9.30 -33.92 29.06
C MET A 1206 -8.91 -35.15 28.24
N ASP A 1207 -8.07 -34.98 27.21
CA ASP A 1207 -7.50 -36.04 26.37
C ASP A 1207 -6.00 -35.75 26.19
N ASP A 1208 -5.17 -36.79 26.11
CA ASP A 1208 -3.73 -36.65 25.85
C ASP A 1208 -3.43 -35.96 24.51
N ARG A 1209 -4.40 -35.91 23.59
CA ARG A 1209 -4.33 -35.23 22.30
C ARG A 1209 -4.92 -33.83 22.39
N VAL A 1210 -4.11 -32.86 22.00
CA VAL A 1210 -4.50 -31.47 21.84
C VAL A 1210 -4.83 -31.23 20.37
N PHE A 1211 -6.05 -30.75 20.11
CA PHE A 1211 -6.53 -30.40 18.78
C PHE A 1211 -6.70 -28.88 18.67
N CYS A 1212 -6.43 -28.32 17.50
CA CYS A 1212 -7.04 -27.06 17.11
C CYS A 1212 -8.48 -27.31 16.61
N MET A 1213 -9.26 -26.24 16.36
CA MET A 1213 -10.66 -26.40 15.98
C MET A 1213 -10.83 -27.14 14.65
N ALA A 1214 -9.95 -26.92 13.67
CA ALA A 1214 -9.99 -27.60 12.38
C ALA A 1214 -9.74 -29.11 12.51
N ASP A 1215 -8.70 -29.49 13.26
CA ASP A 1215 -8.35 -30.89 13.51
C ASP A 1215 -9.44 -31.62 14.29
N TYR A 1216 -10.07 -30.92 15.24
CA TYR A 1216 -11.15 -31.47 16.03
C TYR A 1216 -12.37 -31.83 15.17
N LEU A 1217 -12.75 -30.95 14.23
CA LEU A 1217 -13.86 -31.17 13.32
C LEU A 1217 -13.58 -32.32 12.35
N ASP A 1218 -12.37 -32.38 11.82
CA ASP A 1218 -11.94 -33.45 10.93
C ASP A 1218 -11.96 -34.81 11.66
N ALA A 1219 -11.44 -34.87 12.88
CA ALA A 1219 -11.48 -36.06 13.71
C ALA A 1219 -12.94 -36.51 13.97
N ARG A 1220 -13.83 -35.59 14.38
CA ARG A 1220 -15.25 -35.91 14.65
C ARG A 1220 -15.98 -36.44 13.41
N LYS A 1221 -15.64 -35.95 12.21
CA LYS A 1221 -16.18 -36.44 10.94
C LYS A 1221 -15.67 -37.82 10.56
N HIS A 1222 -14.40 -38.12 10.87
CA HIS A 1222 -13.77 -39.41 10.60
C HIS A 1222 -13.97 -40.44 11.73
N GLY A 1223 -15.05 -40.28 12.52
CA GLY A 1223 -15.50 -41.29 13.47
C GLY A 1223 -14.90 -41.18 14.88
N TRP A 1224 -14.13 -40.12 15.16
CA TRP A 1224 -13.67 -39.85 16.52
C TRP A 1224 -14.85 -39.47 17.43
N LYS A 1225 -14.98 -40.20 18.54
CA LYS A 1225 -16.07 -40.03 19.49
C LYS A 1225 -15.61 -39.23 20.71
N ARG A 1226 -16.54 -38.50 21.32
CA ARG A 1226 -16.36 -37.80 22.59
C ARG A 1226 -15.94 -38.78 23.70
N TYR A 1227 -14.97 -38.39 24.52
CA TYR A 1227 -14.27 -39.27 25.47
C TYR A 1227 -15.11 -39.69 26.70
N ASP A 1228 -16.03 -38.86 27.19
CA ASP A 1228 -16.56 -39.01 28.57
C ASP A 1228 -18.04 -39.37 28.74
N PHE A 1229 -18.73 -39.93 27.73
CA PHE A 1229 -20.12 -40.39 27.92
C PHE A 1229 -20.39 -41.85 27.55
N ASP A 1230 -19.42 -42.58 26.98
CA ASP A 1230 -19.55 -44.03 26.77
C ASP A 1230 -19.00 -44.85 27.96
N MET A 1231 -18.28 -44.23 28.91
CA MET A 1231 -17.61 -44.92 30.04
C MET A 1231 -18.31 -44.78 31.41
N ASP A 1232 -19.10 -43.72 31.63
CA ASP A 1232 -19.73 -43.43 32.94
C ASP A 1232 -21.13 -44.04 33.13
N ARG A 1233 -21.52 -45.02 32.31
CA ARG A 1233 -22.68 -45.88 32.58
C ARG A 1233 -22.20 -47.32 32.77
N PRO A 1234 -22.46 -47.97 33.92
CA PRO A 1234 -22.25 -49.40 34.01
C PRO A 1234 -23.20 -50.08 33.03
N ARG A 1235 -22.66 -50.68 31.97
CA ARG A 1235 -23.40 -51.59 31.08
C ARG A 1235 -22.91 -53.00 31.37
N GLU A 1236 -23.51 -53.66 32.37
CA GLU A 1236 -23.42 -55.12 32.44
C GLU A 1236 -24.48 -55.73 31.51
N GLU A 1237 -24.08 -56.73 30.73
CA GLU A 1237 -24.97 -57.49 29.85
C GLU A 1237 -25.94 -58.35 30.69
N GLY A 1238 -27.22 -58.01 30.65
CA GLY A 1238 -28.26 -58.79 31.32
C GLY A 1238 -29.46 -57.94 31.71
N LYS A 1239 -30.64 -58.57 31.69
CA LYS A 1239 -31.97 -58.00 31.94
C LYS A 1239 -31.95 -56.88 32.99
N HIS A 1240 -32.41 -55.70 32.60
CA HIS A 1240 -32.48 -54.54 33.48
C HIS A 1240 -33.75 -54.60 34.33
N GLN A 1241 -33.61 -54.49 35.66
CA GLN A 1241 -34.74 -54.28 36.56
C GLN A 1241 -35.13 -52.80 36.57
N ASP A 1242 -36.40 -52.53 36.27
CA ASP A 1242 -37.06 -51.26 36.54
C ASP A 1242 -37.57 -51.26 37.99
N PRO A 1243 -37.18 -50.30 38.85
CA PRO A 1243 -37.66 -50.24 40.24
C PRO A 1243 -39.16 -49.99 40.41
N PHE A 1244 -39.90 -49.69 39.34
CA PHE A 1244 -41.33 -49.37 39.42
C PHE A 1244 -42.24 -50.15 38.46
N ASP A 1245 -41.74 -50.82 37.42
CA ASP A 1245 -42.61 -51.53 36.45
C ASP A 1245 -42.09 -52.88 35.89
N GLY A 1246 -41.06 -53.49 36.49
CA GLY A 1246 -40.62 -54.86 36.17
C GLY A 1246 -39.68 -55.00 34.95
N GLU A 1247 -39.21 -56.24 34.69
CA GLU A 1247 -38.11 -56.54 33.76
C GLU A 1247 -38.53 -56.51 32.27
N TYR A 1248 -37.70 -55.91 31.42
CA TYR A 1248 -37.84 -55.99 29.95
C TYR A 1248 -36.60 -56.57 29.26
N PRO A 1249 -36.76 -57.30 28.14
CA PRO A 1249 -35.64 -57.87 27.38
C PRO A 1249 -35.16 -56.90 26.29
N ASP A 1250 -33.84 -56.79 26.14
CA ASP A 1250 -33.15 -56.02 25.10
C ASP A 1250 -33.25 -56.74 23.73
N PRO A 1251 -34.05 -56.24 22.77
CA PRO A 1251 -34.20 -56.86 21.47
C PRO A 1251 -33.13 -56.31 20.53
N GLU A 1252 -32.17 -57.18 20.21
CA GLU A 1252 -31.02 -56.93 19.32
C GLU A 1252 -29.88 -56.13 19.97
N GLY A 1253 -29.10 -56.86 20.77
CA GLY A 1253 -27.89 -56.41 21.43
C GLY A 1253 -27.08 -55.45 20.58
N HIS A 1254 -27.12 -54.18 20.97
CA HIS A 1254 -26.21 -53.19 20.46
C HIS A 1254 -24.80 -53.57 20.93
N LYS A 1255 -24.03 -54.20 20.04
CA LYS A 1255 -22.57 -54.14 20.14
C LYS A 1255 -22.21 -52.69 20.38
N SER A 1256 -21.43 -52.44 21.44
CA SER A 1256 -20.53 -51.29 21.45
C SER A 1256 -19.99 -51.17 20.03
N LEU A 1257 -20.09 -49.98 19.42
CA LEU A 1257 -19.28 -49.69 18.24
C LEU A 1257 -17.84 -49.86 18.73
N GLY A 1258 -17.31 -51.06 18.55
CA GLY A 1258 -16.18 -51.57 19.29
C GLY A 1258 -14.95 -50.71 19.07
N LYS A 1259 -13.89 -51.03 19.81
CA LYS A 1259 -12.55 -50.57 19.46
C LYS A 1259 -12.36 -50.75 17.95
N PHE A 1260 -12.26 -49.65 17.21
CA PHE A 1260 -11.66 -49.69 15.89
C PHE A 1260 -10.14 -49.80 16.10
N ASP A 1261 -9.73 -50.99 16.53
CA ASP A 1261 -8.34 -51.44 16.59
C ASP A 1261 -7.89 -52.04 15.23
N ASN A 1262 -8.56 -51.74 14.12
CA ASN A 1262 -8.31 -52.41 12.82
C ASN A 1262 -7.98 -51.48 11.63
N VAL A 1263 -7.59 -50.23 11.90
CA VAL A 1263 -6.70 -49.53 10.96
C VAL A 1263 -5.37 -49.35 11.70
N PRO A 1264 -4.25 -49.89 11.19
CA PRO A 1264 -2.94 -49.61 11.77
C PRO A 1264 -2.79 -48.09 11.92
N ARG A 1265 -2.40 -47.62 13.10
CA ARG A 1265 -2.07 -46.22 13.43
C ARG A 1265 -1.01 -45.57 12.50
N LEU A 1266 -0.55 -46.28 11.46
CA LEU A 1266 0.51 -45.93 10.51
C LEU A 1266 0.02 -45.53 9.10
N GLN A 1267 -1.29 -45.51 8.82
CA GLN A 1267 -1.80 -45.20 7.46
C GLN A 1267 -2.48 -43.84 7.27
N TYR A 1268 -2.43 -42.96 8.27
CA TYR A 1268 -2.80 -41.55 8.08
C TYR A 1268 -1.54 -40.70 8.25
N SER A 1269 -1.07 -40.10 7.16
CA SER A 1269 -0.10 -39.01 7.22
C SER A 1269 -0.83 -37.78 7.76
N LEU A 1270 -0.87 -37.65 9.09
CA LEU A 1270 -1.16 -36.38 9.74
C LEU A 1270 -0.16 -35.34 9.21
N PRO A 1271 -0.59 -34.13 8.81
CA PRO A 1271 0.31 -32.98 8.78
C PRO A 1271 0.95 -32.89 10.16
N THR A 1272 2.27 -32.74 10.21
CA THR A 1272 3.11 -32.81 11.39
C THR A 1272 2.49 -32.08 12.58
N VAL A 1273 2.02 -32.85 13.57
CA VAL A 1273 1.75 -32.36 14.92
C VAL A 1273 3.06 -31.71 15.39
N LYS A 1274 3.02 -30.42 15.76
CA LYS A 1274 4.14 -29.80 16.45
C LYS A 1274 4.31 -30.53 17.78
N SER A 1275 5.33 -31.37 17.88
CA SER A 1275 5.80 -31.85 19.16
C SER A 1275 6.30 -30.64 19.96
N THR A 1276 5.74 -30.43 21.14
CA THR A 1276 6.33 -29.58 22.19
C THR A 1276 7.76 -30.00 22.50
#